data_AF-A0A948SUV0-F1
#
_entry.id   AF-A0A948SUV0-F1
#
_cell.length_a   1.000
_cell.length_b   1.000
_cell.length_c   1.000
_cell.angle_alpha   90.00
_cell.angle_beta   90.00
_cell.angle_gamma   90.00
#
_symmetry.space_group_name_H-M   'P 1'
#
loop_
_entity.id
_entity.type
_entity.pdbx_description
1 polymer ?
#
loop_
_entity_poly.entity_id
_entity_poly.type
_entity_poly.pdbx_seq_one_letter_code
_entity_poly.pdbx_strand_id
1 'polypeptide(L)'
;AVYSDIFPAAAGDTIYFDWKAADGGDNYHVFGYILNTSTGAQTEVLDSTGLTTNWATKATTIPTSGNYRFVFVSGTHDYSCGGVAGASLYIDNVRVFGSKVNDSVATKVAQLVTYRNTSDAPSATRTVTVTSNPTGGTFTSSFSIAITRVDDAPSLTAVSSTYTNTSAADTFSAASGTLPGSDPDGDTLTYSLPGGSSGTATFSSVTYDRSQTGTYGTLWVKSTTGQYYFAPDNTAINNRLTNDSESFTTRVTASGVNADSALTVSIAITAAAPSAPTALVVTPGVRALNISWTAPTWIGGSAVTGYRIEHSTNGTTWTTASDNSSTSTSLRVASLADATSYHVRVAAKNVNGTSAYLTSSPTTFTTFDKPTSLTLTPVGGTVVANTLNLTNTNLTAQATIVADRLTGGTATLYRGSTGIATDTSIGASDTTVNFDLGATTTTELQALIASTGTLTVKVVDANGLETLASTGVTLTVDYVRPTVSITRNGSGVLNQGLSDTINFVLSESSTNFVSSDVTVSGGTLSALSGSGSSYTATFTVSAGATGTASISVLGSALTDAAGNGNSASSTLSISLNSAPTLATPSTATFTDTVASDTFSSITGTLSGADADAGDTLTYGILSVTGAGATVSTTGTYGTLTVTKASGAYSFAPNNSAINARAANASETYTVTVTDGIQTTNATFTVSITAANDAPVMTTVTSNFLDTAAVDTLTVVTGTFAATDVESNTVSTWGITGATTVSSLLAWTSGSITFDRLLVGTYGSLYVRSTTGQYRFEPNNNAINALSSGTSETFPVTVADNLGAAGAGSFIASITAVNDRPVVTVTAANLADVTNGLATSAYTLYHSSGGTGSTPGGEEVYRAFDNTSSTKYLNFSGAGSGVTIDLGSGNAYAVNGLGLTTANDSSERDPTSYEVYGSNNGTSFTLVNSGTMTAPTGRFTDYTDVSFTNTTLYRWYRVVFPTIRVGGNAMQIAEIRLPAVSGNQLVYTEGAAAGVVLTGIDVTDADTASLTGATVSITGNRTTGDELSFTNDGSTMGSISGTYNTSTGVLTLSGAGTPTEYQSAFRAVKFRNTTNNPTALASTRTVTWQANDGDATNNLSTTTTSTITVVETVPTISSIAVTSSAGTDNRYKIGDVVEVSATFSETMTVTGLPRIPVSGLTGKFFTYASGTGTNTLTFTYTVAASDSAASGIGVAVNSLALNGGTINDSVGAAGTLAHSAIATSTSHIVDGVLPTVSSFSTSKTNGSYMAGETLTISATASESIQAGASIDVTLNSGATL
;
A
#
# COMPACT_ATOMS: atom_id res chain seq x y z
N ALA A 1 -70.78 -70.67 4.34
CA ALA A 1 -72.22 -70.57 4.11
C ALA A 1 -72.81 -71.97 3.94
N VAL A 2 -74.01 -72.19 4.48
CA VAL A 2 -74.78 -73.45 4.45
C VAL A 2 -75.98 -73.28 3.53
N TYR A 3 -76.45 -74.35 2.88
CA TYR A 3 -77.49 -74.28 1.84
C TYR A 3 -78.55 -75.38 2.00
N SER A 4 -79.84 -75.04 1.91
CA SER A 4 -80.94 -76.02 2.00
C SER A 4 -81.19 -76.78 0.68
N ASP A 5 -82.00 -77.82 0.73
CA ASP A 5 -82.72 -78.34 -0.45
C ASP A 5 -83.68 -77.28 -1.02
N ILE A 6 -84.13 -77.47 -2.26
CA ILE A 6 -84.90 -76.51 -3.06
C ILE A 6 -86.41 -76.80 -2.93
N PHE A 7 -87.24 -75.75 -2.82
CA PHE A 7 -88.69 -75.84 -2.66
C PHE A 7 -89.45 -74.79 -3.52
N PRO A 8 -90.68 -75.07 -3.98
CA PRO A 8 -91.51 -74.11 -4.72
C PRO A 8 -92.31 -73.19 -3.78
N ALA A 9 -92.52 -71.94 -4.18
CA ALA A 9 -93.42 -70.99 -3.50
C ALA A 9 -94.09 -70.02 -4.51
N ALA A 10 -95.20 -69.41 -4.12
CA ALA A 10 -95.93 -68.40 -4.88
C ALA A 10 -95.69 -66.98 -4.35
N ALA A 11 -95.80 -65.97 -5.23
CA ALA A 11 -95.77 -64.58 -4.80
C ALA A 11 -96.86 -64.30 -3.75
N GLY A 12 -96.46 -63.76 -2.59
CA GLY A 12 -97.35 -63.55 -1.44
C GLY A 12 -97.27 -64.62 -0.35
N ASP A 13 -96.64 -65.78 -0.58
CA ASP A 13 -96.39 -66.76 0.49
C ASP A 13 -95.40 -66.18 1.52
N THR A 14 -95.69 -66.30 2.81
CA THR A 14 -94.77 -65.87 3.89
C THR A 14 -93.98 -67.07 4.43
N ILE A 15 -92.67 -66.89 4.55
CA ILE A 15 -91.73 -67.86 5.10
C ILE A 15 -91.05 -67.27 6.33
N TYR A 16 -90.91 -68.08 7.38
CA TYR A 16 -90.29 -67.70 8.64
C TYR A 16 -88.98 -68.46 8.85
N PHE A 17 -87.98 -67.74 9.35
CA PHE A 17 -86.71 -68.31 9.82
C PHE A 17 -86.55 -68.00 11.31
N ASP A 18 -86.30 -69.05 12.10
CA ASP A 18 -86.18 -69.01 13.56
C ASP A 18 -84.86 -69.68 13.98
N TRP A 19 -84.02 -68.98 14.74
CA TRP A 19 -82.79 -69.54 15.32
C TRP A 19 -82.53 -68.99 16.74
N LYS A 20 -81.64 -69.66 17.49
CA LYS A 20 -81.08 -69.15 18.75
C LYS A 20 -79.61 -69.57 18.92
N ALA A 21 -78.81 -68.69 19.53
CA ALA A 21 -77.47 -69.04 20.00
C ALA A 21 -77.57 -69.81 21.33
N ALA A 22 -76.60 -70.70 21.59
CA ALA A 22 -76.43 -71.29 22.92
C ALA A 22 -75.32 -70.54 23.68
N ASP A 23 -75.41 -70.51 25.02
CA ASP A 23 -74.51 -69.77 25.90
C ASP A 23 -73.02 -70.01 25.58
N GLY A 24 -72.36 -68.95 25.12
CA GLY A 24 -70.93 -68.80 24.90
C GLY A 24 -70.61 -67.30 24.95
N GLY A 25 -69.49 -66.93 25.58
CA GLY A 25 -69.24 -65.55 26.03
C GLY A 25 -69.00 -64.49 24.95
N ASP A 26 -68.98 -64.88 23.67
CA ASP A 26 -68.47 -64.06 22.57
C ASP A 26 -69.55 -63.56 21.60
N ASN A 27 -69.37 -62.33 21.13
CA ASN A 27 -70.25 -61.70 20.15
C ASN A 27 -70.25 -62.45 18.81
N TYR A 28 -71.43 -62.75 18.30
CA TYR A 28 -71.62 -63.33 16.96
C TYR A 28 -72.09 -62.30 15.92
N HIS A 29 -71.94 -62.66 14.64
CA HIS A 29 -72.67 -62.08 13.51
C HIS A 29 -73.21 -63.22 12.63
N VAL A 30 -74.52 -63.21 12.36
CA VAL A 30 -75.24 -64.22 11.59
C VAL A 30 -76.08 -63.55 10.51
N PHE A 31 -75.94 -64.01 9.27
CA PHE A 31 -76.66 -63.47 8.11
C PHE A 31 -77.28 -64.62 7.30
N GLY A 32 -78.44 -64.40 6.69
CA GLY A 32 -79.15 -65.44 5.95
C GLY A 32 -80.19 -64.89 4.98
N TYR A 33 -80.39 -65.62 3.88
CA TYR A 33 -81.30 -65.22 2.81
C TYR A 33 -81.94 -66.42 2.11
N ILE A 34 -83.07 -66.19 1.46
CA ILE A 34 -83.61 -67.10 0.44
C ILE A 34 -83.14 -66.65 -0.94
N LEU A 35 -82.77 -67.62 -1.77
CA LEU A 35 -82.29 -67.44 -3.13
C LEU A 35 -83.31 -68.05 -4.09
N ASN A 36 -83.88 -67.25 -5.00
CA ASN A 36 -84.61 -67.77 -6.15
C ASN A 36 -83.60 -68.43 -7.08
N THR A 37 -83.68 -69.76 -7.19
CA THR A 37 -82.70 -70.56 -7.92
C THR A 37 -82.75 -70.35 -9.44
N SER A 38 -83.86 -69.83 -9.96
CA SER A 38 -84.08 -69.60 -11.40
C SER A 38 -83.69 -68.18 -11.85
N THR A 39 -83.79 -67.16 -10.99
CA THR A 39 -83.39 -65.77 -11.33
C THR A 39 -82.10 -65.31 -10.66
N GLY A 40 -81.61 -66.03 -9.64
CA GLY A 40 -80.52 -65.56 -8.77
C GLY A 40 -80.92 -64.42 -7.83
N ALA A 41 -82.16 -63.93 -7.90
CA ALA A 41 -82.66 -62.88 -7.02
C ALA A 41 -82.71 -63.39 -5.58
N GLN A 42 -82.24 -62.58 -4.65
CA GLN A 42 -82.05 -62.94 -3.24
C GLN A 42 -82.93 -62.05 -2.36
N THR A 43 -83.37 -62.59 -1.23
CA THR A 43 -84.19 -61.88 -0.25
C THR A 43 -83.71 -62.27 1.13
N GLU A 44 -83.22 -61.28 1.89
CA GLU A 44 -82.74 -61.47 3.25
C GLU A 44 -83.84 -62.05 4.15
N VAL A 45 -83.48 -63.03 4.99
CA VAL A 45 -84.33 -63.58 6.05
C VAL A 45 -83.69 -63.49 7.44
N LEU A 46 -82.42 -63.06 7.53
CA LEU A 46 -81.73 -62.83 8.80
C LEU A 46 -80.52 -61.89 8.60
N ASP A 47 -80.36 -60.95 9.52
CA ASP A 47 -79.10 -60.28 9.84
C ASP A 47 -79.13 -59.95 11.34
N SER A 48 -78.18 -60.45 12.12
CA SER A 48 -78.21 -60.35 13.60
C SER A 48 -76.82 -60.47 14.24
N THR A 49 -76.56 -59.62 15.23
CA THR A 49 -75.38 -59.68 16.11
C THR A 49 -75.77 -59.80 17.58
N GLY A 50 -74.78 -60.08 18.45
CA GLY A 50 -74.94 -60.01 19.91
C GLY A 50 -74.67 -61.33 20.63
N LEU A 51 -75.49 -61.60 21.66
CA LEU A 51 -75.33 -62.69 22.65
C LEU A 51 -76.68 -63.35 23.03
N THR A 52 -77.72 -63.30 22.18
CA THR A 52 -79.10 -63.59 22.63
C THR A 52 -79.46 -65.08 22.60
N THR A 53 -79.80 -65.63 23.77
CA THR A 53 -80.43 -66.96 23.95
C THR A 53 -81.92 -67.01 23.54
N ASN A 54 -82.49 -65.89 23.11
CA ASN A 54 -83.90 -65.78 22.71
C ASN A 54 -84.11 -66.00 21.22
N TRP A 55 -85.24 -66.62 20.87
CA TRP A 55 -85.60 -66.94 19.49
C TRP A 55 -85.73 -65.69 18.62
N ALA A 56 -84.85 -65.59 17.63
CA ALA A 56 -84.80 -64.52 16.65
C ALA A 56 -85.60 -64.92 15.39
N THR A 57 -86.90 -64.64 15.41
CA THR A 57 -87.83 -64.84 14.28
C THR A 57 -87.75 -63.69 13.28
N LYS A 58 -87.68 -63.98 11.98
CA LYS A 58 -87.91 -63.00 10.90
C LYS A 58 -88.76 -63.62 9.78
N ALA A 59 -89.77 -62.87 9.34
CA ALA A 59 -90.72 -63.26 8.31
C ALA A 59 -90.39 -62.54 6.99
N THR A 60 -90.38 -63.28 5.89
CA THR A 60 -90.17 -62.75 4.54
C THR A 60 -91.28 -63.23 3.61
N THR A 61 -91.88 -62.30 2.88
CA THR A 61 -92.88 -62.60 1.83
C THR A 61 -92.17 -62.88 0.51
N ILE A 62 -92.58 -63.95 -0.18
CA ILE A 62 -92.01 -64.34 -1.47
C ILE A 62 -92.38 -63.28 -2.53
N PRO A 63 -91.39 -62.64 -3.20
CA PRO A 63 -91.67 -61.51 -4.09
C PRO A 63 -92.19 -61.95 -5.47
N THR A 64 -91.80 -63.14 -5.95
CA THR A 64 -92.19 -63.68 -7.25
C THR A 64 -92.32 -65.20 -7.16
N SER A 65 -93.31 -65.80 -7.81
CA SER A 65 -93.49 -67.25 -7.80
C SER A 65 -92.30 -67.98 -8.43
N GLY A 66 -91.81 -69.05 -7.80
CA GLY A 66 -90.64 -69.80 -8.30
C GLY A 66 -90.07 -70.82 -7.31
N ASN A 67 -88.89 -71.34 -7.63
CA ASN A 67 -88.15 -72.29 -6.81
C ASN A 67 -87.07 -71.59 -5.99
N TYR A 68 -87.07 -71.81 -4.68
CA TYR A 68 -86.22 -71.13 -3.70
C TYR A 68 -85.36 -72.11 -2.90
N ARG A 69 -84.24 -71.63 -2.33
CA ARG A 69 -83.48 -72.33 -1.28
C ARG A 69 -82.95 -71.33 -0.24
N PHE A 70 -82.74 -71.78 0.99
CA PHE A 70 -82.08 -70.99 2.03
C PHE A 70 -80.56 -71.01 1.86
N VAL A 71 -79.94 -69.90 2.24
CA VAL A 71 -78.50 -69.73 2.43
C VAL A 71 -78.25 -69.11 3.81
N PHE A 72 -77.32 -69.67 4.58
CA PHE A 72 -77.04 -69.25 5.96
C PHE A 72 -75.53 -69.03 6.18
N VAL A 73 -75.16 -67.98 6.92
CA VAL A 73 -73.78 -67.50 7.10
C VAL A 73 -73.59 -67.08 8.56
N SER A 74 -72.42 -67.34 9.16
CA SER A 74 -72.14 -66.98 10.55
C SER A 74 -70.65 -66.87 10.86
N GLY A 75 -70.33 -66.15 11.93
CA GLY A 75 -69.07 -66.23 12.66
C GLY A 75 -69.18 -65.60 14.05
N THR A 76 -68.18 -65.81 14.89
CA THR A 76 -67.82 -64.84 15.94
C THR A 76 -67.05 -63.69 15.29
N HIS A 77 -67.20 -62.47 15.81
CA HIS A 77 -66.43 -61.30 15.40
C HIS A 77 -65.60 -60.84 16.59
N ASP A 78 -64.33 -61.23 16.61
CA ASP A 78 -63.37 -60.79 17.62
C ASP A 78 -62.74 -59.44 17.21
N TYR A 79 -62.85 -58.45 18.09
CA TYR A 79 -62.28 -57.11 17.92
C TYR A 79 -60.77 -57.05 18.24
N SER A 80 -60.17 -58.13 18.76
CA SER A 80 -58.83 -58.12 19.37
C SER A 80 -57.64 -58.30 18.40
N CYS A 81 -57.89 -58.49 17.10
CA CYS A 81 -56.88 -58.49 16.03
C CYS A 81 -55.76 -59.55 16.12
N GLY A 82 -55.97 -60.65 16.84
CA GLY A 82 -55.20 -61.89 16.67
C GLY A 82 -54.06 -62.11 17.66
N GLY A 83 -54.34 -62.85 18.73
CA GLY A 83 -53.33 -63.25 19.71
C GLY A 83 -53.56 -64.55 20.49
N VAL A 84 -54.78 -65.10 20.58
CA VAL A 84 -55.00 -66.51 21.02
C VAL A 84 -56.15 -67.13 20.24
N ALA A 85 -55.95 -68.36 19.78
CA ALA A 85 -56.92 -69.11 19.01
C ALA A 85 -58.11 -69.63 19.83
N GLY A 86 -59.16 -68.79 19.94
CA GLY A 86 -60.48 -69.18 19.44
C GLY A 86 -61.58 -69.55 20.44
N ALA A 87 -62.74 -68.95 20.19
CA ALA A 87 -64.06 -69.41 20.62
C ALA A 87 -64.96 -69.66 19.40
N SER A 88 -66.05 -70.40 19.57
CA SER A 88 -66.90 -70.87 18.46
C SER A 88 -68.38 -70.69 18.74
N LEU A 89 -69.11 -70.19 17.75
CA LEU A 89 -70.56 -69.98 17.82
C LEU A 89 -71.31 -71.32 17.93
N TYR A 90 -72.15 -71.43 18.97
CA TYR A 90 -73.16 -72.48 19.10
C TYR A 90 -74.49 -72.04 18.46
N ILE A 91 -75.09 -72.90 17.63
CA ILE A 91 -76.49 -72.80 17.20
C ILE A 91 -77.18 -74.09 17.68
N ASP A 92 -78.18 -73.96 18.57
CA ASP A 92 -78.82 -75.09 19.27
C ASP A 92 -79.86 -75.82 18.38
N ASN A 93 -80.65 -75.02 17.66
CA ASN A 93 -81.67 -75.43 16.70
C ASN A 93 -81.74 -74.36 15.60
N VAL A 94 -82.15 -74.79 14.40
CA VAL A 94 -82.77 -73.93 13.39
C VAL A 94 -84.17 -74.46 13.11
N ARG A 95 -85.16 -73.57 13.02
CA ARG A 95 -86.53 -73.89 12.62
C ARG A 95 -86.95 -73.04 11.42
N VAL A 96 -87.74 -73.64 10.53
CA VAL A 96 -88.24 -73.01 9.30
C VAL A 96 -89.70 -73.42 9.13
N PHE A 97 -90.59 -72.47 8.87
CA PHE A 97 -92.03 -72.75 8.67
C PHE A 97 -92.67 -71.83 7.63
N GLY A 98 -93.68 -72.39 6.97
CA GLY A 98 -94.38 -71.84 5.81
C GLY A 98 -95.06 -72.99 5.06
N SER A 99 -96.24 -72.77 4.46
CA SER A 99 -97.14 -73.82 3.96
C SER A 99 -96.60 -74.73 2.84
N LYS A 100 -95.37 -74.47 2.37
CA LYS A 100 -94.66 -75.18 1.29
C LYS A 100 -93.29 -75.72 1.70
N VAL A 101 -92.85 -75.51 2.95
CA VAL A 101 -91.60 -76.08 3.47
C VAL A 101 -91.87 -77.51 3.98
N ASN A 102 -91.15 -78.50 3.45
CA ASN A 102 -91.27 -79.90 3.86
C ASN A 102 -90.10 -80.36 4.75
N ASP A 103 -90.24 -81.53 5.38
CA ASP A 103 -89.27 -82.04 6.37
C ASP A 103 -87.84 -82.22 5.84
N SER A 104 -87.66 -82.50 4.53
CA SER A 104 -86.34 -82.65 3.91
C SER A 104 -85.54 -81.34 3.94
N VAL A 105 -86.22 -80.21 3.72
CA VAL A 105 -85.60 -78.87 3.73
C VAL A 105 -85.13 -78.50 5.13
N ALA A 106 -85.93 -78.82 6.16
CA ALA A 106 -85.59 -78.52 7.56
C ALA A 106 -84.41 -79.37 8.07
N THR A 107 -84.39 -80.68 7.78
CA THR A 107 -83.40 -81.61 8.33
C THR A 107 -81.96 -81.26 7.88
N LYS A 108 -81.76 -80.94 6.60
CA LYS A 108 -80.41 -80.64 6.05
C LYS A 108 -79.81 -79.34 6.56
N VAL A 109 -80.62 -78.31 6.84
CA VAL A 109 -80.10 -77.04 7.38
C VAL A 109 -79.50 -77.27 8.78
N ALA A 110 -80.16 -78.08 9.61
CA ALA A 110 -79.68 -78.38 10.96
C ALA A 110 -78.44 -79.30 10.99
N GLN A 111 -78.28 -80.18 10.01
CA GLN A 111 -77.18 -81.16 9.91
C GLN A 111 -75.82 -80.57 9.50
N LEU A 112 -75.71 -79.26 9.27
CA LEU A 112 -74.55 -78.61 8.63
C LEU A 112 -74.00 -77.41 9.42
N VAL A 113 -74.23 -77.35 10.73
CA VAL A 113 -73.93 -76.19 11.59
C VAL A 113 -73.23 -76.64 12.90
N THR A 114 -72.32 -75.79 13.43
CA THR A 114 -71.34 -76.11 14.51
C THR A 114 -70.31 -77.18 14.07
N TYR A 115 -69.26 -77.56 14.82
CA TYR A 115 -68.83 -77.27 16.19
C TYR A 115 -67.28 -77.31 16.30
N ARG A 116 -66.72 -76.61 17.30
CA ARG A 116 -65.32 -76.67 17.75
C ARG A 116 -65.30 -76.35 19.26
N ASN A 117 -64.38 -76.97 20.01
CA ASN A 117 -64.06 -76.57 21.39
C ASN A 117 -62.54 -76.39 21.53
N THR A 118 -62.14 -75.55 22.49
CA THR A 118 -60.76 -75.33 22.94
C THR A 118 -60.81 -74.83 24.39
N SER A 119 -60.87 -75.72 25.37
CA SER A 119 -60.90 -75.35 26.80
C SER A 119 -60.74 -76.56 27.72
N ASP A 120 -60.19 -76.30 28.91
CA ASP A 120 -60.45 -76.96 30.21
C ASP A 120 -60.87 -78.45 30.21
N ALA A 121 -62.19 -78.69 30.23
CA ALA A 121 -62.81 -79.87 30.81
C ALA A 121 -64.16 -80.26 30.14
N PRO A 122 -64.33 -80.15 28.80
CA PRO A 122 -65.50 -80.69 28.15
C PRO A 122 -65.51 -82.22 28.24
N SER A 123 -66.70 -82.77 28.48
CA SER A 123 -66.97 -84.22 28.34
C SER A 123 -66.61 -84.71 26.92
N ALA A 124 -66.33 -85.99 26.75
CA ALA A 124 -65.90 -86.57 25.47
C ALA A 124 -66.95 -86.48 24.33
N THR A 125 -68.20 -86.08 24.61
CA THR A 125 -69.27 -85.90 23.62
C THR A 125 -70.21 -84.74 23.95
N ARG A 126 -70.71 -84.03 22.92
CA ARG A 126 -71.73 -82.95 23.02
C ARG A 126 -72.79 -83.12 21.90
N THR A 127 -73.88 -82.36 21.95
CA THR A 127 -75.12 -82.64 21.18
C THR A 127 -75.71 -81.39 20.52
N VAL A 128 -76.31 -81.56 19.33
CA VAL A 128 -76.97 -80.52 18.48
C VAL A 128 -78.35 -81.03 18.04
N THR A 129 -79.32 -80.15 17.71
CA THR A 129 -80.74 -80.53 17.52
C THR A 129 -81.38 -80.00 16.24
N VAL A 130 -82.34 -80.78 15.72
CA VAL A 130 -83.15 -80.56 14.51
C VAL A 130 -84.62 -80.45 14.92
N THR A 131 -85.38 -79.49 14.38
CA THR A 131 -86.84 -79.39 14.59
C THR A 131 -87.60 -78.90 13.35
N SER A 132 -88.74 -79.52 13.02
CA SER A 132 -89.75 -79.01 12.08
C SER A 132 -91.13 -78.90 12.74
N ASN A 133 -91.95 -77.95 12.28
CA ASN A 133 -93.41 -77.98 12.44
C ASN A 133 -94.03 -77.53 11.11
N PRO A 134 -94.36 -78.46 10.20
CA PRO A 134 -94.88 -78.10 8.88
C PRO A 134 -96.40 -77.85 8.88
N THR A 135 -97.17 -78.46 9.79
CA THR A 135 -98.66 -78.44 9.76
C THR A 135 -99.29 -78.72 11.14
N GLY A 136 -98.80 -78.10 12.21
CA GLY A 136 -99.37 -78.24 13.55
C GLY A 136 -99.01 -79.54 14.28
N GLY A 137 -98.47 -80.54 13.57
CA GLY A 137 -97.58 -81.56 14.14
C GLY A 137 -96.14 -81.01 14.23
N THR A 138 -95.39 -81.43 15.25
CA THR A 138 -93.98 -81.05 15.47
C THR A 138 -93.11 -82.29 15.50
N PHE A 139 -91.95 -82.25 14.84
CA PHE A 139 -90.94 -83.31 14.87
C PHE A 139 -89.60 -82.73 15.34
N THR A 140 -88.95 -83.37 16.31
CA THR A 140 -87.65 -82.96 16.87
C THR A 140 -86.76 -84.18 17.03
N SER A 141 -85.46 -84.03 16.75
CA SER A 141 -84.44 -85.07 16.96
C SER A 141 -83.06 -84.45 17.17
N SER A 142 -82.17 -85.14 17.88
CA SER A 142 -80.83 -84.64 18.24
C SER A 142 -79.73 -85.60 17.82
N PHE A 143 -78.55 -85.08 17.55
CA PHE A 143 -77.35 -85.84 17.14
C PHE A 143 -76.13 -85.41 17.97
N SER A 144 -75.26 -86.37 18.28
CA SER A 144 -74.11 -86.19 19.17
C SER A 144 -72.78 -86.41 18.47
N ILE A 145 -71.77 -85.66 18.89
CA ILE A 145 -70.43 -85.56 18.28
C ILE A 145 -69.35 -85.54 19.35
N ALA A 146 -68.16 -86.04 19.02
CA ALA A 146 -67.05 -86.25 19.96
C ALA A 146 -66.16 -85.00 20.15
N ILE A 147 -65.36 -85.00 21.23
CA ILE A 147 -64.41 -83.93 21.59
C ILE A 147 -63.01 -84.53 21.86
N THR A 148 -61.96 -83.74 21.70
CA THR A 148 -60.56 -84.07 22.02
C THR A 148 -59.85 -82.80 22.53
N ARG A 149 -58.75 -82.93 23.26
CA ARG A 149 -58.11 -81.85 24.06
C ARG A 149 -57.04 -81.10 23.26
N VAL A 150 -57.08 -79.78 23.36
CA VAL A 150 -56.25 -78.78 22.68
C VAL A 150 -56.24 -77.56 23.61
N ASP A 151 -55.05 -77.19 24.07
CA ASP A 151 -54.85 -76.72 25.45
C ASP A 151 -53.95 -75.44 25.50
N ASP A 152 -53.90 -74.74 26.65
CA ASP A 152 -53.64 -73.29 26.68
C ASP A 152 -52.17 -72.86 26.82
N ALA A 153 -51.90 -71.60 26.45
CA ALA A 153 -50.59 -70.97 26.61
C ALA A 153 -50.48 -70.29 27.98
N PRO A 154 -49.33 -70.38 28.67
CA PRO A 154 -49.12 -69.66 29.91
C PRO A 154 -49.13 -68.15 29.66
N SER A 155 -49.39 -67.35 30.70
CA SER A 155 -49.30 -65.89 30.64
C SER A 155 -48.03 -65.39 31.32
N LEU A 156 -47.48 -64.27 30.83
CA LEU A 156 -46.33 -63.58 31.44
C LEU A 156 -46.52 -62.07 31.41
N THR A 157 -46.61 -61.47 32.59
CA THR A 157 -46.79 -60.01 32.70
C THR A 157 -45.44 -59.30 32.57
N ALA A 158 -45.41 -58.21 31.80
CA ALA A 158 -44.22 -57.38 31.68
C ALA A 158 -43.83 -56.75 33.03
N VAL A 159 -42.52 -56.64 33.27
CA VAL A 159 -41.98 -56.05 34.50
C VAL A 159 -41.08 -54.88 34.13
N SER A 160 -41.11 -53.80 34.91
CA SER A 160 -40.21 -52.67 34.70
C SER A 160 -39.41 -52.33 35.94
N SER A 161 -38.20 -51.79 35.74
CA SER A 161 -37.38 -51.19 36.79
C SER A 161 -36.78 -49.89 36.28
N THR A 162 -36.78 -48.85 37.11
CA THR A 162 -36.32 -47.51 36.71
C THR A 162 -35.13 -47.09 37.55
N TYR A 163 -34.05 -46.69 36.89
CA TYR A 163 -32.86 -46.10 37.51
C TYR A 163 -32.81 -44.60 37.21
N THR A 164 -32.63 -43.78 38.24
CA THR A 164 -32.61 -42.32 38.10
C THR A 164 -31.20 -41.78 38.25
N ASN A 165 -30.58 -41.35 37.15
CA ASN A 165 -29.25 -40.75 37.12
C ASN A 165 -29.32 -39.22 37.29
N THR A 166 -28.35 -38.65 37.99
CA THR A 166 -28.19 -37.21 38.25
C THR A 166 -26.86 -36.69 37.69
N SER A 167 -26.54 -35.42 37.93
CA SER A 167 -25.28 -34.81 37.45
C SER A 167 -24.03 -35.33 38.18
N ALA A 168 -24.20 -36.06 39.28
CA ALA A 168 -23.12 -36.71 40.01
C ALA A 168 -23.02 -38.18 39.59
N ALA A 169 -21.85 -38.79 39.79
CA ALA A 169 -21.69 -40.22 39.57
C ALA A 169 -22.47 -41.01 40.63
N ASP A 170 -23.63 -41.53 40.24
CA ASP A 170 -24.53 -42.28 41.11
C ASP A 170 -24.11 -43.76 41.24
N THR A 171 -24.60 -44.43 42.29
CA THR A 171 -24.41 -45.87 42.51
C THR A 171 -25.77 -46.56 42.53
N PHE A 172 -26.05 -47.39 41.54
CA PHE A 172 -27.35 -48.05 41.39
C PHE A 172 -27.36 -49.41 42.10
N SER A 173 -28.43 -49.66 42.85
CA SER A 173 -28.65 -50.96 43.50
C SER A 173 -29.31 -51.94 42.53
N ALA A 174 -28.99 -53.22 42.62
CA ALA A 174 -29.62 -54.24 41.79
C ALA A 174 -31.14 -54.32 42.02
N ALA A 175 -31.90 -54.42 40.93
CA ALA A 175 -33.34 -54.68 40.99
C ALA A 175 -33.58 -56.18 40.97
N SER A 176 -34.38 -56.69 41.91
CA SER A 176 -34.73 -58.10 41.97
C SER A 176 -36.20 -58.30 42.29
N GLY A 177 -36.80 -59.32 41.69
CA GLY A 177 -38.19 -59.69 41.93
C GLY A 177 -38.46 -61.07 41.36
N THR A 178 -39.72 -61.34 41.03
CA THR A 178 -40.14 -62.55 40.33
C THR A 178 -40.93 -62.14 39.10
N LEU A 179 -40.61 -62.72 37.95
CA LEU A 179 -41.40 -62.60 36.73
C LEU A 179 -42.80 -63.18 36.99
N PRO A 180 -43.88 -62.39 36.93
CA PRO A 180 -45.23 -62.87 37.22
C PRO A 180 -45.75 -63.66 36.01
N GLY A 181 -45.41 -64.95 36.01
CA GLY A 181 -46.01 -65.94 35.14
C GLY A 181 -47.15 -66.67 35.86
N SER A 182 -48.25 -66.88 35.16
CA SER A 182 -49.33 -67.77 35.60
C SER A 182 -49.78 -68.61 34.41
N ASP A 183 -49.99 -69.89 34.66
CA ASP A 183 -50.62 -70.81 33.73
C ASP A 183 -52.06 -71.08 34.20
N PRO A 184 -53.10 -70.96 33.35
CA PRO A 184 -54.49 -71.16 33.75
C PRO A 184 -54.77 -72.56 34.32
N ASP A 185 -54.07 -73.58 33.83
CA ASP A 185 -54.25 -74.99 34.22
C ASP A 185 -53.38 -75.39 35.44
N GLY A 186 -52.42 -74.55 35.81
CA GLY A 186 -51.56 -74.74 36.99
C GLY A 186 -50.31 -75.59 36.73
N ASP A 187 -49.91 -75.74 35.46
CA ASP A 187 -48.73 -76.52 35.09
C ASP A 187 -47.41 -75.92 35.61
N THR A 188 -46.37 -76.75 35.69
CA THR A 188 -45.07 -76.30 36.24
C THR A 188 -44.36 -75.35 35.28
N LEU A 189 -44.33 -74.07 35.67
CA LEU A 189 -43.68 -73.00 34.92
C LEU A 189 -42.15 -73.11 34.93
N THR A 190 -41.55 -72.98 33.75
CA THR A 190 -40.11 -72.77 33.58
C THR A 190 -39.84 -71.46 32.85
N TYR A 191 -38.80 -70.74 33.28
CA TYR A 191 -38.49 -69.39 32.81
C TYR A 191 -37.14 -69.37 32.08
N SER A 192 -37.04 -68.56 31.03
CA SER A 192 -35.82 -68.42 30.25
C SER A 192 -35.68 -67.02 29.65
N LEU A 193 -34.48 -66.73 29.14
CA LEU A 193 -34.15 -65.52 28.41
C LEU A 193 -33.82 -65.91 26.96
N PRO A 194 -34.71 -65.65 25.98
CA PRO A 194 -34.41 -65.91 24.57
C PRO A 194 -33.18 -65.12 24.10
N GLY A 195 -32.14 -65.83 23.66
CA GLY A 195 -30.83 -65.25 23.33
C GLY A 195 -29.88 -65.07 24.54
N GLY A 196 -30.35 -65.33 25.76
CA GLY A 196 -29.52 -65.37 26.96
C GLY A 196 -28.63 -66.62 27.05
N SER A 197 -27.52 -66.48 27.77
CA SER A 197 -26.58 -67.57 28.05
C SER A 197 -26.99 -68.38 29.28
N SER A 198 -26.60 -69.66 29.32
CA SER A 198 -26.63 -70.47 30.54
C SER A 198 -25.37 -70.20 31.37
N GLY A 199 -25.54 -69.89 32.66
CA GLY A 199 -24.44 -69.61 33.56
C GLY A 199 -24.95 -69.40 34.99
N THR A 200 -24.16 -69.81 35.98
CA THR A 200 -24.57 -69.76 37.39
C THR A 200 -23.94 -68.60 38.15
N ALA A 201 -24.77 -67.76 38.76
CA ALA A 201 -24.33 -66.75 39.73
C ALA A 201 -25.25 -66.71 40.95
N THR A 202 -24.69 -66.43 42.13
CA THR A 202 -25.44 -66.39 43.39
C THR A 202 -25.46 -64.98 43.96
N PHE A 203 -26.66 -64.40 44.05
CA PHE A 203 -26.90 -63.10 44.65
C PHE A 203 -27.94 -63.25 45.77
N SER A 204 -27.73 -62.60 46.92
CA SER A 204 -28.66 -62.63 48.07
C SER A 204 -29.15 -64.03 48.46
N SER A 205 -28.24 -65.02 48.47
CA SER A 205 -28.50 -66.45 48.77
C SER A 205 -29.37 -67.21 47.74
N VAL A 206 -29.68 -66.61 46.58
CA VAL A 206 -30.37 -67.28 45.47
C VAL A 206 -29.39 -67.50 44.32
N THR A 207 -29.33 -68.73 43.80
CA THR A 207 -28.57 -69.08 42.60
C THR A 207 -29.45 -68.97 41.37
N TYR A 208 -29.06 -68.11 40.43
CA TYR A 208 -29.66 -67.90 39.11
C TYR A 208 -28.84 -68.67 38.07
N ASP A 209 -29.48 -69.17 37.02
CA ASP A 209 -28.90 -70.13 36.04
C ASP A 209 -29.03 -69.69 34.56
N ARG A 210 -29.75 -68.59 34.31
CA ARG A 210 -29.87 -67.91 33.01
C ARG A 210 -29.41 -66.47 33.13
N SER A 211 -28.69 -65.97 32.13
CA SER A 211 -28.22 -64.57 32.13
C SER A 211 -28.23 -63.93 30.74
N GLN A 212 -28.41 -62.62 30.70
CA GLN A 212 -28.28 -61.82 29.49
C GLN A 212 -27.73 -60.44 29.84
N THR A 213 -26.53 -60.13 29.34
CA THR A 213 -25.90 -58.82 29.48
C THR A 213 -26.46 -57.88 28.43
N GLY A 214 -27.04 -56.77 28.87
CA GLY A 214 -27.40 -55.63 28.04
C GLY A 214 -26.44 -54.46 28.27
N THR A 215 -26.80 -53.32 27.71
CA THR A 215 -26.07 -52.05 27.75
C THR A 215 -25.99 -51.48 29.17
N TYR A 216 -27.08 -51.57 29.94
CA TYR A 216 -27.16 -50.94 31.28
C TYR A 216 -26.94 -51.90 32.44
N GLY A 217 -26.58 -53.16 32.17
CA GLY A 217 -26.37 -54.18 33.20
C GLY A 217 -26.68 -55.59 32.70
N THR A 218 -26.56 -56.57 33.61
CA THR A 218 -26.85 -57.98 33.30
C THR A 218 -28.08 -58.46 34.05
N LEU A 219 -29.07 -58.93 33.29
CA LEU A 219 -30.24 -59.62 33.83
C LEU A 219 -29.90 -61.08 34.10
N TRP A 220 -30.13 -61.53 35.32
CA TRP A 220 -30.08 -62.93 35.73
C TRP A 220 -31.50 -63.42 36.04
N VAL A 221 -31.85 -64.65 35.64
CA VAL A 221 -33.13 -65.30 35.94
C VAL A 221 -32.88 -66.73 36.41
N LYS A 222 -33.66 -67.17 37.41
CA LYS A 222 -33.69 -68.55 37.89
C LYS A 222 -34.81 -69.32 37.20
N SER A 223 -34.43 -70.29 36.35
CA SER A 223 -35.36 -70.94 35.43
C SER A 223 -36.51 -71.69 36.10
N THR A 224 -36.35 -72.15 37.35
CA THR A 224 -37.38 -72.93 38.06
C THR A 224 -38.36 -72.10 38.89
N THR A 225 -38.12 -70.80 39.09
CA THR A 225 -38.96 -69.96 39.97
C THR A 225 -39.28 -68.58 39.41
N GLY A 226 -38.75 -68.21 38.24
CA GLY A 226 -38.95 -66.89 37.63
C GLY A 226 -38.33 -65.73 38.39
N GLN A 227 -37.59 -66.00 39.47
CA GLN A 227 -36.89 -64.97 40.23
C GLN A 227 -35.82 -64.35 39.33
N TYR A 228 -35.78 -63.02 39.28
CA TYR A 228 -34.81 -62.26 38.49
C TYR A 228 -33.96 -61.34 39.37
N TYR A 229 -32.77 -61.01 38.88
CA TYR A 229 -31.84 -60.07 39.47
C TYR A 229 -31.13 -59.32 38.34
N PHE A 230 -31.46 -58.04 38.16
CA PHE A 230 -30.75 -57.16 37.25
C PHE A 230 -29.62 -56.48 38.01
N ALA A 231 -28.38 -56.80 37.65
CA ALA A 231 -27.17 -56.17 38.15
C ALA A 231 -26.83 -54.96 37.25
N PRO A 232 -27.09 -53.71 37.66
CA PRO A 232 -26.83 -52.53 36.85
C PRO A 232 -25.33 -52.30 36.64
N ASP A 233 -24.97 -51.79 35.47
CA ASP A 233 -23.65 -51.22 35.21
C ASP A 233 -23.70 -49.72 35.54
N ASN A 234 -23.14 -49.35 36.69
CA ASN A 234 -23.14 -47.96 37.14
C ASN A 234 -22.40 -47.02 36.18
N THR A 235 -21.36 -47.48 35.48
CA THR A 235 -20.62 -46.65 34.54
C THR A 235 -21.45 -46.41 33.27
N ALA A 236 -22.10 -47.45 32.73
CA ALA A 236 -22.95 -47.32 31.56
C ALA A 236 -24.18 -46.42 31.83
N ILE A 237 -24.78 -46.52 33.02
CA ILE A 237 -25.93 -45.69 33.42
C ILE A 237 -25.50 -44.24 33.69
N ASN A 238 -24.41 -44.01 34.44
CA ASN A 238 -23.91 -42.66 34.74
C ASN A 238 -23.51 -41.88 33.48
N ASN A 239 -23.01 -42.57 32.46
CA ASN A 239 -22.68 -41.97 31.16
C ASN A 239 -23.92 -41.55 30.35
N ARG A 240 -25.15 -41.85 30.80
CA ARG A 240 -26.37 -41.49 30.08
C ARG A 240 -26.85 -40.09 30.44
N LEU A 241 -27.10 -39.29 29.41
CA LEU A 241 -27.38 -37.84 29.50
C LEU A 241 -28.84 -37.45 29.17
N THR A 242 -29.60 -38.36 28.56
CA THR A 242 -31.05 -38.24 28.27
C THR A 242 -31.76 -39.52 28.71
N ASN A 243 -33.08 -39.45 28.94
CA ASN A 243 -33.87 -40.64 29.26
C ASN A 243 -33.69 -41.73 28.20
N ASP A 244 -33.63 -42.99 28.63
CA ASP A 244 -33.48 -44.17 27.76
C ASP A 244 -34.20 -45.39 28.34
N SER A 245 -34.31 -46.47 27.56
CA SER A 245 -34.73 -47.77 28.08
C SER A 245 -34.19 -48.95 27.26
N GLU A 246 -33.95 -50.05 27.95
CA GLU A 246 -33.51 -51.33 27.39
C GLU A 246 -34.51 -52.42 27.80
N SER A 247 -34.92 -53.27 26.86
CA SER A 247 -35.91 -54.33 27.13
C SER A 247 -35.32 -55.70 26.86
N PHE A 248 -35.32 -56.55 27.89
CA PHE A 248 -34.96 -57.96 27.81
C PHE A 248 -36.21 -58.77 27.51
N THR A 249 -36.22 -59.55 26.44
CA THR A 249 -37.27 -60.56 26.25
C THR A 249 -37.11 -61.64 27.32
N THR A 250 -38.18 -61.90 28.04
CA THR A 250 -38.30 -62.95 29.05
C THR A 250 -39.38 -63.92 28.61
N ARG A 251 -39.15 -65.22 28.83
CA ARG A 251 -40.03 -66.29 28.37
C ARG A 251 -40.46 -67.15 29.54
N VAL A 252 -41.73 -67.47 29.61
CA VAL A 252 -42.25 -68.57 30.43
C VAL A 252 -42.71 -69.71 29.52
N THR A 253 -42.49 -70.94 29.98
CA THR A 253 -42.82 -72.17 29.27
C THR A 253 -43.53 -73.12 30.24
N ALA A 254 -44.73 -73.58 29.85
CA ALA A 254 -45.50 -74.63 30.51
C ALA A 254 -45.82 -75.70 29.46
N SER A 255 -45.62 -76.98 29.78
CA SER A 255 -45.89 -78.14 28.92
C SER A 255 -45.44 -78.06 27.44
N GLY A 256 -44.41 -77.25 27.16
CA GLY A 256 -43.83 -77.03 25.82
C GLY A 256 -44.38 -75.82 25.06
N VAL A 257 -45.42 -75.16 25.56
CA VAL A 257 -45.98 -73.91 25.01
C VAL A 257 -45.29 -72.71 25.69
N ASN A 258 -45.05 -71.64 24.93
CA ASN A 258 -44.26 -70.49 25.37
C ASN A 258 -45.09 -69.20 25.35
N ALA A 259 -44.86 -68.33 26.32
CA ALA A 259 -45.26 -66.93 26.25
C ALA A 259 -44.07 -66.01 26.56
N ASP A 260 -43.91 -64.99 25.71
CA ASP A 260 -42.84 -64.00 25.80
C ASP A 260 -43.40 -62.67 26.30
N SER A 261 -42.63 -62.00 27.15
CA SER A 261 -42.94 -60.66 27.66
C SER A 261 -41.65 -59.88 27.91
N ALA A 262 -41.73 -58.56 28.05
CA ALA A 262 -40.56 -57.72 28.25
C ALA A 262 -40.28 -57.46 29.74
N LEU A 263 -39.01 -57.57 30.14
CA LEU A 263 -38.50 -56.88 31.32
C LEU A 263 -37.77 -55.61 30.86
N THR A 264 -38.36 -54.44 31.12
CA THR A 264 -37.84 -53.15 30.67
C THR A 264 -37.10 -52.44 31.80
N VAL A 265 -35.81 -52.16 31.56
CA VAL A 265 -34.98 -51.30 32.41
C VAL A 265 -34.99 -49.90 31.81
N SER A 266 -35.62 -48.95 32.50
CA SER A 266 -35.68 -47.56 32.09
C SER A 266 -34.63 -46.74 32.84
N ILE A 267 -33.87 -45.93 32.11
CA ILE A 267 -32.96 -44.95 32.69
C ILE A 267 -33.63 -43.58 32.60
N ALA A 268 -34.04 -43.05 33.74
CA ALA A 268 -34.53 -41.68 33.88
C ALA A 268 -33.37 -40.75 34.24
N ILE A 269 -33.30 -39.58 33.62
CA ILE A 269 -32.35 -38.54 33.98
C ILE A 269 -33.13 -37.43 34.70
N THR A 270 -32.61 -36.98 35.85
CA THR A 270 -33.27 -35.90 36.58
C THR A 270 -33.20 -34.60 35.78
N ALA A 271 -34.37 -34.06 35.45
CA ALA A 271 -34.51 -32.84 34.67
C ALA A 271 -33.91 -31.64 35.42
N ALA A 272 -32.85 -31.06 34.86
CA ALA A 272 -32.13 -29.90 35.40
C ALA A 272 -31.64 -29.01 34.26
N ALA A 273 -31.23 -27.77 34.57
CA ALA A 273 -30.43 -27.00 33.63
C ALA A 273 -29.11 -27.76 33.32
N PRO A 274 -28.46 -27.53 32.17
CA PRO A 274 -27.15 -28.12 31.90
C PRO A 274 -26.11 -27.67 32.93
N SER A 275 -25.00 -28.40 33.05
CA SER A 275 -23.79 -27.84 33.68
C SER A 275 -23.33 -26.61 32.89
N ALA A 276 -22.41 -25.83 33.46
CA ALA A 276 -21.70 -24.85 32.64
C ALA A 276 -21.07 -25.56 31.43
N PRO A 277 -21.00 -24.93 30.24
CA PRO A 277 -20.13 -25.40 29.17
C PRO A 277 -18.69 -25.51 29.67
N THR A 278 -17.81 -26.21 28.96
CA THR A 278 -16.40 -26.33 29.38
C THR A 278 -15.46 -25.72 28.35
N ALA A 279 -14.27 -25.28 28.77
CA ALA A 279 -13.29 -24.59 27.93
C ALA A 279 -13.91 -23.51 27.00
N LEU A 280 -14.08 -22.24 27.44
CA LEU A 280 -14.61 -21.06 26.68
C LEU A 280 -13.65 -20.62 25.55
N VAL A 281 -13.48 -21.50 24.59
CA VAL A 281 -12.56 -21.38 23.47
C VAL A 281 -13.04 -20.38 22.38
N VAL A 282 -12.84 -19.07 22.59
CA VAL A 282 -13.14 -17.91 21.69
C VAL A 282 -12.79 -18.07 20.16
N THR A 283 -13.38 -17.43 19.12
CA THR A 283 -13.28 -17.83 17.66
C THR A 283 -13.20 -16.64 16.61
N PRO A 284 -13.34 -16.76 15.24
CA PRO A 284 -12.92 -15.68 14.26
C PRO A 284 -13.87 -14.90 13.24
N GLY A 285 -13.81 -13.54 13.14
CA GLY A 285 -13.64 -12.69 11.89
C GLY A 285 -14.61 -11.50 11.49
N VAL A 286 -14.39 -10.13 11.48
CA VAL A 286 -13.27 -9.17 11.85
C VAL A 286 -13.54 -7.59 12.17
N ARG A 287 -13.89 -6.74 13.22
CA ARG A 287 -14.26 -6.40 14.69
C ARG A 287 -15.55 -6.81 15.56
N ALA A 288 -15.64 -7.96 16.25
CA ALA A 288 -16.60 -8.35 17.30
C ALA A 288 -16.14 -9.70 17.89
N LEU A 289 -16.63 -10.09 19.08
CA LEU A 289 -16.17 -11.25 19.83
C LEU A 289 -16.68 -12.60 19.28
N ASN A 290 -16.19 -13.08 18.13
CA ASN A 290 -16.44 -14.49 17.82
C ASN A 290 -15.92 -15.41 18.95
N ILE A 291 -16.60 -16.52 19.25
CA ILE A 291 -16.32 -17.44 20.35
C ILE A 291 -16.65 -18.92 20.07
N SER A 292 -16.05 -19.88 20.76
CA SER A 292 -16.46 -21.29 20.81
C SER A 292 -16.29 -21.86 22.22
N TRP A 293 -16.88 -23.00 22.53
CA TRP A 293 -16.72 -23.70 23.80
C TRP A 293 -16.84 -25.19 23.55
N THR A 294 -16.55 -26.02 24.55
CA THR A 294 -17.02 -27.40 24.56
C THR A 294 -18.42 -27.42 25.17
N ALA A 295 -19.34 -28.21 24.58
CA ALA A 295 -20.67 -28.42 25.14
C ALA A 295 -20.58 -28.89 26.62
N PRO A 296 -21.58 -28.58 27.47
CA PRO A 296 -21.58 -29.03 28.85
C PRO A 296 -21.57 -30.56 28.92
N THR A 297 -20.73 -31.11 29.79
CA THR A 297 -20.61 -32.56 30.01
C THR A 297 -21.87 -33.17 30.62
N TRP A 298 -22.64 -32.37 31.38
CA TRP A 298 -23.98 -32.74 31.83
C TRP A 298 -25.03 -31.85 31.18
N ILE A 299 -26.03 -32.45 30.52
CA ILE A 299 -27.10 -31.70 29.84
C ILE A 299 -28.43 -31.69 30.61
N GLY A 300 -28.52 -32.31 31.80
CA GLY A 300 -29.71 -32.22 32.65
C GLY A 300 -30.97 -32.90 32.10
N GLY A 301 -30.81 -34.04 31.43
CA GLY A 301 -31.91 -34.89 30.94
C GLY A 301 -32.62 -34.40 29.67
N SER A 302 -32.39 -33.15 29.28
CA SER A 302 -32.94 -32.54 28.06
C SER A 302 -31.80 -32.06 27.17
N ALA A 303 -31.93 -32.24 25.86
CA ALA A 303 -30.95 -31.74 24.91
C ALA A 303 -30.69 -30.24 25.13
N VAL A 304 -29.42 -29.82 25.03
CA VAL A 304 -29.08 -28.40 24.97
C VAL A 304 -29.78 -27.81 23.76
N THR A 305 -30.66 -26.85 23.97
CA THR A 305 -31.47 -26.18 22.93
C THR A 305 -30.86 -24.86 22.49
N GLY A 306 -29.85 -24.35 23.20
CA GLY A 306 -29.28 -23.03 22.95
C GLY A 306 -28.13 -22.69 23.87
N TYR A 307 -27.52 -21.53 23.65
CA TYR A 307 -26.55 -20.94 24.56
C TYR A 307 -26.85 -19.45 24.77
N ARG A 308 -26.70 -18.98 26.00
CA ARG A 308 -26.72 -17.56 26.36
C ARG A 308 -25.29 -17.07 26.48
N ILE A 309 -24.97 -16.08 25.66
CA ILE A 309 -23.66 -15.46 25.59
C ILE A 309 -23.83 -13.99 25.97
N GLU A 310 -23.00 -13.53 26.89
CA GLU A 310 -22.94 -12.13 27.30
C GLU A 310 -21.52 -11.61 27.15
N HIS A 311 -21.37 -10.29 27.05
CA HIS A 311 -20.09 -9.60 27.12
C HIS A 311 -20.16 -8.45 28.12
N SER A 312 -19.02 -7.98 28.62
CA SER A 312 -18.92 -6.87 29.59
C SER A 312 -17.70 -6.02 29.23
N THR A 313 -17.49 -4.83 29.77
CA THR A 313 -16.19 -4.11 29.67
C THR A 313 -15.47 -3.96 31.02
N ASN A 314 -16.02 -4.56 32.07
CA ASN A 314 -15.54 -4.37 33.45
C ASN A 314 -15.78 -5.59 34.39
N GLY A 315 -16.21 -6.74 33.85
CA GLY A 315 -16.37 -8.03 34.53
C GLY A 315 -17.60 -8.14 35.43
N THR A 316 -18.29 -7.02 35.65
CA THR A 316 -19.35 -6.88 36.66
C THR A 316 -20.69 -6.51 36.02
N THR A 317 -20.67 -5.73 34.93
CA THR A 317 -21.86 -5.29 34.19
C THR A 317 -21.92 -5.96 32.82
N TRP A 318 -22.90 -6.85 32.61
CA TRP A 318 -22.95 -7.75 31.45
C TRP A 318 -24.10 -7.41 30.49
N THR A 319 -23.79 -7.34 29.21
CA THR A 319 -24.70 -7.13 28.08
C THR A 319 -24.85 -8.43 27.29
N THR A 320 -26.09 -8.83 26.98
CA THR A 320 -26.32 -10.05 26.19
C THR A 320 -25.85 -9.87 24.74
N ALA A 321 -24.89 -10.70 24.33
CA ALA A 321 -24.39 -10.78 22.96
C ALA A 321 -25.30 -11.63 22.07
N SER A 322 -25.82 -12.73 22.62
CA SER A 322 -26.79 -13.60 21.97
C SER A 322 -27.46 -14.45 23.03
N ASP A 323 -28.76 -14.64 22.90
CA ASP A 323 -29.50 -15.64 23.67
C ASP A 323 -30.33 -16.45 22.67
N ASN A 324 -29.66 -17.40 22.01
CA ASN A 324 -30.20 -18.08 20.82
C ASN A 324 -30.56 -19.54 21.10
N SER A 325 -31.40 -20.10 20.23
CA SER A 325 -31.79 -21.51 20.23
C SER A 325 -30.89 -22.36 19.31
N SER A 326 -29.58 -22.05 19.25
CA SER A 326 -28.61 -22.81 18.45
C SER A 326 -27.77 -23.72 19.32
N THR A 327 -27.63 -24.98 18.91
CA THR A 327 -26.73 -25.95 19.55
C THR A 327 -25.26 -25.77 19.13
N SER A 328 -24.97 -24.82 18.22
CA SER A 328 -23.61 -24.49 17.83
C SER A 328 -22.81 -24.08 19.06
N THR A 329 -21.74 -24.81 19.34
CA THR A 329 -20.79 -24.48 20.39
C THR A 329 -19.82 -23.40 19.96
N SER A 330 -20.22 -22.53 19.03
CA SER A 330 -19.48 -21.35 18.56
C SER A 330 -20.39 -20.26 18.02
N LEU A 331 -20.02 -18.98 18.19
CA LEU A 331 -20.88 -17.82 17.91
C LEU A 331 -20.09 -16.55 17.50
N ARG A 332 -20.73 -15.67 16.70
CA ARG A 332 -20.46 -14.20 16.58
C ARG A 332 -21.00 -13.39 17.80
N VAL A 333 -20.16 -12.84 18.68
CA VAL A 333 -20.61 -11.74 19.58
C VAL A 333 -20.45 -10.42 18.86
N ALA A 334 -21.50 -10.00 18.14
CA ALA A 334 -21.45 -8.90 17.19
C ALA A 334 -21.50 -7.47 17.80
N SER A 335 -21.08 -6.48 16.99
CA SER A 335 -21.22 -5.03 17.22
C SER A 335 -20.60 -4.46 18.52
N LEU A 336 -19.32 -4.70 18.72
CA LEU A 336 -18.54 -4.14 19.83
C LEU A 336 -17.68 -2.91 19.37
N ALA A 337 -17.21 -2.05 20.28
CA ALA A 337 -16.52 -0.77 19.99
C ALA A 337 -15.01 -0.89 19.57
N ASP A 338 -14.15 0.15 19.66
CA ASP A 338 -12.88 0.31 18.87
C ASP A 338 -11.47 0.69 19.51
N ALA A 339 -10.61 -0.21 20.01
CA ALA A 339 -9.39 -0.13 20.94
C ALA A 339 -9.63 -0.09 22.51
N THR A 340 -9.24 -1.12 23.31
CA THR A 340 -9.60 -1.43 24.76
C THR A 340 -10.83 -2.41 24.96
N SER A 341 -11.49 -2.58 26.14
CA SER A 341 -11.46 -3.91 26.81
C SER A 341 -12.77 -4.65 27.25
N TYR A 342 -13.04 -5.87 26.73
CA TYR A 342 -14.22 -6.73 26.99
C TYR A 342 -14.09 -7.98 27.89
N HIS A 343 -15.22 -8.57 28.22
CA HIS A 343 -15.30 -9.91 28.75
C HIS A 343 -16.35 -10.61 27.92
N VAL A 344 -16.37 -11.93 28.03
CA VAL A 344 -17.41 -12.80 27.51
C VAL A 344 -17.82 -13.77 28.60
N ARG A 345 -19.05 -14.25 28.53
CA ARG A 345 -19.42 -15.46 29.23
C ARG A 345 -20.44 -16.26 28.47
N VAL A 346 -20.38 -17.58 28.61
CA VAL A 346 -21.34 -18.49 28.00
C VAL A 346 -21.99 -19.40 29.05
N ALA A 347 -23.28 -19.62 28.88
CA ALA A 347 -24.07 -20.61 29.60
C ALA A 347 -24.89 -21.43 28.60
N ALA A 348 -25.03 -22.74 28.84
CA ALA A 348 -25.89 -23.61 28.06
C ALA A 348 -27.34 -23.50 28.50
N LYS A 349 -28.28 -23.72 27.57
CA LYS A 349 -29.71 -23.73 27.85
C LYS A 349 -30.31 -25.06 27.41
N ASN A 350 -31.22 -25.58 28.23
CA ASN A 350 -32.21 -26.56 27.80
C ASN A 350 -33.60 -26.09 28.25
N VAL A 351 -34.62 -26.93 28.09
CA VAL A 351 -36.01 -26.61 28.51
C VAL A 351 -36.15 -26.34 30.03
N ASN A 352 -35.24 -26.86 30.85
CA ASN A 352 -35.27 -26.76 32.31
C ASN A 352 -34.49 -25.56 32.86
N GLY A 353 -33.76 -24.81 32.02
CA GLY A 353 -33.10 -23.57 32.42
C GLY A 353 -31.78 -23.29 31.73
N THR A 354 -31.11 -22.25 32.24
CA THR A 354 -29.77 -21.81 31.81
C THR A 354 -28.74 -22.23 32.86
N SER A 355 -27.59 -22.74 32.44
CA SER A 355 -26.50 -23.17 33.32
C SER A 355 -25.85 -21.99 34.06
N ALA A 356 -24.93 -22.30 34.98
CA ALA A 356 -23.92 -21.34 35.40
C ALA A 356 -23.07 -20.87 34.21
N TYR A 357 -22.50 -19.67 34.33
CA TYR A 357 -21.67 -19.06 33.29
C TYR A 357 -20.21 -19.39 33.44
N LEU A 358 -19.56 -19.66 32.30
CA LEU A 358 -18.16 -19.36 32.06
C LEU A 358 -17.94 -17.81 32.16
N THR A 359 -17.90 -17.22 33.36
CA THR A 359 -17.67 -15.77 33.63
C THR A 359 -16.16 -15.47 33.74
N SER A 360 -15.57 -14.39 33.18
CA SER A 360 -14.14 -14.55 32.79
C SER A 360 -13.14 -13.38 32.48
N SER A 361 -11.81 -13.66 32.66
CA SER A 361 -10.54 -12.81 32.71
C SER A 361 -10.07 -11.80 31.61
N PRO A 362 -8.96 -11.04 31.82
CA PRO A 362 -8.72 -9.46 30.73
C PRO A 362 -8.31 -9.61 29.21
N THR A 363 -8.66 -10.61 28.38
CA THR A 363 -7.91 -11.09 27.14
C THR A 363 -7.93 -10.60 25.60
N THR A 364 -8.36 -9.45 25.01
CA THR A 364 -9.02 -9.47 23.62
C THR A 364 -8.42 -9.28 22.22
N PHE A 365 -8.35 -8.08 21.61
CA PHE A 365 -8.95 -7.92 20.26
C PHE A 365 -8.34 -6.81 19.32
N THR A 366 -7.85 -7.23 18.13
CA THR A 366 -7.25 -6.59 16.90
C THR A 366 -8.18 -6.64 15.63
N THR A 367 -7.74 -6.89 14.38
CA THR A 367 -8.59 -7.05 13.17
C THR A 367 -7.90 -7.80 11.95
N PHE A 368 -7.47 -7.20 10.80
CA PHE A 368 -6.72 -7.87 9.68
C PHE A 368 -5.25 -8.24 10.04
N ASP A 369 -4.56 -8.96 9.14
CA ASP A 369 -3.44 -8.48 8.26
C ASP A 369 -3.11 -6.96 8.19
N LYS A 370 -2.38 -6.51 7.14
CA LYS A 370 -2.99 -5.58 6.16
C LYS A 370 -2.28 -5.52 4.78
N PRO A 371 -2.90 -4.99 3.69
CA PRO A 371 -2.41 -5.07 2.30
C PRO A 371 -1.07 -4.39 1.90
N THR A 372 0.04 -4.81 2.50
CA THR A 372 1.48 -4.68 2.12
C THR A 372 1.90 -3.72 0.98
N SER A 373 3.00 -2.97 1.17
CA SER A 373 3.73 -2.32 0.06
C SER A 373 2.90 -1.36 -0.82
N LEU A 374 2.42 -0.22 -0.30
CA LEU A 374 1.88 0.82 -1.19
C LEU A 374 3.03 1.52 -1.90
N THR A 375 3.17 1.25 -3.19
CA THR A 375 4.18 1.81 -4.07
C THR A 375 3.54 2.70 -5.10
N LEU A 376 4.15 3.86 -5.35
CA LEU A 376 3.58 4.91 -6.18
C LEU A 376 4.50 5.20 -7.35
N THR A 377 3.95 5.28 -8.56
CA THR A 377 4.69 5.45 -9.80
C THR A 377 4.01 6.52 -10.67
N PRO A 378 4.53 7.75 -10.69
CA PRO A 378 4.13 8.81 -11.60
C PRO A 378 4.45 8.49 -13.04
N VAL A 379 3.82 9.27 -13.91
CA VAL A 379 3.84 9.07 -15.35
C VAL A 379 3.89 10.44 -16.03
N GLY A 380 4.71 10.55 -17.07
CA GLY A 380 4.96 11.79 -17.80
C GLY A 380 6.02 12.67 -17.14
N GLY A 381 6.64 13.56 -17.91
CA GLY A 381 7.78 14.36 -17.46
C GLY A 381 8.98 13.50 -17.01
N THR A 382 9.92 14.09 -16.30
CA THR A 382 10.93 13.31 -15.57
C THR A 382 10.26 12.60 -14.40
N VAL A 383 10.66 11.36 -14.10
CA VAL A 383 10.24 10.57 -12.92
C VAL A 383 11.52 10.18 -12.18
N VAL A 384 11.92 10.94 -11.18
CA VAL A 384 13.23 10.80 -10.49
C VAL A 384 13.24 9.59 -9.51
N ALA A 385 12.58 8.49 -9.89
CA ALA A 385 12.06 7.43 -9.02
C ALA A 385 11.01 7.94 -8.03
N ASN A 386 10.00 8.62 -8.62
CA ASN A 386 8.60 8.67 -8.18
C ASN A 386 8.12 9.91 -7.41
N THR A 387 7.70 10.96 -8.13
CA THR A 387 6.75 11.99 -7.67
C THR A 387 6.07 12.63 -8.91
N LEU A 388 4.88 13.22 -8.81
CA LEU A 388 4.31 14.18 -9.77
C LEU A 388 4.80 15.62 -9.49
N ASN A 389 5.31 16.27 -10.54
CA ASN A 389 5.67 17.70 -10.65
C ASN A 389 4.75 18.44 -11.66
N LEU A 390 5.01 19.71 -12.05
CA LEU A 390 4.19 20.36 -13.12
C LEU A 390 4.42 19.77 -14.55
N THR A 391 5.39 18.87 -14.78
CA THR A 391 5.55 18.10 -16.05
C THR A 391 4.95 16.70 -16.01
N ASN A 392 4.57 16.18 -14.85
CA ASN A 392 3.96 14.86 -14.71
C ASN A 392 2.49 14.94 -15.07
N THR A 393 2.02 13.94 -15.81
CA THR A 393 0.70 13.94 -16.45
C THR A 393 -0.26 12.95 -15.80
N ASN A 394 0.25 11.92 -15.12
CA ASN A 394 -0.59 10.96 -14.40
C ASN A 394 0.15 10.30 -13.23
N LEU A 395 -0.59 9.56 -12.40
CA LEU A 395 -0.12 8.80 -11.25
C LEU A 395 -0.71 7.39 -11.29
N THR A 396 0.15 6.39 -11.12
CA THR A 396 -0.26 5.03 -10.80
C THR A 396 0.17 4.66 -9.39
N ALA A 397 -0.58 3.75 -8.76
CA ALA A 397 -0.25 3.20 -7.45
C ALA A 397 -0.53 1.70 -7.42
N GLN A 398 0.17 0.97 -6.56
CA GLN A 398 -0.09 -0.45 -6.30
C GLN A 398 0.06 -0.74 -4.81
N ALA A 399 -0.84 -1.56 -4.26
CA ALA A 399 -0.70 -2.15 -2.93
C ALA A 399 -0.90 -3.68 -3.00
N THR A 400 -0.50 -4.42 -1.97
CA THR A 400 -0.40 -5.89 -1.97
C THR A 400 -1.39 -6.52 -1.01
N ILE A 401 -2.58 -6.85 -1.48
CA ILE A 401 -3.62 -7.52 -0.68
C ILE A 401 -3.27 -8.99 -0.42
N VAL A 402 -3.81 -9.53 0.67
CA VAL A 402 -3.76 -10.98 0.90
C VAL A 402 -4.87 -11.63 0.09
N ALA A 403 -4.47 -12.50 -0.84
CA ALA A 403 -5.34 -13.21 -1.77
C ALA A 403 -6.47 -13.98 -1.07
N ASP A 404 -7.57 -14.21 -1.79
CA ASP A 404 -8.83 -14.82 -1.31
C ASP A 404 -9.59 -14.09 -0.19
N ARG A 405 -9.05 -13.01 0.41
CA ARG A 405 -9.67 -12.38 1.60
C ARG A 405 -10.58 -11.20 1.29
N LEU A 406 -10.43 -10.62 0.10
CA LEU A 406 -11.05 -9.36 -0.33
C LEU A 406 -11.71 -9.46 -1.72
N THR A 407 -11.79 -10.67 -2.27
CA THR A 407 -12.35 -10.98 -3.59
C THR A 407 -13.81 -10.55 -3.72
N GLY A 408 -14.14 -9.90 -4.83
CA GLY A 408 -15.44 -9.24 -5.07
C GLY A 408 -15.60 -7.89 -4.35
N GLY A 409 -14.61 -7.45 -3.58
CA GLY A 409 -14.51 -6.11 -3.02
C GLY A 409 -13.95 -5.09 -4.00
N THR A 410 -13.86 -3.84 -3.54
CA THR A 410 -13.25 -2.71 -4.26
C THR A 410 -12.16 -2.11 -3.41
N ALA A 411 -11.02 -1.74 -3.99
CA ALA A 411 -9.99 -0.97 -3.31
C ALA A 411 -10.07 0.47 -3.80
N THR A 412 -9.98 1.46 -2.91
CA THR A 412 -9.97 2.88 -3.27
C THR A 412 -8.72 3.53 -2.72
N LEU A 413 -7.86 4.06 -3.59
CA LEU A 413 -6.79 4.98 -3.25
C LEU A 413 -7.43 6.28 -2.74
N TYR A 414 -7.35 6.54 -1.45
CA TYR A 414 -7.81 7.77 -0.82
C TYR A 414 -6.68 8.77 -0.70
N ARG A 415 -7.12 10.00 -0.86
CA ARG A 415 -6.54 11.31 -0.68
C ARG A 415 -7.14 11.88 0.60
N GLY A 416 -6.57 11.55 1.75
CA GLY A 416 -7.06 11.97 3.05
C GLY A 416 -8.32 11.21 3.41
N SER A 417 -9.41 11.92 3.59
CA SER A 417 -10.75 11.30 3.61
C SER A 417 -11.38 11.14 2.21
N THR A 418 -10.73 11.57 1.13
CA THR A 418 -11.31 11.67 -0.23
C THR A 418 -10.79 10.57 -1.17
N GLY A 419 -11.63 9.63 -1.62
CA GLY A 419 -11.24 8.69 -2.69
C GLY A 419 -10.83 9.40 -3.99
N ILE A 420 -9.74 8.96 -4.63
CA ILE A 420 -9.24 9.52 -5.91
C ILE A 420 -9.04 8.53 -7.05
N ALA A 421 -8.87 7.25 -6.76
CA ALA A 421 -8.90 6.20 -7.76
C ALA A 421 -9.45 4.93 -7.11
N THR A 422 -10.17 4.10 -7.87
CA THR A 422 -10.79 2.88 -7.35
C THR A 422 -10.50 1.70 -8.28
N ASP A 423 -9.85 0.68 -7.73
CA ASP A 423 -9.78 -0.65 -8.31
C ASP A 423 -11.09 -1.37 -7.96
N THR A 424 -11.90 -1.64 -8.99
CA THR A 424 -13.28 -2.11 -8.83
C THR A 424 -13.43 -3.63 -8.95
N SER A 425 -12.34 -4.37 -9.17
CA SER A 425 -12.41 -5.78 -9.53
C SER A 425 -11.30 -6.62 -8.90
N ILE A 426 -11.43 -6.88 -7.59
CA ILE A 426 -10.52 -7.76 -6.86
C ILE A 426 -10.92 -9.23 -7.08
N GLY A 427 -10.07 -9.99 -7.78
CA GLY A 427 -10.18 -11.42 -8.01
C GLY A 427 -9.72 -12.31 -6.86
N ALA A 428 -9.81 -13.63 -7.04
CA ALA A 428 -9.27 -14.64 -6.11
C ALA A 428 -7.74 -14.78 -6.26
N SER A 429 -7.26 -14.64 -7.49
CA SER A 429 -5.86 -14.59 -7.89
C SER A 429 -5.05 -13.45 -7.26
N ASP A 430 -5.73 -12.44 -6.73
CA ASP A 430 -5.14 -11.10 -6.67
C ASP A 430 -4.39 -10.90 -5.36
N THR A 431 -3.07 -10.82 -5.49
CA THR A 431 -2.15 -10.43 -4.43
C THR A 431 -1.85 -8.93 -4.43
N THR A 432 -2.36 -8.17 -5.40
CA THR A 432 -2.20 -6.73 -5.51
C THR A 432 -3.46 -6.06 -6.00
N VAL A 433 -3.63 -4.78 -5.64
CA VAL A 433 -4.65 -3.87 -6.18
C VAL A 433 -3.94 -2.68 -6.81
N ASN A 434 -4.44 -2.25 -7.97
CA ASN A 434 -3.74 -1.33 -8.86
C ASN A 434 -4.62 -0.12 -9.19
N PHE A 435 -4.02 1.07 -9.09
CA PHE A 435 -4.69 2.35 -9.30
C PHE A 435 -4.04 3.08 -10.45
N ASP A 436 -4.89 3.66 -11.28
CA ASP A 436 -4.54 4.67 -12.24
C ASP A 436 -5.52 5.83 -11.99
N LEU A 437 -5.00 7.05 -11.88
CA LEU A 437 -5.84 8.25 -11.75
C LEU A 437 -6.49 8.69 -13.07
N GLY A 438 -6.01 8.16 -14.20
CA GLY A 438 -6.55 8.43 -15.53
C GLY A 438 -6.38 9.86 -16.04
N ALA A 439 -5.56 10.68 -15.37
CA ALA A 439 -5.23 12.02 -15.86
C ALA A 439 -4.38 11.92 -17.14
N THR A 440 -4.61 12.82 -18.10
CA THR A 440 -3.85 12.83 -19.37
C THR A 440 -3.02 14.09 -19.55
N THR A 441 -3.29 15.14 -18.75
CA THR A 441 -2.54 16.39 -18.75
C THR A 441 -2.07 16.77 -17.35
N THR A 442 -1.01 17.59 -17.28
CA THR A 442 -0.46 18.09 -16.02
C THR A 442 -1.49 18.92 -15.25
N THR A 443 -2.34 19.70 -15.94
CA THR A 443 -3.45 20.48 -15.34
C THR A 443 -4.53 19.59 -14.74
N GLU A 444 -4.92 18.49 -15.40
CA GLU A 444 -5.90 17.53 -14.86
C GLU A 444 -5.39 16.88 -13.58
N LEU A 445 -4.12 16.45 -13.60
CA LEU A 445 -3.46 15.85 -12.46
C LEU A 445 -3.30 16.85 -11.29
N GLN A 446 -2.89 18.09 -11.57
CA GLN A 446 -2.79 19.17 -10.58
C GLN A 446 -4.15 19.55 -9.98
N ALA A 447 -5.25 19.39 -10.72
CA ALA A 447 -6.60 19.60 -10.20
C ALA A 447 -7.07 18.42 -9.34
N LEU A 448 -6.77 17.19 -9.74
CA LEU A 448 -7.04 15.97 -8.97
C LEU A 448 -6.22 15.92 -7.67
N ILE A 449 -5.02 16.47 -7.67
CA ILE A 449 -4.03 16.39 -6.61
C ILE A 449 -3.35 17.76 -6.45
N ALA A 450 -3.64 18.49 -5.36
CA ALA A 450 -3.24 19.91 -5.14
C ALA A 450 -2.65 20.29 -3.75
N SER A 451 -3.12 19.78 -2.58
CA SER A 451 -2.72 20.15 -1.16
C SER A 451 -2.92 18.98 -0.13
N THR A 452 -2.74 19.03 1.21
CA THR A 452 -2.12 17.83 1.93
C THR A 452 -2.66 17.30 3.31
N GLY A 453 -2.20 16.10 3.81
CA GLY A 453 -2.62 15.34 5.05
C GLY A 453 -2.24 13.81 5.22
N THR A 454 -2.87 12.78 4.56
CA THR A 454 -2.45 11.32 4.43
C THR A 454 -2.97 10.68 3.10
N LEU A 455 -2.29 9.78 2.32
CA LEU A 455 -2.92 9.08 1.14
C LEU A 455 -2.53 7.64 0.80
N THR A 456 -3.55 6.79 0.68
CA THR A 456 -3.42 5.34 0.85
C THR A 456 -4.71 4.60 0.42
N VAL A 457 -4.69 3.28 0.19
CA VAL A 457 -5.78 2.49 -0.46
C VAL A 457 -6.72 1.69 0.46
N LYS A 458 -7.91 2.16 0.87
CA LYS A 458 -8.82 1.31 1.68
C LYS A 458 -9.51 0.29 0.81
N VAL A 459 -9.63 -0.93 1.29
CA VAL A 459 -10.44 -1.98 0.64
C VAL A 459 -11.80 -2.06 1.29
N VAL A 460 -12.85 -2.04 0.49
CA VAL A 460 -14.20 -2.37 0.89
C VAL A 460 -14.43 -3.81 0.47
N ASP A 461 -14.75 -4.69 1.41
CA ASP A 461 -15.10 -6.06 1.04
C ASP A 461 -16.41 -6.11 0.21
N ALA A 462 -16.74 -7.28 -0.35
CA ALA A 462 -17.99 -7.47 -1.11
C ALA A 462 -19.28 -7.20 -0.29
N ASN A 463 -19.19 -6.99 1.02
CA ASN A 463 -20.30 -6.68 1.93
C ASN A 463 -20.38 -5.19 2.30
N GLY A 464 -19.54 -4.32 1.70
CA GLY A 464 -19.57 -2.88 1.93
C GLY A 464 -18.75 -2.41 3.13
N LEU A 465 -17.80 -3.22 3.61
CA LEU A 465 -17.07 -2.98 4.85
C LEU A 465 -15.67 -2.42 4.58
N GLU A 466 -15.52 -1.10 4.69
CA GLU A 466 -14.27 -0.38 4.42
C GLU A 466 -13.15 -0.80 5.36
N THR A 467 -11.91 -0.78 4.88
CA THR A 467 -10.80 -0.92 5.79
C THR A 467 -10.65 0.27 6.73
N LEU A 468 -10.13 -0.05 7.91
CA LEU A 468 -8.89 0.53 8.45
C LEU A 468 -7.94 1.09 7.33
N ALA A 469 -6.89 1.89 7.56
CA ALA A 469 -6.26 2.68 6.47
C ALA A 469 -4.67 2.54 6.12
N SER A 470 -3.56 3.36 6.03
CA SER A 470 -2.15 2.72 5.98
C SER A 470 -0.75 3.34 6.28
N THR A 471 -0.50 4.64 6.24
CA THR A 471 0.77 5.29 5.84
C THR A 471 0.96 5.25 4.32
N GLY A 472 1.18 6.42 3.72
CA GLY A 472 1.31 6.63 2.27
C GLY A 472 1.48 8.09 1.84
N VAL A 473 2.72 8.39 1.47
CA VAL A 473 3.29 9.37 0.53
C VAL A 473 2.80 10.82 0.69
N THR A 474 3.34 11.78 -0.07
CA THR A 474 3.96 12.93 0.61
C THR A 474 3.51 14.38 0.28
N LEU A 475 3.12 14.77 -0.96
CA LEU A 475 2.77 16.17 -1.43
C LEU A 475 3.28 17.31 -0.54
N THR A 476 4.57 17.61 -0.53
CA THR A 476 5.55 17.39 -1.61
C THR A 476 5.58 18.50 -2.67
N VAL A 477 4.51 19.19 -3.09
CA VAL A 477 4.68 20.20 -4.15
C VAL A 477 5.14 21.57 -3.71
N ASP A 478 5.93 22.15 -4.61
CA ASP A 478 5.63 23.48 -5.10
C ASP A 478 5.32 23.40 -6.59
N TYR A 479 4.07 23.09 -6.99
CA TYR A 479 3.61 23.33 -8.37
C TYR A 479 3.60 24.86 -8.66
N VAL A 480 4.58 25.66 -8.24
CA VAL A 480 4.56 27.14 -8.27
C VAL A 480 5.16 27.74 -9.55
N ARG A 481 4.97 29.06 -9.73
CA ARG A 481 5.65 29.92 -10.73
C ARG A 481 6.07 31.24 -10.01
N PRO A 482 7.35 31.41 -9.63
CA PRO A 482 7.78 32.33 -8.56
C PRO A 482 8.44 33.66 -9.01
N THR A 483 8.86 34.52 -8.05
CA THR A 483 9.49 35.86 -8.25
C THR A 483 10.75 36.12 -7.37
N VAL A 484 10.95 37.26 -6.68
CA VAL A 484 12.22 37.62 -5.97
C VAL A 484 12.10 38.63 -4.79
N SER A 485 13.13 38.69 -3.94
CA SER A 485 13.50 39.85 -3.10
C SER A 485 15.04 39.92 -2.89
N ILE A 486 15.60 40.90 -2.16
CA ILE A 486 17.06 41.18 -2.12
C ILE A 486 17.54 41.75 -0.77
N THR A 487 18.80 41.49 -0.40
CA THR A 487 19.61 42.42 0.43
C THR A 487 21.01 42.66 -0.19
N ARG A 488 21.68 43.77 0.18
CA ARG A 488 23.07 44.10 -0.20
C ARG A 488 23.70 45.06 0.81
N ASN A 489 25.04 45.04 0.93
CA ASN A 489 25.73 45.58 2.12
C ASN A 489 26.39 46.95 1.88
N GLY A 490 26.84 47.26 0.65
CA GLY A 490 27.35 48.59 0.31
C GLY A 490 26.25 49.65 0.30
N SER A 491 25.96 50.21 1.47
CA SER A 491 24.91 51.21 1.70
C SER A 491 25.40 52.66 1.56
N GLY A 492 26.23 52.92 0.54
CA GLY A 492 26.89 54.22 0.34
C GLY A 492 27.71 54.29 -0.95
N VAL A 493 28.36 55.43 -1.19
CA VAL A 493 29.19 55.66 -2.37
C VAL A 493 30.55 54.98 -2.20
N LEU A 494 30.96 54.16 -3.18
CA LEU A 494 32.20 53.40 -3.15
C LEU A 494 33.33 54.16 -3.90
N ASN A 495 34.57 53.64 -3.86
CA ASN A 495 35.72 54.20 -4.55
C ASN A 495 36.46 53.12 -5.37
N GLN A 496 37.25 53.55 -6.36
CA GLN A 496 37.97 52.67 -7.27
C GLN A 496 39.05 51.85 -6.53
N GLY A 497 39.22 50.58 -6.88
CA GLY A 497 40.16 49.67 -6.20
C GLY A 497 39.72 49.19 -4.81
N LEU A 498 38.47 49.47 -4.41
CA LEU A 498 37.82 48.89 -3.22
C LEU A 498 36.76 47.85 -3.61
N SER A 499 36.06 47.31 -2.62
CA SER A 499 35.07 46.24 -2.80
C SER A 499 33.73 46.53 -2.14
N ASP A 500 32.69 45.88 -2.66
CA ASP A 500 31.30 45.82 -2.16
C ASP A 500 31.00 44.40 -1.63
N THR A 501 29.79 44.16 -1.10
CA THR A 501 29.31 42.82 -0.76
C THR A 501 27.80 42.72 -0.92
N ILE A 502 27.34 41.60 -1.48
CA ILE A 502 25.96 41.33 -1.88
C ILE A 502 25.46 39.98 -1.32
N ASN A 503 24.18 39.91 -0.95
CA ASN A 503 23.53 38.71 -0.39
C ASN A 503 21.99 38.74 -0.65
N PHE A 504 21.55 38.18 -1.78
CA PHE A 504 20.16 38.31 -2.32
C PHE A 504 19.07 37.57 -1.51
N VAL A 505 17.82 37.55 -2.02
CA VAL A 505 16.74 36.65 -1.55
C VAL A 505 15.92 36.12 -2.74
N LEU A 506 16.50 35.19 -3.53
CA LEU A 506 15.77 34.33 -4.46
C LEU A 506 14.52 33.74 -3.76
N SER A 507 13.40 33.63 -4.49
CA SER A 507 12.14 33.04 -4.01
C SER A 507 12.19 31.53 -3.71
N GLU A 508 13.23 30.87 -4.22
CA GLU A 508 13.71 29.52 -3.87
C GLU A 508 15.26 29.51 -3.97
N SER A 509 15.99 28.44 -4.34
CA SER A 509 17.50 28.40 -4.46
C SER A 509 18.04 27.39 -5.47
N SER A 510 18.79 27.77 -6.52
CA SER A 510 19.49 26.81 -7.40
C SER A 510 20.20 25.67 -6.67
N THR A 511 20.12 24.46 -7.22
CA THR A 511 20.87 23.27 -6.77
C THR A 511 22.24 23.09 -7.44
N ASN A 512 22.64 24.00 -8.32
CA ASN A 512 23.62 23.71 -9.39
C ASN A 512 24.11 24.95 -10.12
N PHE A 513 25.43 24.99 -10.35
CA PHE A 513 26.19 25.91 -11.20
C PHE A 513 27.58 25.29 -11.50
N VAL A 514 28.36 25.81 -12.44
CA VAL A 514 29.67 25.28 -12.89
C VAL A 514 30.83 26.30 -12.85
N SER A 515 31.16 27.03 -13.92
CA SER A 515 32.33 27.93 -14.02
C SER A 515 32.15 29.07 -15.05
N SER A 516 30.90 29.47 -15.22
CA SER A 516 30.32 30.50 -16.10
C SER A 516 29.24 31.32 -15.35
N ASP A 517 29.03 31.02 -14.07
CA ASP A 517 27.71 31.05 -13.44
C ASP A 517 27.56 32.20 -12.43
N VAL A 518 27.92 33.39 -12.90
CA VAL A 518 27.07 34.56 -12.69
C VAL A 518 27.39 35.58 -13.75
N THR A 519 26.33 36.23 -14.20
CA THR A 519 26.36 37.31 -15.17
C THR A 519 26.60 38.65 -14.48
N VAL A 520 27.82 38.87 -13.98
CA VAL A 520 28.23 40.08 -13.23
C VAL A 520 28.96 41.11 -14.08
N SER A 521 28.35 42.28 -14.24
CA SER A 521 28.92 43.38 -15.03
C SER A 521 29.84 44.33 -14.24
N GLY A 522 30.51 45.25 -14.94
CA GLY A 522 31.04 46.50 -14.37
C GLY A 522 32.32 46.46 -13.53
N GLY A 523 32.78 45.29 -13.09
CA GLY A 523 33.92 45.16 -12.17
C GLY A 523 34.62 43.82 -12.23
N THR A 524 34.82 43.19 -11.06
CA THR A 524 35.37 41.84 -10.88
C THR A 524 34.68 41.17 -9.69
N LEU A 525 34.75 39.84 -9.57
CA LEU A 525 34.13 39.08 -8.48
C LEU A 525 35.10 38.07 -7.85
N SER A 526 34.92 37.78 -6.56
CA SER A 526 35.74 36.86 -5.80
C SER A 526 35.35 35.39 -6.01
N ALA A 527 36.29 34.55 -6.42
CA ALA A 527 36.24 33.12 -6.11
C ALA A 527 36.53 32.90 -4.61
N LEU A 528 35.85 31.95 -3.96
CA LEU A 528 35.89 31.74 -2.50
C LEU A 528 35.97 30.23 -2.20
N SER A 529 35.15 29.72 -1.27
CA SER A 529 34.70 28.32 -1.26
C SER A 529 33.33 28.23 -0.58
N GLY A 530 32.34 27.56 -1.19
CA GLY A 530 30.99 27.43 -0.60
C GLY A 530 29.86 26.87 -1.47
N SER A 531 29.05 26.05 -0.81
CA SER A 531 27.84 25.35 -1.25
C SER A 531 26.56 26.16 -1.11
N GLY A 532 25.43 25.59 -1.47
CA GLY A 532 24.16 26.07 -0.98
C GLY A 532 23.84 27.41 -1.65
N SER A 533 23.14 28.30 -0.96
CA SER A 533 22.46 29.39 -1.66
C SER A 533 22.45 30.73 -0.92
N SER A 534 23.53 31.08 -0.24
CA SER A 534 23.75 32.49 0.12
C SER A 534 25.20 32.77 0.40
N TYR A 535 25.71 33.83 -0.22
CA TYR A 535 27.11 34.11 -0.42
C TYR A 535 27.36 35.56 0.00
N THR A 536 28.58 35.89 0.37
CA THR A 536 29.05 37.26 0.63
C THR A 536 30.11 37.60 -0.41
N ALA A 537 29.72 37.49 -1.69
CA ALA A 537 30.64 37.64 -2.81
C ALA A 537 31.19 39.07 -2.85
N THR A 538 32.52 39.18 -2.91
CA THR A 538 33.26 40.43 -2.74
C THR A 538 33.49 41.07 -4.12
N PHE A 539 32.44 41.67 -4.66
CA PHE A 539 32.51 42.44 -5.91
C PHE A 539 33.55 43.55 -5.77
N THR A 540 34.50 43.66 -6.70
CA THR A 540 35.69 44.50 -6.56
C THR A 540 35.87 45.41 -7.76
N VAL A 541 36.15 46.68 -7.49
CA VAL A 541 35.99 47.80 -8.43
C VAL A 541 37.26 48.00 -9.27
N SER A 542 37.17 47.66 -10.55
CA SER A 542 38.27 47.68 -11.53
C SER A 542 38.96 49.03 -11.69
N ALA A 543 40.24 49.00 -12.09
CA ALA A 543 40.99 50.20 -12.42
C ALA A 543 40.33 50.99 -13.57
N GLY A 544 40.30 52.32 -13.46
CA GLY A 544 39.58 53.22 -14.36
C GLY A 544 38.07 53.38 -14.08
N ALA A 545 37.47 52.55 -13.22
CA ALA A 545 36.01 52.56 -13.02
C ALA A 545 35.47 53.75 -12.20
N THR A 546 34.19 54.05 -12.47
CA THR A 546 33.40 55.17 -11.91
C THR A 546 31.93 54.81 -11.58
N GLY A 547 31.42 53.65 -11.99
CA GLY A 547 29.96 53.42 -12.11
C GLY A 547 29.44 52.00 -11.83
N THR A 548 28.67 51.46 -12.79
CA THR A 548 27.57 50.51 -12.57
C THR A 548 27.92 49.03 -12.71
N ALA A 549 27.20 48.17 -11.97
CA ALA A 549 27.14 46.71 -12.13
C ALA A 549 25.69 46.20 -12.01
N SER A 550 25.44 44.93 -12.40
CA SER A 550 24.14 44.26 -12.50
C SER A 550 24.30 42.72 -12.63
N ILE A 551 23.23 41.94 -12.32
CA ILE A 551 23.07 40.47 -12.52
C ILE A 551 21.62 40.15 -12.99
N SER A 552 21.28 38.92 -13.46
CA SER A 552 19.93 38.52 -13.94
C SER A 552 19.60 36.97 -13.87
N VAL A 553 18.47 36.45 -14.44
CA VAL A 553 17.82 35.09 -14.26
C VAL A 553 16.91 34.51 -15.43
N LEU A 554 16.89 33.18 -15.73
CA LEU A 554 16.11 32.50 -16.83
C LEU A 554 15.52 31.11 -16.46
N GLY A 555 14.89 30.42 -17.44
CA GLY A 555 14.54 28.99 -17.42
C GLY A 555 14.74 28.16 -18.74
N SER A 556 15.73 27.25 -18.86
CA SER A 556 15.87 26.22 -19.95
C SER A 556 16.81 24.97 -19.72
N ALA A 557 17.90 25.02 -18.92
CA ALA A 557 19.04 24.07 -18.89
C ALA A 557 19.26 23.20 -17.62
N LEU A 558 20.28 23.39 -16.76
CA LEU A 558 20.24 24.12 -15.47
C LEU A 558 19.17 23.60 -14.48
N THR A 559 19.57 22.67 -13.61
CA THR A 559 18.80 21.99 -12.53
C THR A 559 18.14 22.95 -11.52
N ASP A 560 17.20 22.46 -10.71
CA ASP A 560 16.64 23.12 -9.52
C ASP A 560 15.86 22.12 -8.62
N ALA A 561 16.60 21.11 -8.12
CA ALA A 561 16.17 19.81 -7.56
C ALA A 561 15.28 18.97 -8.48
N ALA A 562 14.98 19.49 -9.67
CA ALA A 562 13.96 18.98 -10.54
C ALA A 562 14.27 19.38 -11.98
N GLY A 563 13.94 20.61 -12.34
CA GLY A 563 14.25 21.30 -13.59
C GLY A 563 13.16 22.26 -14.03
N ASN A 564 13.10 23.45 -13.42
CA ASN A 564 11.92 24.29 -13.40
C ASN A 564 12.13 25.79 -13.80
N GLY A 565 12.46 26.72 -12.89
CA GLY A 565 12.51 28.18 -13.18
C GLY A 565 11.33 29.06 -12.71
N ASN A 566 11.08 30.20 -13.40
CA ASN A 566 10.73 31.47 -12.71
C ASN A 566 9.93 32.53 -13.51
N SER A 567 9.63 33.70 -12.90
CA SER A 567 8.94 34.87 -13.50
C SER A 567 9.24 36.24 -12.83
N ALA A 568 9.10 37.33 -13.59
CA ALA A 568 9.60 38.72 -13.41
C ALA A 568 9.56 39.44 -12.03
N SER A 569 10.41 40.45 -11.72
CA SER A 569 11.68 40.91 -12.35
C SER A 569 12.56 41.82 -11.43
N SER A 570 13.88 41.92 -11.66
CA SER A 570 14.93 42.72 -10.96
C SER A 570 16.23 42.86 -11.81
N THR A 571 16.93 44.02 -11.82
CA THR A 571 18.24 44.43 -12.49
C THR A 571 18.46 45.95 -12.27
N LEU A 572 19.68 46.47 -11.98
CA LEU A 572 19.90 47.88 -11.54
C LEU A 572 21.31 48.47 -11.83
N SER A 573 22.12 48.84 -10.82
CA SER A 573 23.24 49.83 -10.93
C SER A 573 24.06 50.03 -9.65
N ILE A 574 25.28 50.59 -9.78
CA ILE A 574 26.23 51.03 -8.73
C ILE A 574 26.87 52.40 -9.12
N SER A 575 27.39 53.18 -8.17
CA SER A 575 28.08 54.47 -8.42
C SER A 575 29.29 54.72 -7.49
N LEU A 576 30.31 55.43 -7.96
CA LEU A 576 31.50 55.83 -7.19
C LEU A 576 31.59 57.35 -6.91
N ASN A 577 32.65 57.78 -6.21
CA ASN A 577 32.86 59.14 -5.69
C ASN A 577 33.52 60.14 -6.67
N SER A 578 33.25 61.44 -6.47
CA SER A 578 33.86 62.58 -7.18
C SER A 578 35.29 62.92 -6.73
N ALA A 579 35.95 63.85 -7.43
CA ALA A 579 37.28 64.40 -7.12
C ALA A 579 37.35 65.94 -7.35
N PRO A 580 38.27 66.67 -6.70
CA PRO A 580 38.47 68.13 -6.89
C PRO A 580 39.18 68.48 -8.21
N THR A 581 39.17 69.77 -8.60
CA THR A 581 39.62 70.23 -9.92
C THR A 581 40.45 71.52 -9.92
N LEU A 582 41.44 71.59 -10.82
CA LEU A 582 42.15 72.82 -11.20
C LEU A 582 41.72 73.21 -12.61
N ALA A 583 41.30 74.47 -12.84
CA ALA A 583 40.97 74.94 -14.18
C ALA A 583 42.23 75.38 -14.93
N THR A 584 42.96 74.38 -15.44
CA THR A 584 44.03 74.59 -16.43
C THR A 584 43.47 75.35 -17.64
N PRO A 585 44.26 76.21 -18.30
CA PRO A 585 43.71 77.15 -19.28
C PRO A 585 43.12 76.44 -20.50
N SER A 586 42.02 76.97 -21.03
CA SER A 586 41.71 76.86 -22.47
C SER A 586 42.81 77.61 -23.22
N THR A 587 43.88 76.89 -23.57
CA THR A 587 45.11 77.42 -24.16
C THR A 587 44.88 77.99 -25.57
N ALA A 588 45.83 78.77 -26.09
CA ALA A 588 45.73 79.27 -27.47
C ALA A 588 46.23 78.22 -28.48
N THR A 589 45.75 77.00 -28.29
CA THR A 589 46.04 75.79 -29.06
C THR A 589 44.99 75.61 -30.14
N PHE A 590 45.43 75.40 -31.38
CA PHE A 590 44.56 75.30 -32.55
C PHE A 590 44.81 73.99 -33.31
N THR A 591 43.76 73.41 -33.88
CA THR A 591 43.77 72.08 -34.50
C THR A 591 43.29 72.16 -35.94
N ASP A 592 43.92 71.39 -36.83
CA ASP A 592 43.66 71.36 -38.27
C ASP A 592 43.65 69.93 -38.81
N THR A 593 42.79 69.67 -39.81
CA THR A 593 42.50 68.37 -40.46
C THR A 593 41.67 68.67 -41.72
N VAL A 594 41.06 67.66 -42.34
CA VAL A 594 39.83 67.75 -43.18
C VAL A 594 38.78 68.79 -42.71
N ALA A 595 38.76 69.15 -41.43
CA ALA A 595 37.81 70.09 -40.81
C ALA A 595 38.44 71.46 -40.44
N SER A 596 39.38 71.97 -41.25
CA SER A 596 40.01 73.30 -41.11
C SER A 596 39.06 74.44 -40.73
N ASP A 597 39.16 74.94 -39.49
CA ASP A 597 38.37 76.09 -38.99
C ASP A 597 38.96 77.44 -39.42
N THR A 598 38.11 78.47 -39.47
CA THR A 598 38.49 79.88 -39.66
C THR A 598 38.54 80.59 -38.30
N PHE A 599 39.55 80.23 -37.51
CA PHE A 599 39.75 80.61 -36.11
C PHE A 599 39.64 82.12 -35.80
N SER A 600 39.49 82.47 -34.51
CA SER A 600 39.40 83.86 -34.03
C SER A 600 40.02 84.01 -32.62
N SER A 601 40.05 85.24 -32.09
CA SER A 601 40.70 85.55 -30.81
C SER A 601 40.08 84.78 -29.63
N ILE A 602 40.81 83.78 -29.11
CA ILE A 602 40.40 82.96 -27.96
C ILE A 602 40.28 83.84 -26.71
N THR A 603 39.36 83.47 -25.80
CA THR A 603 39.19 84.06 -24.47
C THR A 603 39.03 82.96 -23.42
N GLY A 604 39.25 83.29 -22.15
CA GLY A 604 39.06 82.35 -21.04
C GLY A 604 39.39 82.94 -19.67
N THR A 605 39.42 82.10 -18.64
CA THR A 605 39.73 82.47 -17.25
C THR A 605 40.61 81.41 -16.59
N LEU A 606 41.68 81.83 -15.92
CA LEU A 606 42.40 81.00 -14.95
C LEU A 606 41.51 80.81 -13.71
N SER A 607 41.39 79.59 -13.17
CA SER A 607 40.53 79.30 -11.99
C SER A 607 40.83 77.94 -11.35
N GLY A 608 39.98 77.49 -10.42
CA GLY A 608 39.98 76.17 -9.79
C GLY A 608 38.72 75.96 -8.97
N ALA A 609 38.35 74.70 -8.70
CA ALA A 609 37.18 74.32 -7.90
C ALA A 609 37.47 73.01 -7.14
N ASP A 610 37.69 73.15 -5.84
CA ASP A 610 38.02 72.04 -4.93
C ASP A 610 36.75 71.37 -4.35
N ALA A 611 36.90 70.42 -3.43
CA ALA A 611 35.81 69.64 -2.85
C ALA A 611 34.99 70.37 -1.76
N ASP A 612 35.35 71.61 -1.40
CA ASP A 612 34.63 72.46 -0.44
C ASP A 612 34.74 73.96 -0.84
N ALA A 613 33.94 74.83 -0.22
CA ALA A 613 33.71 76.21 -0.60
C ALA A 613 34.87 77.18 -0.23
N GLY A 614 36.00 77.06 -0.96
CA GLY A 614 37.15 77.96 -0.84
C GLY A 614 36.86 79.43 -1.18
N ASP A 615 37.50 80.35 -0.46
CA ASP A 615 37.18 81.79 -0.47
C ASP A 615 37.61 82.55 -1.75
N THR A 616 38.87 82.42 -2.18
CA THR A 616 39.44 83.19 -3.30
C THR A 616 40.72 82.56 -3.85
N LEU A 617 40.97 82.73 -5.16
CA LEU A 617 42.23 82.46 -5.85
C LEU A 617 42.74 83.72 -6.56
N THR A 618 44.05 83.83 -6.81
CA THR A 618 44.66 84.99 -7.49
C THR A 618 45.68 84.56 -8.57
N TYR A 619 45.85 85.36 -9.62
CA TYR A 619 46.34 84.88 -10.93
C TYR A 619 47.44 85.76 -11.58
N GLY A 620 48.11 85.24 -12.61
CA GLY A 620 49.09 86.00 -13.39
C GLY A 620 49.78 85.26 -14.54
N ILE A 621 50.79 85.91 -15.14
CA ILE A 621 51.77 85.33 -16.06
C ILE A 621 53.12 85.26 -15.32
N LEU A 622 53.82 84.14 -15.44
CA LEU A 622 55.11 83.94 -14.78
C LEU A 622 56.18 84.90 -15.33
N SER A 623 56.98 85.51 -14.45
CA SER A 623 58.11 86.41 -14.75
C SER A 623 57.82 87.68 -15.57
N VAL A 624 56.63 87.86 -16.14
CA VAL A 624 56.26 89.09 -16.87
C VAL A 624 55.89 90.19 -15.87
N THR A 625 56.88 90.99 -15.48
CA THR A 625 56.76 92.06 -14.47
C THR A 625 56.02 93.33 -14.96
N GLY A 626 54.96 93.16 -15.76
CA GLY A 626 54.11 94.28 -16.21
C GLY A 626 53.34 94.86 -15.03
N ALA A 627 53.43 96.18 -14.83
CA ALA A 627 52.95 96.85 -13.61
C ALA A 627 51.42 97.06 -13.53
N GLY A 628 50.66 96.71 -14.57
CA GLY A 628 49.20 96.87 -14.59
C GLY A 628 48.43 95.80 -13.80
N ALA A 629 47.10 95.93 -13.76
CA ALA A 629 46.21 94.85 -13.34
C ALA A 629 46.20 93.68 -14.35
N THR A 630 46.61 93.94 -15.60
CA THR A 630 46.89 92.97 -16.66
C THR A 630 48.39 92.80 -16.89
N VAL A 631 48.75 91.72 -17.59
CA VAL A 631 50.09 91.41 -18.13
C VAL A 631 49.95 90.77 -19.51
N SER A 632 50.92 91.01 -20.40
CA SER A 632 50.84 90.67 -21.82
C SER A 632 52.16 90.10 -22.35
N THR A 633 52.10 89.26 -23.38
CA THR A 633 53.29 88.67 -24.03
C THR A 633 53.01 88.32 -25.50
N THR A 634 54.02 88.40 -26.36
CA THR A 634 53.93 88.28 -27.83
C THR A 634 54.85 87.17 -28.32
N GLY A 635 54.51 86.54 -29.45
CA GLY A 635 55.32 85.52 -30.09
C GLY A 635 55.15 85.46 -31.61
N THR A 636 55.69 84.41 -32.21
CA THR A 636 55.64 84.06 -33.63
C THR A 636 54.21 83.84 -34.13
N TYR A 637 53.34 83.24 -33.30
CA TYR A 637 51.99 82.84 -33.70
C TYR A 637 50.86 83.73 -33.16
N GLY A 638 51.17 84.77 -32.38
CA GLY A 638 50.18 85.72 -31.87
C GLY A 638 50.62 86.54 -30.66
N THR A 639 49.67 86.86 -29.77
CA THR A 639 49.89 87.65 -28.54
C THR A 639 48.82 87.35 -27.50
N LEU A 640 49.24 87.12 -26.25
CA LEU A 640 48.42 86.86 -25.06
C LEU A 640 48.29 88.11 -24.19
N THR A 641 47.16 88.27 -23.49
CA THR A 641 47.00 89.15 -22.31
C THR A 641 46.15 88.46 -21.24
N VAL A 642 46.55 88.56 -19.97
CA VAL A 642 45.93 87.94 -18.78
C VAL A 642 45.70 88.99 -17.68
N THR A 643 44.64 88.85 -16.90
CA THR A 643 44.26 89.74 -15.79
C THR A 643 44.53 89.09 -14.43
N LYS A 644 45.11 89.84 -13.48
CA LYS A 644 45.61 89.29 -12.21
C LYS A 644 44.53 89.11 -11.13
N ALA A 645 43.70 90.13 -10.90
CA ALA A 645 42.66 90.09 -9.87
C ALA A 645 41.45 89.21 -10.27
N SER A 646 41.29 88.89 -11.56
CA SER A 646 40.13 88.18 -12.10
C SER A 646 40.46 86.95 -12.98
N GLY A 647 41.73 86.66 -13.27
CA GLY A 647 42.14 85.47 -14.06
C GLY A 647 41.79 85.52 -15.56
N ALA A 648 40.95 86.46 -16.02
CA ALA A 648 40.46 86.55 -17.39
C ALA A 648 41.54 86.91 -18.41
N TYR A 649 41.53 86.27 -19.59
CA TYR A 649 42.56 86.40 -20.62
C TYR A 649 42.03 86.32 -22.08
N SER A 650 42.89 86.70 -23.04
CA SER A 650 42.63 86.53 -24.49
C SER A 650 43.93 86.42 -25.32
N PHE A 651 43.85 85.77 -26.49
CA PHE A 651 44.92 85.63 -27.48
C PHE A 651 44.38 85.70 -28.92
N ALA A 652 45.16 86.18 -29.91
CA ALA A 652 44.74 86.28 -31.33
C ALA A 652 45.63 85.44 -32.31
N PRO A 653 45.04 84.60 -33.20
CA PRO A 653 45.75 83.68 -34.11
C PRO A 653 45.95 84.18 -35.56
N ASN A 654 46.40 83.28 -36.46
CA ASN A 654 46.65 83.53 -37.89
C ASN A 654 46.28 82.31 -38.77
N ASN A 655 45.12 82.36 -39.44
CA ASN A 655 44.35 81.15 -39.81
C ASN A 655 44.94 80.26 -40.92
N SER A 656 45.07 80.71 -42.17
CA SER A 656 45.44 79.84 -43.32
C SER A 656 46.80 79.13 -43.18
N ALA A 657 47.65 79.58 -42.25
CA ALA A 657 48.93 78.96 -41.90
C ALA A 657 48.79 77.84 -40.85
N ILE A 658 47.69 77.87 -40.08
CA ILE A 658 47.17 76.75 -39.27
C ILE A 658 46.45 75.76 -40.19
N ASN A 659 45.74 76.24 -41.23
CA ASN A 659 45.04 75.40 -42.22
C ASN A 659 45.99 74.79 -43.27
N ALA A 660 47.02 74.05 -42.80
CA ALA A 660 48.09 73.45 -43.62
C ALA A 660 48.98 72.45 -42.83
N ARG A 661 48.53 71.87 -41.71
CA ARG A 661 49.44 71.46 -40.62
C ARG A 661 50.05 70.05 -40.65
N ALA A 662 50.08 69.40 -41.81
CA ALA A 662 50.85 68.17 -42.06
C ALA A 662 52.30 68.22 -41.49
N ALA A 663 52.93 69.39 -41.49
CA ALA A 663 54.01 69.73 -40.57
C ALA A 663 53.49 70.65 -39.44
N ASN A 664 53.37 70.12 -38.22
CA ASN A 664 52.86 70.85 -37.03
C ASN A 664 53.76 72.03 -36.61
N ALA A 665 53.30 72.87 -35.67
CA ALA A 665 54.12 73.92 -35.03
C ALA A 665 53.74 74.12 -33.54
N SER A 666 54.60 74.77 -32.75
CA SER A 666 54.33 75.04 -31.32
C SER A 666 55.11 76.23 -30.76
N GLU A 667 54.44 77.05 -29.95
CA GLU A 667 55.00 78.15 -29.16
C GLU A 667 54.40 78.13 -27.73
N THR A 668 55.00 78.82 -26.75
CA THR A 668 54.63 78.70 -25.32
C THR A 668 54.86 79.96 -24.50
N TYR A 669 53.95 80.23 -23.56
CA TYR A 669 54.17 81.10 -22.39
C TYR A 669 53.86 80.32 -21.09
N THR A 670 53.86 80.98 -19.91
CA THR A 670 53.57 80.31 -18.62
C THR A 670 52.71 81.18 -17.72
N VAL A 671 51.67 80.61 -17.12
CA VAL A 671 50.69 81.29 -16.23
C VAL A 671 50.75 80.75 -14.80
N THR A 672 50.23 81.53 -13.85
CA THR A 672 50.32 81.26 -12.40
C THR A 672 48.95 81.42 -11.72
N VAL A 673 48.68 80.58 -10.72
CA VAL A 673 47.53 80.66 -9.80
C VAL A 673 48.00 80.44 -8.36
N THR A 674 47.38 81.11 -7.39
CA THR A 674 47.72 80.94 -5.97
C THR A 674 46.54 81.09 -5.01
N ASP A 675 46.61 80.28 -3.96
CA ASP A 675 45.82 80.23 -2.73
C ASP A 675 46.74 80.44 -1.51
N GLY A 676 47.85 79.69 -1.44
CA GLY A 676 48.77 79.61 -0.30
C GLY A 676 49.33 78.20 -0.02
N ILE A 677 48.71 77.13 -0.56
CA ILE A 677 49.14 75.72 -0.43
C ILE A 677 49.29 75.07 -1.81
N GLN A 678 48.29 75.21 -2.68
CA GLN A 678 48.25 74.68 -4.05
C GLN A 678 48.84 75.65 -5.11
N THR A 679 49.69 76.60 -4.69
CA THR A 679 50.32 77.62 -5.54
C THR A 679 51.03 77.00 -6.76
N THR A 680 50.45 77.18 -7.95
CA THR A 680 50.75 76.41 -9.15
C THR A 680 51.10 77.31 -10.34
N ASN A 681 51.93 76.80 -11.25
CA ASN A 681 52.20 77.41 -12.55
C ASN A 681 52.11 76.38 -13.68
N ALA A 682 51.67 76.78 -14.87
CA ALA A 682 51.40 75.90 -16.00
C ALA A 682 51.70 76.57 -17.35
N THR A 683 52.05 75.78 -18.36
CA THR A 683 52.37 76.27 -19.71
C THR A 683 51.11 76.78 -20.42
N PHE A 684 51.03 78.09 -20.66
CA PHE A 684 50.02 78.64 -21.56
C PHE A 684 50.49 78.36 -22.99
N THR A 685 49.97 77.26 -23.54
CA THR A 685 50.49 76.63 -24.75
C THR A 685 49.88 77.26 -26.01
N VAL A 686 50.66 77.29 -27.09
CA VAL A 686 50.30 77.80 -28.42
C VAL A 686 50.73 76.76 -29.47
N SER A 687 50.24 75.52 -29.30
CA SER A 687 50.48 74.42 -30.24
C SER A 687 49.46 74.41 -31.38
N ILE A 688 49.96 74.11 -32.56
CA ILE A 688 49.28 74.24 -33.85
C ILE A 688 49.33 72.86 -34.52
N THR A 689 48.25 72.09 -34.32
CA THR A 689 48.30 70.62 -34.26
C THR A 689 47.48 69.97 -35.36
N ALA A 690 48.00 68.92 -36.00
CA ALA A 690 47.31 68.17 -37.05
C ALA A 690 47.97 66.79 -37.30
N ALA A 691 47.39 66.00 -38.19
CA ALA A 691 48.10 64.93 -38.89
C ALA A 691 48.61 65.42 -40.27
N ASN A 692 49.51 64.65 -40.87
CA ASN A 692 49.63 64.55 -42.34
C ASN A 692 48.55 63.54 -42.74
N ASP A 693 47.46 64.04 -43.34
CA ASP A 693 46.14 63.70 -42.80
C ASP A 693 45.62 62.31 -43.20
N ALA A 694 44.84 61.72 -42.30
CA ALA A 694 44.40 60.33 -42.42
C ALA A 694 43.13 60.24 -43.29
N PRO A 695 43.11 59.39 -44.34
CA PRO A 695 41.88 59.13 -45.10
C PRO A 695 40.75 58.65 -44.19
N VAL A 696 39.74 59.49 -44.01
CA VAL A 696 38.69 59.35 -42.99
C VAL A 696 37.77 58.20 -43.38
N MET A 697 37.90 57.10 -42.66
CA MET A 697 37.05 55.92 -42.80
C MET A 697 35.74 56.12 -42.05
N THR A 698 34.61 55.73 -42.65
CA THR A 698 33.35 55.65 -41.90
C THR A 698 33.33 54.40 -41.03
N THR A 699 33.16 54.58 -39.72
CA THR A 699 32.97 53.48 -38.77
C THR A 699 31.79 52.63 -39.17
N VAL A 700 31.98 51.31 -39.22
CA VAL A 700 30.91 50.36 -39.43
C VAL A 700 30.57 49.70 -38.10
N THR A 701 29.55 50.20 -37.44
CA THR A 701 28.95 49.53 -36.28
C THR A 701 27.95 48.49 -36.76
N SER A 702 28.12 47.24 -36.33
CA SER A 702 27.15 46.16 -36.48
C SER A 702 26.57 45.85 -35.10
N ASN A 703 25.24 45.91 -34.98
CA ASN A 703 24.57 45.68 -33.70
C ASN A 703 24.21 44.20 -33.56
N PHE A 704 24.68 43.63 -32.47
CA PHE A 704 24.38 42.29 -31.99
C PHE A 704 23.54 42.45 -30.73
N LEU A 705 22.50 41.65 -30.59
CA LEU A 705 21.66 41.65 -29.41
C LEU A 705 21.84 40.31 -28.73
N ASP A 706 22.19 40.38 -27.47
CA ASP A 706 22.25 39.26 -26.55
C ASP A 706 21.10 39.48 -25.57
N THR A 707 20.04 38.70 -25.75
CA THR A 707 18.83 38.77 -24.95
C THR A 707 18.90 37.80 -23.78
N ALA A 708 17.81 37.75 -23.02
CA ALA A 708 17.48 36.70 -22.08
C ALA A 708 17.30 35.29 -22.70
N ALA A 709 18.07 34.92 -23.70
CA ALA A 709 18.03 33.59 -24.31
C ALA A 709 19.34 33.36 -25.05
N VAL A 710 19.79 32.10 -25.12
CA VAL A 710 20.98 31.70 -25.90
C VAL A 710 20.77 32.07 -27.37
N ASP A 711 21.27 33.24 -27.76
CA ASP A 711 21.02 33.83 -29.06
C ASP A 711 21.93 33.20 -30.12
N THR A 712 21.42 33.00 -31.34
CA THR A 712 22.22 32.52 -32.49
C THR A 712 22.43 33.65 -33.48
N LEU A 713 23.64 34.23 -33.45
CA LEU A 713 23.97 35.46 -34.16
C LEU A 713 24.42 35.17 -35.59
N THR A 714 23.93 35.97 -36.54
CA THR A 714 24.24 35.78 -37.97
C THR A 714 25.49 36.52 -38.41
N VAL A 715 26.20 35.94 -39.39
CA VAL A 715 27.41 36.53 -39.97
C VAL A 715 27.07 37.83 -40.71
N VAL A 716 27.84 38.89 -40.44
CA VAL A 716 27.71 40.18 -41.13
C VAL A 716 28.82 40.33 -42.17
N THR A 717 28.47 40.75 -43.39
CA THR A 717 29.43 40.99 -44.48
C THR A 717 29.23 42.37 -45.09
N GLY A 718 30.32 43.03 -45.49
CA GLY A 718 30.23 44.33 -46.15
C GLY A 718 31.55 44.78 -46.79
N THR A 719 31.67 46.08 -47.06
CA THR A 719 32.91 46.70 -47.55
C THR A 719 33.10 48.05 -46.86
N PHE A 720 34.32 48.30 -46.40
CA PHE A 720 34.71 49.57 -45.79
C PHE A 720 34.99 50.66 -46.83
N ALA A 721 34.86 51.94 -46.45
CA ALA A 721 35.10 53.09 -47.32
C ALA A 721 35.76 54.24 -46.55
N ALA A 722 36.53 55.07 -47.25
CA ALA A 722 37.24 56.22 -46.67
C ALA A 722 37.38 57.38 -47.68
N THR A 723 37.61 58.60 -47.18
CA THR A 723 37.80 59.82 -48.00
C THR A 723 39.07 60.59 -47.62
N ASP A 724 39.88 60.94 -48.60
CA ASP A 724 41.15 61.67 -48.48
C ASP A 724 41.00 63.19 -48.73
N VAL A 725 42.01 63.97 -48.33
CA VAL A 725 42.16 65.42 -48.61
C VAL A 725 43.51 65.80 -49.24
N GLU A 726 44.62 65.08 -48.97
CA GLU A 726 45.95 65.45 -49.47
C GLU A 726 46.22 64.98 -50.93
N SER A 727 45.23 64.39 -51.59
CA SER A 727 45.25 63.90 -52.98
C SER A 727 46.20 62.70 -53.20
N ASN A 728 46.18 61.77 -52.25
CA ASN A 728 46.83 60.46 -52.34
C ASN A 728 45.89 59.39 -52.91
N THR A 729 46.29 58.11 -52.83
CA THR A 729 45.41 56.96 -53.11
C THR A 729 45.46 55.92 -51.99
N VAL A 730 44.32 55.72 -51.32
CA VAL A 730 44.08 54.59 -50.40
C VAL A 730 44.42 53.27 -51.10
N SER A 731 45.39 52.55 -50.55
CA SER A 731 46.05 51.42 -51.20
C SER A 731 46.07 50.12 -50.38
N THR A 732 45.94 50.17 -49.05
CA THR A 732 45.87 48.95 -48.22
C THR A 732 44.85 49.03 -47.08
N TRP A 733 44.16 47.92 -46.87
CA TRP A 733 43.29 47.67 -45.72
C TRP A 733 43.94 46.65 -44.79
N GLY A 734 43.79 46.83 -43.49
CA GLY A 734 44.34 45.96 -42.47
C GLY A 734 43.42 45.84 -41.26
N ILE A 735 43.76 44.90 -40.38
CA ILE A 735 43.23 44.84 -39.02
C ILE A 735 44.46 44.80 -38.11
N THR A 736 44.54 45.70 -37.13
CA THR A 736 45.71 45.77 -36.25
C THR A 736 45.78 44.52 -35.38
N GLY A 737 46.90 43.78 -35.44
CA GLY A 737 47.10 42.53 -34.71
C GLY A 737 46.66 41.25 -35.45
N ALA A 738 46.12 41.36 -36.68
CA ALA A 738 45.68 40.19 -37.44
C ALA A 738 46.82 39.25 -37.89
N THR A 739 46.52 37.96 -37.94
CA THR A 739 47.36 36.94 -38.59
C THR A 739 47.04 36.83 -40.08
N THR A 740 48.04 36.42 -40.87
CA THR A 740 47.89 36.15 -42.30
C THR A 740 47.30 34.76 -42.52
N VAL A 741 46.15 34.69 -43.20
CA VAL A 741 45.41 33.46 -43.47
C VAL A 741 46.09 32.65 -44.58
N SER A 742 46.53 31.43 -44.27
CA SER A 742 47.37 30.63 -45.19
C SER A 742 46.62 29.60 -46.05
N SER A 743 45.34 29.30 -45.77
CA SER A 743 44.56 28.28 -46.49
C SER A 743 43.06 28.51 -46.39
N LEU A 744 42.42 28.52 -47.55
CA LEU A 744 41.00 28.70 -47.83
C LEU A 744 40.08 27.68 -47.09
N LEU A 745 39.05 28.17 -46.39
CA LEU A 745 37.82 27.40 -46.14
C LEU A 745 36.63 28.15 -46.72
N ALA A 746 36.17 27.67 -47.88
CA ALA A 746 35.16 28.31 -48.71
C ALA A 746 33.78 28.35 -48.04
N TRP A 747 33.19 29.55 -47.98
CA TRP A 747 31.76 29.76 -47.70
C TRP A 747 30.95 29.80 -49.00
N THR A 748 29.73 29.28 -48.97
CA THR A 748 29.06 28.60 -50.09
C THR A 748 28.51 29.47 -51.23
N SER A 749 28.80 30.78 -51.27
CA SER A 749 28.27 31.69 -52.32
C SER A 749 29.20 32.87 -52.59
N GLY A 750 29.53 33.15 -53.86
CA GLY A 750 30.36 34.31 -54.26
C GLY A 750 31.86 34.21 -53.92
N SER A 751 32.26 33.42 -52.92
CA SER A 751 33.66 33.04 -52.62
C SER A 751 34.64 34.22 -52.43
N ILE A 752 34.29 35.20 -51.59
CA ILE A 752 35.21 36.29 -51.22
C ILE A 752 36.42 35.70 -50.46
N THR A 753 37.63 36.01 -50.94
CA THR A 753 38.90 35.52 -50.38
C THR A 753 39.47 36.49 -49.36
N PHE A 754 39.47 36.15 -48.07
CA PHE A 754 40.02 36.98 -47.00
C PHE A 754 41.44 36.56 -46.64
N ASP A 755 42.31 37.53 -46.35
CA ASP A 755 43.75 37.33 -46.13
C ASP A 755 44.30 37.98 -44.84
N ARG A 756 43.42 38.62 -44.05
CA ARG A 756 43.65 39.06 -42.67
C ARG A 756 42.56 38.50 -41.78
N LEU A 757 42.94 37.89 -40.67
CA LEU A 757 42.04 37.42 -39.61
C LEU A 757 42.48 38.00 -38.27
N LEU A 758 41.57 38.68 -37.57
CA LEU A 758 41.69 38.92 -36.14
C LEU A 758 40.57 38.16 -35.43
N VAL A 759 40.94 37.14 -34.66
CA VAL A 759 40.03 36.46 -33.74
C VAL A 759 39.90 37.35 -32.50
N GLY A 760 38.74 37.96 -32.33
CA GLY A 760 38.34 38.64 -31.10
C GLY A 760 37.64 37.68 -30.15
N THR A 761 37.30 38.20 -28.97
CA THR A 761 36.60 37.48 -27.91
C THR A 761 35.19 37.12 -28.37
N TYR A 762 34.48 38.12 -28.90
CA TYR A 762 33.06 38.07 -29.27
C TYR A 762 32.85 37.86 -30.77
N GLY A 763 33.92 37.59 -31.53
CA GLY A 763 33.84 37.13 -32.92
C GLY A 763 35.13 37.29 -33.70
N SER A 764 35.18 36.67 -34.88
CA SER A 764 36.32 36.76 -35.80
C SER A 764 36.03 37.75 -36.92
N LEU A 765 36.84 38.80 -37.03
CA LEU A 765 36.81 39.70 -38.18
C LEU A 765 37.82 39.25 -39.24
N TYR A 766 37.29 38.96 -40.42
CA TYR A 766 38.06 38.69 -41.62
C TYR A 766 38.01 39.92 -42.53
N VAL A 767 39.16 40.36 -43.04
CA VAL A 767 39.26 41.47 -44.00
C VAL A 767 40.13 41.06 -45.18
N ARG A 768 39.74 41.51 -46.38
CA ARG A 768 40.53 41.40 -47.59
C ARG A 768 41.36 42.66 -47.79
N SER A 769 42.67 42.57 -47.59
CA SER A 769 43.58 43.71 -47.50
C SER A 769 43.65 44.57 -48.77
N THR A 770 43.25 44.02 -49.92
CA THR A 770 43.26 44.71 -51.22
C THR A 770 41.94 45.40 -51.60
N THR A 771 40.83 45.15 -50.89
CA THR A 771 39.50 45.68 -51.27
C THR A 771 38.66 46.23 -50.12
N GLY A 772 39.08 46.05 -48.86
CA GLY A 772 38.30 46.51 -47.70
C GLY A 772 37.01 45.71 -47.49
N GLN A 773 36.81 44.60 -48.20
CA GLN A 773 35.70 43.67 -47.96
C GLN A 773 35.92 42.97 -46.62
N TYR A 774 34.87 42.88 -45.81
CA TYR A 774 34.92 42.27 -44.50
C TYR A 774 33.80 41.24 -44.27
N ARG A 775 34.07 40.32 -43.36
CA ARG A 775 33.13 39.34 -42.81
C ARG A 775 33.38 39.25 -41.31
N PHE A 776 32.37 39.52 -40.50
CA PHE A 776 32.39 39.30 -39.06
C PHE A 776 31.57 38.07 -38.71
N GLU A 777 32.23 37.09 -38.11
CA GLU A 777 31.60 35.88 -37.58
C GLU A 777 31.48 36.02 -36.06
N PRO A 778 30.29 36.35 -35.52
CA PRO A 778 30.11 36.50 -34.08
C PRO A 778 30.40 35.20 -33.32
N ASN A 779 31.14 35.30 -32.21
CA ASN A 779 31.38 34.19 -31.31
C ASN A 779 30.20 34.07 -30.35
N ASN A 780 29.19 33.34 -30.81
CA ASN A 780 27.97 33.00 -30.11
C ASN A 780 28.19 32.71 -28.61
N ASN A 781 29.14 31.83 -28.28
CA ASN A 781 29.38 31.38 -26.91
C ASN A 781 29.97 32.49 -26.02
N ALA A 782 30.76 33.39 -26.57
CA ALA A 782 31.33 34.50 -25.80
C ALA A 782 30.37 35.69 -25.71
N ILE A 783 29.53 35.92 -26.74
CA ILE A 783 28.51 36.97 -26.71
C ILE A 783 27.44 36.63 -25.67
N ASN A 784 26.92 35.40 -25.70
CA ASN A 784 25.95 34.96 -24.71
C ASN A 784 26.56 34.87 -23.30
N ALA A 785 27.89 34.92 -23.17
CA ALA A 785 28.60 35.03 -21.90
C ALA A 785 28.73 36.50 -21.43
N LEU A 786 27.66 37.31 -21.56
CA LEU A 786 27.66 38.73 -21.21
C LEU A 786 26.48 39.22 -20.35
N SER A 787 26.86 39.88 -19.28
CA SER A 787 26.02 40.52 -18.28
C SER A 787 25.58 41.92 -18.66
N SER A 788 26.32 42.57 -19.55
CA SER A 788 26.03 43.96 -19.91
C SER A 788 26.57 44.27 -21.28
N GLY A 789 25.88 45.19 -21.95
CA GLY A 789 26.25 45.60 -23.28
C GLY A 789 27.72 46.00 -23.37
N THR A 790 28.49 45.25 -24.15
CA THR A 790 29.88 45.52 -24.47
C THR A 790 30.00 45.86 -25.95
N SER A 791 31.16 46.31 -26.39
CA SER A 791 31.43 46.36 -27.82
C SER A 791 32.84 45.93 -28.12
N GLU A 792 33.01 44.99 -29.04
CA GLU A 792 34.33 44.67 -29.55
C GLU A 792 34.63 45.54 -30.75
N THR A 793 35.56 46.47 -30.53
CA THR A 793 36.09 47.31 -31.59
C THR A 793 37.26 46.58 -32.23
N PHE A 794 37.07 46.15 -33.46
CA PHE A 794 38.13 45.64 -34.30
C PHE A 794 38.81 46.84 -34.98
N PRO A 795 40.07 47.16 -34.65
CA PRO A 795 40.78 48.29 -35.23
C PRO A 795 41.10 48.00 -36.70
N VAL A 796 40.29 48.55 -37.60
CA VAL A 796 40.45 48.43 -39.05
C VAL A 796 41.31 49.60 -39.52
N THR A 797 42.48 49.29 -40.04
CA THR A 797 43.40 50.30 -40.58
C THR A 797 43.18 50.45 -42.07
N VAL A 798 43.16 51.70 -42.53
CA VAL A 798 43.18 52.07 -43.95
C VAL A 798 44.37 52.98 -44.21
N ALA A 799 45.19 52.67 -45.22
CA ALA A 799 46.44 53.39 -45.50
C ALA A 799 46.68 53.64 -46.99
N ASP A 800 47.43 54.70 -47.30
CA ASP A 800 47.65 55.23 -48.65
C ASP A 800 48.87 54.63 -49.39
N ASN A 801 49.34 55.31 -50.44
CA ASN A 801 50.54 54.98 -51.21
C ASN A 801 51.84 55.68 -50.76
N LEU A 802 51.84 56.39 -49.62
CA LEU A 802 53.00 57.13 -49.07
C LEU A 802 53.37 56.68 -47.66
N GLY A 803 52.38 56.49 -46.78
CA GLY A 803 52.55 56.15 -45.36
C GLY A 803 51.51 56.78 -44.41
N ALA A 804 50.54 57.55 -44.91
CA ALA A 804 49.42 58.07 -44.13
C ALA A 804 48.37 56.98 -43.88
N ALA A 805 47.76 56.95 -42.69
CA ALA A 805 46.83 55.90 -42.30
C ALA A 805 45.75 56.37 -41.31
N GLY A 806 44.50 55.98 -41.57
CA GLY A 806 43.38 56.06 -40.63
C GLY A 806 43.27 54.79 -39.80
N ALA A 807 43.29 54.94 -38.47
CA ALA A 807 42.91 53.90 -37.52
C ALA A 807 41.39 53.94 -37.30
N GLY A 808 40.65 53.36 -38.23
CA GLY A 808 39.19 53.25 -38.17
C GLY A 808 38.71 52.02 -37.40
N SER A 809 37.40 51.81 -37.40
CA SER A 809 36.75 50.77 -36.61
C SER A 809 35.69 50.00 -37.38
N PHE A 810 35.70 48.69 -37.24
CA PHE A 810 34.47 47.89 -37.21
C PHE A 810 34.10 47.68 -35.74
N ILE A 811 32.86 47.95 -35.36
CA ILE A 811 32.39 47.80 -33.98
C ILE A 811 31.29 46.74 -33.97
N ALA A 812 31.58 45.59 -33.34
CA ALA A 812 30.54 44.66 -32.92
C ALA A 812 29.93 45.21 -31.62
N SER A 813 28.85 45.99 -31.74
CA SER A 813 28.14 46.56 -30.59
C SER A 813 27.16 45.51 -30.06
N ILE A 814 27.46 44.92 -28.91
CA ILE A 814 26.77 43.76 -28.35
C ILE A 814 25.87 44.24 -27.21
N THR A 815 24.57 44.03 -27.32
CA THR A 815 23.57 44.80 -26.56
C THR A 815 23.02 44.00 -25.37
N ALA A 816 23.91 43.33 -24.62
CA ALA A 816 23.57 42.31 -23.64
C ALA A 816 22.65 42.84 -22.52
N VAL A 817 21.43 42.29 -22.44
CA VAL A 817 20.37 42.76 -21.52
C VAL A 817 20.52 42.11 -20.13
N ASN A 818 21.73 41.72 -19.76
CA ASN A 818 22.10 40.86 -18.65
C ASN A 818 21.46 39.47 -18.73
N ASP A 819 22.27 38.43 -19.00
CA ASP A 819 21.81 37.05 -19.06
C ASP A 819 21.79 36.39 -17.69
N ARG A 820 21.49 35.11 -17.69
CA ARG A 820 20.35 34.71 -16.91
C ARG A 820 20.56 33.25 -16.59
N PRO A 821 20.94 32.90 -15.35
CA PRO A 821 21.14 31.52 -15.02
C PRO A 821 19.82 30.76 -15.16
N VAL A 822 19.85 29.76 -16.04
CA VAL A 822 18.82 29.45 -17.02
C VAL A 822 18.01 28.19 -16.73
N VAL A 823 17.21 28.12 -15.68
CA VAL A 823 16.69 26.85 -15.07
C VAL A 823 15.72 25.95 -15.92
N THR A 824 16.10 24.72 -16.35
CA THR A 824 15.20 23.57 -16.70
C THR A 824 15.88 22.16 -16.63
N VAL A 825 15.98 21.21 -17.59
CA VAL A 825 16.24 19.76 -17.26
C VAL A 825 17.45 18.99 -17.87
N THR A 826 18.16 18.15 -17.07
CA THR A 826 18.72 16.86 -17.54
C THR A 826 17.76 15.69 -17.26
N ALA A 827 16.59 15.76 -17.89
CA ALA A 827 15.64 14.65 -17.89
C ALA A 827 16.29 13.44 -18.58
N ALA A 828 16.25 12.29 -17.91
CA ALA A 828 16.87 11.01 -18.27
C ALA A 828 17.25 10.81 -19.76
N ASN A 829 18.42 11.33 -20.14
CA ASN A 829 19.15 10.91 -21.33
C ASN A 829 20.33 10.04 -20.89
N LEU A 830 20.62 9.01 -21.68
CA LEU A 830 21.68 8.04 -21.42
C LEU A 830 23.04 8.75 -21.51
N ALA A 831 23.55 9.26 -20.38
CA ALA A 831 24.84 9.93 -20.34
C ALA A 831 25.94 8.95 -20.77
N ASP A 832 26.81 9.41 -21.68
CA ASP A 832 28.01 8.69 -22.04
C ASP A 832 29.03 8.78 -20.91
N VAL A 833 29.24 7.66 -20.20
CA VAL A 833 30.12 7.61 -19.03
C VAL A 833 31.61 7.65 -19.39
N THR A 834 31.94 7.68 -20.68
CA THR A 834 33.32 7.82 -21.15
C THR A 834 33.76 9.28 -21.31
N ASN A 835 32.83 10.23 -21.35
CA ASN A 835 33.14 11.65 -21.53
C ASN A 835 33.83 12.24 -20.27
N GLY A 836 34.90 13.01 -20.48
CA GLY A 836 35.61 13.71 -19.41
C GLY A 836 36.52 12.86 -18.51
N LEU A 837 36.71 11.56 -18.79
CA LEU A 837 37.68 10.76 -18.05
C LEU A 837 39.13 11.20 -18.38
N ALA A 838 40.02 11.07 -17.39
CA ALA A 838 41.44 11.38 -17.58
C ALA A 838 42.06 10.50 -18.69
N THR A 839 43.06 11.02 -19.41
CA THR A 839 43.73 10.29 -20.51
C THR A 839 44.28 8.92 -20.12
N SER A 840 44.63 8.74 -18.83
CA SER A 840 45.09 7.47 -18.24
C SER A 840 43.99 6.41 -18.04
N ALA A 841 42.72 6.75 -18.19
CA ALA A 841 41.60 5.81 -18.06
C ALA A 841 41.48 4.84 -19.25
N TYR A 842 42.04 5.20 -20.42
CA TYR A 842 41.90 4.45 -21.66
C TYR A 842 43.16 3.66 -21.99
N THR A 843 43.07 2.34 -22.10
CA THR A 843 44.18 1.45 -22.46
C THR A 843 43.79 0.56 -23.64
N LEU A 844 44.68 0.45 -24.63
CA LEU A 844 44.46 -0.48 -25.76
C LEU A 844 44.43 -1.93 -25.29
N TYR A 845 43.48 -2.68 -25.85
CA TYR A 845 43.36 -4.12 -25.66
C TYR A 845 43.70 -4.84 -26.97
N HIS A 846 44.70 -5.72 -26.91
CA HIS A 846 45.09 -6.61 -28.01
C HIS A 846 44.98 -8.06 -27.57
N SER A 847 44.19 -8.87 -28.29
CA SER A 847 44.06 -10.31 -28.03
C SER A 847 45.35 -11.11 -28.29
N SER A 848 46.37 -10.49 -28.90
CA SER A 848 47.73 -11.04 -29.07
C SER A 848 48.60 -10.96 -27.80
N GLY A 849 48.19 -10.25 -26.75
CA GLY A 849 48.96 -10.11 -25.51
C GLY A 849 50.18 -9.19 -25.58
N GLY A 850 50.38 -8.45 -26.67
CA GLY A 850 51.50 -7.52 -26.84
C GLY A 850 51.21 -6.11 -26.32
N THR A 851 52.12 -5.55 -25.53
CA THR A 851 52.12 -4.12 -25.15
C THR A 851 52.87 -3.31 -26.21
N GLY A 852 52.19 -2.95 -27.30
CA GLY A 852 52.78 -2.27 -28.46
C GLY A 852 52.07 -0.97 -28.84
N SER A 853 52.85 0.11 -28.98
CA SER A 853 52.47 1.45 -29.43
C SER A 853 51.61 1.50 -30.71
N THR A 854 50.74 2.51 -30.82
CA THR A 854 49.92 2.78 -32.02
C THR A 854 50.76 3.05 -33.28
N PRO A 855 50.21 2.85 -34.50
CA PRO A 855 51.00 2.82 -35.74
C PRO A 855 51.72 4.11 -36.12
N GLY A 856 51.33 5.25 -35.55
CA GLY A 856 51.76 6.58 -35.98
C GLY A 856 51.68 7.68 -34.90
N GLY A 857 51.62 7.32 -33.61
CA GLY A 857 51.54 8.31 -32.52
C GLY A 857 50.15 8.89 -32.24
N GLU A 858 49.10 8.23 -32.73
CA GLU A 858 47.71 8.56 -32.42
C GLU A 858 47.38 8.12 -30.98
N GLU A 859 46.86 9.04 -30.17
CA GLU A 859 46.59 8.79 -28.74
C GLU A 859 45.15 8.31 -28.49
N VAL A 860 45.01 7.27 -27.65
CA VAL A 860 43.77 6.49 -27.46
C VAL A 860 42.60 7.33 -26.93
N TYR A 861 42.87 8.29 -26.05
CA TYR A 861 41.85 9.18 -25.48
C TYR A 861 41.09 9.98 -26.54
N ARG A 862 41.66 10.16 -27.74
CA ARG A 862 41.02 10.93 -28.82
C ARG A 862 39.71 10.30 -29.30
N ALA A 863 39.51 9.00 -29.16
CA ALA A 863 38.25 8.34 -29.56
C ALA A 863 37.11 8.49 -28.52
N PHE A 864 37.23 9.39 -27.55
CA PHE A 864 36.30 9.55 -26.42
C PHE A 864 36.06 11.03 -25.99
N ASP A 865 36.48 12.01 -26.81
CA ASP A 865 36.37 13.46 -26.47
C ASP A 865 35.17 14.19 -27.14
N ASN A 866 34.28 13.47 -27.84
CA ASN A 866 33.09 13.99 -28.52
C ASN A 866 33.31 15.13 -29.58
N THR A 867 34.55 15.41 -30.01
CA THR A 867 34.82 16.37 -31.10
C THR A 867 34.82 15.72 -32.51
N SER A 868 34.22 16.39 -33.49
CA SER A 868 33.99 15.85 -34.84
C SER A 868 35.13 16.08 -35.85
N SER A 869 36.23 16.74 -35.46
CA SER A 869 37.16 17.38 -36.41
C SER A 869 38.58 16.80 -36.52
N THR A 870 39.04 15.92 -35.61
CA THR A 870 40.47 15.52 -35.55
C THR A 870 40.78 14.02 -35.40
N LYS A 871 39.80 13.13 -35.61
CA LYS A 871 39.84 11.77 -35.03
C LYS A 871 39.93 10.58 -35.98
N TYR A 872 40.80 9.65 -35.61
CA TYR A 872 40.64 8.20 -35.80
C TYR A 872 41.61 7.44 -34.87
N LEU A 873 41.18 6.30 -34.34
CA LEU A 873 42.01 5.36 -33.59
C LEU A 873 42.26 4.11 -34.42
N ASN A 874 43.52 3.85 -34.78
CA ASN A 874 43.91 2.65 -35.51
C ASN A 874 44.26 1.48 -34.59
N PHE A 875 43.52 0.37 -34.72
CA PHE A 875 43.85 -0.91 -34.08
C PHE A 875 44.61 -1.84 -35.04
N SER A 876 45.45 -2.71 -34.49
CA SER A 876 46.35 -3.64 -35.21
C SER A 876 45.66 -4.84 -35.88
N GLY A 877 44.40 -4.69 -36.30
CA GLY A 877 43.52 -5.74 -36.79
C GLY A 877 42.39 -6.09 -35.82
N ALA A 878 41.41 -6.84 -36.31
CA ALA A 878 40.23 -7.24 -35.54
C ALA A 878 40.56 -8.22 -34.38
N GLY A 879 39.65 -8.31 -33.41
CA GLY A 879 39.92 -8.89 -32.09
C GLY A 879 40.70 -7.94 -31.15
N SER A 880 40.85 -6.67 -31.54
CA SER A 880 41.38 -5.59 -30.70
C SER A 880 40.25 -4.70 -30.17
N GLY A 881 40.57 -3.80 -29.24
CA GLY A 881 39.64 -2.82 -28.71
C GLY A 881 40.23 -1.97 -27.59
N VAL A 882 39.40 -1.49 -26.67
CA VAL A 882 39.79 -0.56 -25.59
C VAL A 882 39.27 -1.06 -24.24
N THR A 883 40.11 -0.96 -23.20
CA THR A 883 39.71 -1.06 -21.79
C THR A 883 39.66 0.33 -21.17
N ILE A 884 38.60 0.62 -20.42
CA ILE A 884 38.23 1.93 -19.89
C ILE A 884 38.04 1.79 -18.36
N ASP A 885 38.75 2.56 -17.55
CA ASP A 885 38.53 2.69 -16.09
C ASP A 885 37.67 3.92 -15.79
N LEU A 886 36.46 3.73 -15.27
CA LEU A 886 35.53 4.82 -14.96
C LEU A 886 35.88 5.55 -13.64
N GLY A 887 36.87 5.06 -12.88
CA GLY A 887 37.39 5.72 -11.68
C GLY A 887 36.91 5.10 -10.35
N SER A 888 37.58 5.45 -9.25
CA SER A 888 37.54 4.73 -7.97
C SER A 888 36.29 4.97 -7.10
N GLY A 889 35.12 4.72 -7.66
CA GLY A 889 33.80 4.79 -7.01
C GLY A 889 32.66 4.78 -8.03
N ASN A 890 32.94 5.26 -9.24
CA ASN A 890 32.05 5.43 -10.37
C ASN A 890 31.71 4.10 -11.08
N ALA A 891 31.05 3.18 -10.36
CA ALA A 891 30.55 1.95 -10.96
C ALA A 891 29.19 2.23 -11.63
N TYR A 892 29.13 2.13 -12.96
CA TYR A 892 27.92 2.40 -13.74
C TYR A 892 27.35 1.13 -14.37
N ALA A 893 26.04 1.14 -14.67
CA ALA A 893 25.41 0.13 -15.53
C ALA A 893 25.36 0.68 -16.96
N VAL A 894 26.41 0.43 -17.75
CA VAL A 894 26.44 0.76 -19.18
C VAL A 894 25.39 -0.08 -19.91
N ASN A 895 24.52 0.59 -20.68
CA ASN A 895 23.36 0.02 -21.38
C ASN A 895 23.39 0.28 -22.90
N GLY A 896 24.53 0.71 -23.43
CA GLY A 896 24.69 0.84 -24.87
C GLY A 896 26.15 0.95 -25.32
N LEU A 897 26.31 0.93 -26.64
CA LEU A 897 27.55 1.19 -27.37
C LEU A 897 27.21 2.04 -28.60
N GLY A 898 27.74 3.26 -28.65
CA GLY A 898 27.71 4.11 -29.83
C GLY A 898 29.08 4.16 -30.49
N LEU A 899 29.14 4.31 -31.82
CA LEU A 899 30.38 4.39 -32.59
C LEU A 899 30.25 5.39 -33.74
N THR A 900 31.36 6.03 -34.13
CA THR A 900 31.44 6.89 -35.33
C THR A 900 32.49 6.37 -36.33
N THR A 901 32.16 6.36 -37.63
CA THR A 901 33.07 5.89 -38.70
C THR A 901 34.25 6.84 -38.96
N ALA A 902 35.47 6.31 -39.02
CA ALA A 902 36.69 7.08 -39.32
C ALA A 902 36.86 7.43 -40.81
N ASN A 903 37.70 8.43 -41.10
CA ASN A 903 37.80 9.07 -42.41
C ASN A 903 38.40 8.23 -43.56
N ASP A 904 39.23 7.22 -43.27
CA ASP A 904 40.24 6.76 -44.23
C ASP A 904 39.74 5.66 -45.20
N SER A 905 38.92 4.69 -44.75
CA SER A 905 38.35 3.64 -45.62
C SER A 905 37.26 2.80 -44.94
N SER A 906 36.15 2.56 -45.64
CA SER A 906 35.04 1.75 -45.15
C SER A 906 35.36 0.25 -44.99
N GLU A 907 36.46 -0.26 -45.56
CA GLU A 907 36.84 -1.67 -45.45
C GLU A 907 37.34 -2.06 -44.04
N ARG A 908 37.81 -1.08 -43.27
CA ARG A 908 38.39 -1.24 -41.92
C ARG A 908 37.39 -0.95 -40.78
N ASP A 909 36.12 -0.76 -41.12
CA ASP A 909 35.02 -0.50 -40.19
C ASP A 909 34.64 -1.80 -39.41
N PRO A 910 34.44 -1.74 -38.08
CA PRO A 910 33.93 -2.90 -37.32
C PRO A 910 32.55 -3.38 -37.78
N THR A 911 32.35 -4.69 -37.73
CA THR A 911 31.07 -5.36 -38.07
C THR A 911 30.51 -6.22 -36.92
N SER A 912 31.24 -6.31 -35.80
CA SER A 912 30.74 -6.90 -34.55
C SER A 912 31.43 -6.28 -33.34
N TYR A 913 30.80 -6.44 -32.18
CA TYR A 913 31.32 -5.97 -30.89
C TYR A 913 31.10 -7.01 -29.79
N GLU A 914 31.91 -6.88 -28.74
CA GLU A 914 31.72 -7.50 -27.43
C GLU A 914 32.02 -6.43 -26.37
N VAL A 915 31.10 -6.23 -25.42
CA VAL A 915 31.28 -5.37 -24.25
C VAL A 915 31.39 -6.26 -23.02
N TYR A 916 32.44 -6.06 -22.23
CA TYR A 916 32.69 -6.75 -20.98
C TYR A 916 32.78 -5.76 -19.81
N GLY A 917 32.39 -6.19 -18.61
CA GLY A 917 32.49 -5.43 -17.36
C GLY A 917 33.42 -6.09 -16.33
N SER A 918 34.06 -5.28 -15.48
CA SER A 918 34.92 -5.75 -14.38
C SER A 918 34.88 -4.81 -13.18
N ASN A 919 35.04 -5.38 -11.98
CA ASN A 919 35.19 -4.65 -10.71
C ASN A 919 36.62 -4.69 -10.16
N ASN A 920 37.59 -5.25 -10.90
CA ASN A 920 38.99 -5.35 -10.47
C ASN A 920 40.01 -5.06 -11.60
N GLY A 921 39.55 -4.57 -12.75
CA GLY A 921 40.39 -4.22 -13.91
C GLY A 921 41.15 -5.39 -14.56
N THR A 922 40.93 -6.63 -14.12
CA THR A 922 41.75 -7.80 -14.53
C THR A 922 40.89 -8.97 -14.99
N SER A 923 39.79 -9.27 -14.30
CA SER A 923 38.83 -10.33 -14.65
C SER A 923 37.57 -9.70 -15.24
N PHE A 924 37.30 -9.96 -16.52
CA PHE A 924 36.22 -9.34 -17.29
C PHE A 924 35.10 -10.35 -17.62
N THR A 925 33.87 -9.97 -17.32
CA THR A 925 32.64 -10.75 -17.59
C THR A 925 31.93 -10.16 -18.80
N LEU A 926 31.48 -10.99 -19.75
CA LEU A 926 30.74 -10.51 -20.93
C LEU A 926 29.40 -9.91 -20.50
N VAL A 927 29.15 -8.67 -20.93
CA VAL A 927 27.89 -7.92 -20.69
C VAL A 927 26.97 -8.05 -21.91
N ASN A 928 27.51 -7.83 -23.11
CA ASN A 928 26.76 -7.99 -24.36
C ASN A 928 27.68 -8.24 -25.56
N SER A 929 27.18 -8.89 -26.61
CA SER A 929 27.90 -9.07 -27.88
C SER A 929 26.93 -9.11 -29.04
N GLY A 930 27.31 -8.59 -30.20
CA GLY A 930 26.44 -8.59 -31.38
C GLY A 930 27.12 -8.16 -32.68
N THR A 931 26.36 -8.23 -33.77
CA THR A 931 26.75 -7.72 -35.09
C THR A 931 26.27 -6.29 -35.28
N MET A 932 27.01 -5.48 -36.03
CA MET A 932 26.64 -4.11 -36.38
C MET A 932 26.79 -3.85 -37.88
N THR A 933 25.94 -2.99 -38.43
CA THR A 933 25.99 -2.59 -39.83
C THR A 933 26.73 -1.26 -39.94
N ALA A 934 27.94 -1.27 -40.51
CA ALA A 934 28.70 -0.06 -40.73
C ALA A 934 28.01 0.86 -41.77
N PRO A 935 27.84 2.17 -41.51
CA PRO A 935 27.34 3.14 -42.48
C PRO A 935 28.21 3.20 -43.75
N THR A 936 27.67 3.67 -44.86
CA THR A 936 28.47 3.91 -46.09
C THR A 936 29.14 5.29 -46.10
N GLY A 937 28.64 6.24 -45.30
CA GLY A 937 29.29 7.53 -45.06
C GLY A 937 30.55 7.41 -44.17
N ARG A 938 31.33 8.49 -44.10
CA ARG A 938 32.48 8.66 -43.19
C ARG A 938 32.14 9.77 -42.20
N PHE A 939 32.73 9.76 -41.00
CA PHE A 939 32.28 10.57 -39.87
C PHE A 939 30.76 10.45 -39.60
N THR A 940 30.19 9.31 -39.96
CA THR A 940 28.79 8.97 -39.74
C THR A 940 28.70 7.98 -38.60
N ASP A 941 27.78 8.22 -37.67
CA ASP A 941 27.47 7.31 -36.58
C ASP A 941 26.90 5.99 -37.09
N TYR A 942 27.28 4.91 -36.41
CA TYR A 942 26.58 3.64 -36.49
C TYR A 942 25.18 3.82 -35.90
N THR A 943 24.25 2.91 -36.21
CA THR A 943 23.05 2.78 -35.38
C THR A 943 23.50 2.40 -33.97
N ASP A 944 23.24 3.26 -32.99
CA ASP A 944 23.61 3.01 -31.59
C ASP A 944 23.02 1.67 -31.13
N VAL A 945 23.85 0.89 -30.42
CA VAL A 945 23.49 -0.45 -29.98
C VAL A 945 23.09 -0.40 -28.52
N SER A 946 21.79 -0.52 -28.23
CA SER A 946 21.26 -0.59 -26.87
C SER A 946 21.21 -2.03 -26.35
N PHE A 947 21.52 -2.23 -25.07
CA PHE A 947 21.43 -3.51 -24.38
C PHE A 947 21.11 -3.36 -22.90
N THR A 948 20.63 -4.44 -22.26
CA THR A 948 20.29 -4.44 -20.83
C THR A 948 21.44 -4.97 -19.98
N ASN A 949 21.90 -4.14 -19.05
CA ASN A 949 22.82 -4.45 -17.97
C ASN A 949 22.29 -3.80 -16.69
N THR A 950 22.21 -4.58 -15.62
CA THR A 950 21.81 -4.10 -14.29
C THR A 950 22.95 -4.14 -13.28
N THR A 951 24.13 -4.63 -13.69
CA THR A 951 25.30 -4.74 -12.82
C THR A 951 26.21 -3.55 -13.01
N LEU A 952 26.53 -2.88 -11.91
CA LEU A 952 27.48 -1.78 -11.86
C LEU A 952 28.91 -2.32 -12.00
N TYR A 953 29.65 -1.82 -12.98
CA TYR A 953 31.06 -2.12 -13.17
C TYR A 953 31.89 -0.84 -13.22
N ARG A 954 33.10 -0.89 -12.62
CA ARG A 954 34.07 0.22 -12.70
C ARG A 954 34.91 0.20 -13.97
N TRP A 955 35.24 -0.98 -14.49
CA TRP A 955 35.98 -1.12 -15.75
C TRP A 955 35.08 -1.71 -16.82
N TYR A 956 35.14 -1.14 -18.02
CA TYR A 956 34.54 -1.72 -19.22
C TYR A 956 35.61 -2.04 -20.24
N ARG A 957 35.42 -3.11 -21.01
CA ARG A 957 36.27 -3.46 -22.15
C ARG A 957 35.38 -3.67 -23.36
N VAL A 958 35.59 -2.85 -24.40
CA VAL A 958 34.96 -3.01 -25.70
C VAL A 958 35.97 -3.68 -26.62
N VAL A 959 35.57 -4.77 -27.27
CA VAL A 959 36.36 -5.55 -28.23
C VAL A 959 35.58 -5.61 -29.54
N PHE A 960 36.27 -5.58 -30.67
CA PHE A 960 35.66 -5.62 -32.00
C PHE A 960 36.15 -6.86 -32.77
N PRO A 961 35.43 -8.00 -32.74
CA PRO A 961 35.93 -9.26 -33.29
C PRO A 961 36.08 -9.31 -34.82
N THR A 962 35.28 -8.54 -35.57
CA THR A 962 35.28 -8.58 -37.05
C THR A 962 35.22 -7.18 -37.69
N ILE A 963 35.70 -7.08 -38.93
CA ILE A 963 35.66 -5.87 -39.76
C ILE A 963 35.11 -6.18 -41.17
N ARG A 964 34.64 -5.13 -41.84
CA ARG A 964 33.89 -5.15 -43.11
C ARG A 964 34.58 -5.89 -44.26
N VAL A 965 35.91 -5.83 -44.33
CA VAL A 965 36.78 -6.68 -45.18
C VAL A 965 37.97 -7.12 -44.34
N GLY A 966 38.45 -8.36 -44.50
CA GLY A 966 39.49 -8.98 -43.65
C GLY A 966 40.93 -8.41 -43.78
N GLY A 967 41.10 -7.10 -43.66
CA GLY A 967 42.39 -6.41 -43.63
C GLY A 967 43.10 -6.44 -42.27
N ASN A 968 44.36 -6.02 -42.24
CA ASN A 968 45.23 -6.08 -41.06
C ASN A 968 45.13 -4.87 -40.10
N ALA A 969 44.09 -4.04 -40.24
CA ALA A 969 43.86 -2.86 -39.39
C ALA A 969 42.35 -2.58 -39.24
N MET A 970 41.97 -1.89 -38.17
CA MET A 970 40.61 -1.40 -37.91
C MET A 970 40.68 0.07 -37.49
N GLN A 971 39.66 0.86 -37.80
CA GLN A 971 39.58 2.28 -37.45
C GLN A 971 38.22 2.68 -36.90
N ILE A 972 38.20 3.57 -35.90
CA ILE A 972 37.00 4.15 -35.28
C ILE A 972 37.29 5.62 -34.97
N ALA A 973 36.34 6.53 -35.22
CA ALA A 973 36.51 7.95 -34.88
C ALA A 973 36.13 8.23 -33.42
N GLU A 974 35.02 7.68 -32.94
CA GLU A 974 34.49 7.86 -31.59
C GLU A 974 33.88 6.56 -31.06
N ILE A 975 33.97 6.34 -29.75
CA ILE A 975 33.32 5.25 -29.01
C ILE A 975 32.57 5.87 -27.83
N ARG A 976 31.26 5.64 -27.75
CA ARG A 976 30.38 6.08 -26.66
C ARG A 976 29.90 4.89 -25.84
N LEU A 977 29.76 5.03 -24.52
CA LEU A 977 29.06 4.06 -23.65
C LEU A 977 27.89 4.72 -22.90
N PRO A 978 26.71 4.88 -23.55
CA PRO A 978 25.51 5.39 -22.89
C PRO A 978 25.08 4.48 -21.72
N ALA A 979 24.83 5.06 -20.53
CA ALA A 979 24.66 4.30 -19.30
C ALA A 979 23.51 4.76 -18.39
N VAL A 980 23.32 4.01 -17.30
CA VAL A 980 22.39 4.29 -16.21
C VAL A 980 23.10 4.15 -14.85
N SER A 981 22.72 5.00 -13.90
CA SER A 981 22.97 4.88 -12.46
C SER A 981 21.74 5.39 -11.69
N GLY A 982 21.66 5.08 -10.39
CA GLY A 982 20.52 5.43 -9.53
C GLY A 982 20.45 6.93 -9.18
N ASN A 983 20.20 7.77 -10.18
CA ASN A 983 20.30 9.23 -10.09
C ASN A 983 19.02 9.88 -9.53
N GLN A 984 18.43 9.25 -8.51
CA GLN A 984 16.99 9.21 -8.30
C GLN A 984 16.65 9.02 -6.80
N LEU A 985 15.61 9.69 -6.27
CA LEU A 985 15.17 9.49 -4.88
C LEU A 985 13.95 8.57 -4.73
N VAL A 986 14.18 7.29 -4.38
CA VAL A 986 13.13 6.51 -3.70
C VAL A 986 13.14 6.85 -2.21
N TYR A 987 12.41 7.89 -1.79
CA TYR A 987 12.16 8.09 -0.36
C TYR A 987 11.03 7.18 0.08
N THR A 988 11.33 6.06 0.72
CA THR A 988 10.31 5.30 1.46
C THR A 988 10.06 5.97 2.81
N GLU A 989 8.82 5.99 3.32
CA GLU A 989 8.54 6.40 4.72
C GLU A 989 9.53 5.80 5.73
N GLY A 990 9.85 6.58 6.76
CA GLY A 990 10.72 6.13 7.86
C GLY A 990 12.16 5.89 7.43
N ALA A 991 12.48 5.97 6.13
CA ALA A 991 13.83 6.00 5.65
C ALA A 991 14.56 7.23 6.17
N ALA A 992 15.89 7.10 6.27
CA ALA A 992 16.74 8.26 6.48
C ALA A 992 16.54 9.28 5.36
N ALA A 993 16.79 10.56 5.67
CA ALA A 993 16.65 11.64 4.69
C ALA A 993 17.50 11.36 3.45
N GLY A 994 16.85 11.16 2.30
CA GLY A 994 17.48 10.71 1.06
C GLY A 994 17.87 11.89 0.17
N VAL A 995 18.97 11.77 -0.57
CA VAL A 995 19.43 12.84 -1.48
C VAL A 995 18.37 13.10 -2.53
N VAL A 996 17.93 14.37 -2.65
CA VAL A 996 16.74 14.83 -3.39
C VAL A 996 16.68 14.38 -4.85
N LEU A 997 17.71 14.76 -5.59
CA LEU A 997 17.96 14.47 -6.99
C LEU A 997 19.49 14.55 -7.15
N THR A 998 20.03 13.93 -8.20
CA THR A 998 21.46 14.04 -8.55
C THR A 998 21.69 14.36 -10.04
N GLY A 999 20.66 14.27 -10.89
CA GLY A 999 20.70 14.58 -12.33
C GLY A 999 20.46 16.06 -12.57
N ILE A 1000 21.47 16.87 -12.22
CA ILE A 1000 21.24 18.22 -11.66
C ILE A 1000 22.35 19.22 -12.07
N ASP A 1001 22.43 19.60 -13.34
CA ASP A 1001 23.58 20.35 -13.91
C ASP A 1001 23.34 21.83 -14.18
N VAL A 1002 24.35 22.49 -14.79
CA VAL A 1002 24.29 23.76 -15.53
C VAL A 1002 25.24 23.79 -16.72
N THR A 1003 24.89 24.56 -17.75
CA THR A 1003 25.82 25.36 -18.58
C THR A 1003 25.31 26.80 -18.61
N ASP A 1004 26.16 27.80 -18.35
CA ASP A 1004 25.77 29.19 -18.06
C ASP A 1004 26.54 30.22 -18.92
N ALA A 1005 26.51 31.51 -18.55
CA ALA A 1005 27.05 32.62 -19.33
C ALA A 1005 28.39 33.25 -18.81
N ASP A 1006 28.44 34.48 -18.25
CA ASP A 1006 29.72 35.23 -18.11
C ASP A 1006 30.86 34.58 -17.30
N THR A 1007 30.59 34.27 -16.03
CA THR A 1007 31.61 34.38 -14.97
C THR A 1007 31.36 33.44 -13.78
N ALA A 1008 30.92 33.89 -12.59
CA ALA A 1008 31.42 33.17 -11.39
C ALA A 1008 30.76 33.15 -9.98
N SER A 1009 29.63 33.80 -9.58
CA SER A 1009 28.87 33.46 -8.32
C SER A 1009 27.57 34.26 -8.04
N LEU A 1010 26.45 33.60 -7.75
CA LEU A 1010 25.21 34.17 -7.18
C LEU A 1010 25.23 34.24 -5.63
N THR A 1011 24.24 34.85 -4.94
CA THR A 1011 24.42 35.24 -3.50
C THR A 1011 23.31 35.15 -2.42
N GLY A 1012 22.04 34.75 -2.61
CA GLY A 1012 21.15 34.62 -1.42
C GLY A 1012 19.68 34.24 -1.64
N ALA A 1013 19.12 33.29 -0.87
CA ALA A 1013 18.04 32.45 -1.39
C ALA A 1013 17.32 31.46 -0.42
N THR A 1014 16.21 30.87 -0.90
CA THR A 1014 15.20 30.07 -0.17
C THR A 1014 15.01 28.60 -0.74
N VAL A 1015 13.83 27.92 -0.84
CA VAL A 1015 13.56 26.53 -1.44
C VAL A 1015 12.27 25.90 -0.88
N SER A 1016 11.16 25.80 -1.63
CA SER A 1016 9.90 26.29 -1.02
C SER A 1016 8.72 25.38 -0.56
N ILE A 1017 8.45 24.15 -1.03
CA ILE A 1017 7.22 23.32 -0.81
C ILE A 1017 5.94 24.15 -0.39
N THR A 1018 5.50 25.24 -1.07
CA THR A 1018 4.62 26.30 -0.48
C THR A 1018 3.23 25.90 0.06
N GLY A 1019 2.13 26.15 -0.66
CA GLY A 1019 0.74 25.88 -0.22
C GLY A 1019 0.34 24.41 -0.24
N ASN A 1020 1.31 23.53 -0.49
CA ASN A 1020 1.14 22.27 -1.21
C ASN A 1020 2.00 21.18 -0.54
N ARG A 1021 1.89 21.09 0.79
CA ARG A 1021 2.82 20.44 1.73
C ARG A 1021 2.11 19.77 2.89
N THR A 1022 2.52 18.56 3.30
CA THR A 1022 2.04 18.02 4.58
C THR A 1022 2.76 18.70 5.73
N THR A 1023 2.05 18.82 6.84
CA THR A 1023 2.58 18.47 8.17
C THR A 1023 3.67 17.39 8.12
N GLY A 1024 4.88 17.72 8.56
CA GLY A 1024 5.97 16.76 8.72
C GLY A 1024 6.89 16.57 7.52
N ASP A 1025 6.60 17.18 6.37
CA ASP A 1025 7.59 17.36 5.31
C ASP A 1025 8.77 18.18 5.80
N GLU A 1026 9.98 17.69 5.57
CA GLU A 1026 11.21 18.40 5.89
C GLU A 1026 12.26 18.27 4.78
N LEU A 1027 12.74 19.41 4.33
CA LEU A 1027 13.96 19.52 3.54
C LEU A 1027 15.10 19.84 4.50
N SER A 1028 16.23 19.17 4.30
CA SER A 1028 17.39 19.25 5.17
C SER A 1028 18.67 19.36 4.35
N PHE A 1029 19.66 20.04 4.93
CA PHE A 1029 20.94 20.36 4.31
C PHE A 1029 22.05 20.06 5.32
N THR A 1030 23.21 19.64 4.84
CA THR A 1030 24.45 19.62 5.64
C THR A 1030 25.61 19.90 4.71
N ASN A 1031 26.38 20.92 5.03
CA ASN A 1031 27.54 21.32 4.26
C ASN A 1031 28.73 20.37 4.54
N ASP A 1032 29.44 19.91 3.49
CA ASP A 1032 30.63 19.05 3.61
C ASP A 1032 31.96 19.81 3.80
N GLY A 1033 31.96 21.13 3.59
CA GLY A 1033 33.06 22.07 3.78
C GLY A 1033 34.17 22.03 2.71
N SER A 1034 34.05 21.19 1.68
CA SER A 1034 35.17 20.83 0.78
C SER A 1034 34.83 20.90 -0.71
N THR A 1035 33.74 20.26 -1.14
CA THR A 1035 33.09 20.54 -2.43
C THR A 1035 32.03 21.63 -2.26
N MET A 1036 32.07 22.35 -1.13
CA MET A 1036 30.92 22.99 -0.51
C MET A 1036 31.26 24.14 0.47
N GLY A 1037 32.48 24.70 0.52
CA GLY A 1037 32.99 25.62 1.57
C GLY A 1037 32.04 26.23 2.65
N SER A 1038 31.66 27.53 2.57
CA SER A 1038 31.28 28.36 3.75
C SER A 1038 29.79 28.60 4.07
N ILE A 1039 28.85 27.70 3.73
CA ILE A 1039 27.41 28.04 3.74
C ILE A 1039 26.55 27.16 4.67
N SER A 1040 25.44 27.71 5.16
CA SER A 1040 24.51 27.15 6.14
C SER A 1040 23.08 27.02 5.60
N GLY A 1041 22.23 26.24 6.27
CA GLY A 1041 20.84 25.98 5.87
C GLY A 1041 19.82 26.00 7.02
N THR A 1042 18.62 26.50 6.71
CA THR A 1042 17.51 26.85 7.61
C THR A 1042 16.17 26.44 7.00
N TYR A 1043 15.50 25.41 7.53
CA TYR A 1043 14.17 24.99 7.05
C TYR A 1043 13.02 25.75 7.73
N ASN A 1044 12.10 26.32 6.94
CA ASN A 1044 10.85 26.88 7.42
C ASN A 1044 9.71 25.89 7.23
N THR A 1045 9.33 25.21 8.31
CA THR A 1045 8.25 24.20 8.34
C THR A 1045 6.86 24.76 8.04
N SER A 1046 6.63 26.08 8.19
CA SER A 1046 5.31 26.71 8.00
C SER A 1046 5.02 27.06 6.55
N THR A 1047 6.07 27.39 5.79
CA THR A 1047 6.00 27.69 4.36
C THR A 1047 6.50 26.53 3.51
N GLY A 1048 7.28 25.58 4.05
CA GLY A 1048 7.97 24.53 3.28
C GLY A 1048 9.36 24.93 2.83
N VAL A 1049 9.80 26.12 3.27
CA VAL A 1049 10.89 26.88 2.66
C VAL A 1049 12.22 26.64 3.38
N LEU A 1050 13.06 25.72 2.89
CA LEU A 1050 14.51 25.75 3.17
C LEU A 1050 15.10 27.10 2.70
N THR A 1051 16.18 27.58 3.32
CA THR A 1051 16.82 28.90 3.09
C THR A 1051 18.24 28.86 3.60
N LEU A 1052 19.19 29.63 3.03
CA LEU A 1052 20.63 29.47 3.27
C LEU A 1052 21.40 30.79 3.60
N SER A 1053 22.63 30.70 4.14
CA SER A 1053 23.49 31.87 4.54
C SER A 1053 25.00 31.56 4.58
N GLY A 1054 25.89 32.40 4.01
CA GLY A 1054 27.37 32.25 4.08
C GLY A 1054 28.21 32.93 2.96
N ALA A 1055 29.16 32.20 2.33
CA ALA A 1055 30.11 32.65 1.28
C ALA A 1055 30.54 31.48 0.35
N GLY A 1056 30.80 31.66 -0.96
CA GLY A 1056 31.14 30.50 -1.83
C GLY A 1056 31.40 30.66 -3.35
N THR A 1057 31.26 29.55 -4.12
CA THR A 1057 31.52 29.49 -5.58
C THR A 1057 30.65 28.44 -6.38
N PRO A 1058 30.29 28.67 -7.66
CA PRO A 1058 29.42 27.87 -8.54
C PRO A 1058 29.44 26.34 -8.53
N THR A 1059 30.53 25.68 -8.94
CA THR A 1059 30.61 24.20 -8.93
C THR A 1059 30.33 23.61 -7.54
N GLU A 1060 30.61 24.36 -6.46
CA GLU A 1060 30.29 23.95 -5.10
C GLU A 1060 28.80 24.16 -4.76
N TYR A 1061 28.19 25.25 -5.25
CA TYR A 1061 26.73 25.49 -5.34
C TYR A 1061 25.99 24.26 -5.90
N GLN A 1062 26.65 23.46 -6.75
CA GLN A 1062 26.14 22.21 -7.33
C GLN A 1062 26.31 20.98 -6.46
N SER A 1063 27.53 20.76 -6.00
CA SER A 1063 27.85 19.66 -5.12
C SER A 1063 27.00 19.70 -3.83
N ALA A 1064 26.87 20.90 -3.25
CA ALA A 1064 25.98 21.31 -2.15
C ALA A 1064 24.63 20.60 -1.99
N PHE A 1065 24.06 20.29 -3.14
CA PHE A 1065 22.63 20.25 -3.36
C PHE A 1065 22.25 18.92 -4.02
N ARG A 1066 23.22 18.30 -4.71
CA ARG A 1066 23.50 16.86 -4.67
C ARG A 1066 23.70 16.33 -3.22
N ALA A 1067 23.69 17.19 -2.18
CA ALA A 1067 23.59 16.83 -0.76
C ALA A 1067 22.31 17.27 -0.02
N VAL A 1068 21.37 18.01 -0.64
CA VAL A 1068 20.08 18.31 0.03
C VAL A 1068 19.25 17.04 0.10
N LYS A 1069 18.53 16.89 1.21
CA LYS A 1069 17.84 15.66 1.56
C LYS A 1069 16.42 15.94 1.96
N PHE A 1070 15.54 15.09 1.45
CA PHE A 1070 14.14 15.08 1.85
C PHE A 1070 13.88 13.98 2.88
N ARG A 1071 13.08 14.30 3.89
CA ARG A 1071 12.40 13.32 4.74
C ARG A 1071 10.98 13.77 5.07
N ASN A 1072 10.15 12.81 5.41
CA ASN A 1072 8.86 13.06 6.05
C ASN A 1072 8.86 12.46 7.46
N THR A 1073 8.32 13.21 8.42
CA THR A 1073 8.31 12.88 9.85
C THR A 1073 6.95 12.41 10.36
N THR A 1074 5.92 12.35 9.51
CA THR A 1074 4.66 11.70 9.85
C THR A 1074 4.68 10.25 9.41
N ASN A 1075 3.89 9.41 10.08
CA ASN A 1075 3.51 8.08 9.61
C ASN A 1075 2.30 8.20 8.63
N ASN A 1076 2.04 9.43 8.10
CA ASN A 1076 0.72 9.93 7.71
C ASN A 1076 0.80 11.21 6.84
N PRO A 1077 0.87 11.16 5.47
CA PRO A 1077 1.17 12.38 4.70
C PRO A 1077 0.27 12.99 3.55
N THR A 1078 -0.48 12.36 2.61
CA THR A 1078 -1.18 13.09 1.47
C THR A 1078 -2.73 13.31 1.30
N ALA A 1079 -3.37 14.21 2.07
CA ALA A 1079 -4.84 14.36 2.13
C ALA A 1079 -5.64 15.11 1.03
N LEU A 1080 -5.03 15.91 0.17
CA LEU A 1080 -5.68 16.49 -1.03
C LEU A 1080 -4.70 16.33 -2.23
N ALA A 1081 -3.83 15.31 -2.16
CA ALA A 1081 -2.42 15.37 -2.52
C ALA A 1081 -1.80 14.11 -3.23
N SER A 1082 -0.49 14.14 -3.57
CA SER A 1082 0.48 13.01 -3.61
C SER A 1082 2.01 13.38 -3.57
N THR A 1083 2.55 14.43 -4.24
CA THR A 1083 3.99 14.48 -4.71
C THR A 1083 4.66 15.89 -4.96
N ARG A 1084 5.96 16.02 -5.38
CA ARG A 1084 6.79 17.28 -5.52
C ARG A 1084 6.93 17.80 -6.97
N THR A 1085 6.91 19.12 -7.11
CA THR A 1085 7.85 19.82 -7.98
C THR A 1085 8.91 20.47 -7.08
N VAL A 1086 8.55 21.57 -6.42
CA VAL A 1086 9.47 22.56 -5.85
C VAL A 1086 10.37 23.16 -6.92
N THR A 1087 9.86 24.25 -7.49
CA THR A 1087 10.58 25.20 -8.33
C THR A 1087 11.82 25.73 -7.63
N TRP A 1088 12.92 25.99 -8.36
CA TRP A 1088 13.96 26.90 -7.92
C TRP A 1088 14.76 27.65 -9.04
N GLN A 1089 15.87 28.31 -8.69
CA GLN A 1089 16.00 29.77 -8.96
C GLN A 1089 17.41 30.38 -9.07
N ALA A 1090 17.49 31.58 -9.67
CA ALA A 1090 18.57 32.58 -9.55
C ALA A 1090 17.99 33.99 -9.23
N ASN A 1091 18.82 35.01 -8.90
CA ASN A 1091 18.47 36.44 -8.62
C ASN A 1091 19.77 37.25 -8.29
N ASP A 1092 19.70 38.58 -8.21
CA ASP A 1092 20.79 39.48 -8.67
C ASP A 1092 21.26 40.64 -7.78
N GLY A 1093 20.39 41.25 -6.97
CA GLY A 1093 20.74 42.44 -6.16
C GLY A 1093 19.88 43.69 -6.37
N ASP A 1094 18.88 43.64 -7.26
CA ASP A 1094 18.48 44.82 -8.01
C ASP A 1094 16.93 45.08 -8.13
N ALA A 1095 16.43 45.72 -9.22
CA ALA A 1095 15.05 46.26 -9.27
C ALA A 1095 14.22 46.27 -10.61
N THR A 1096 14.75 45.93 -11.80
CA THR A 1096 13.99 46.00 -13.08
C THR A 1096 13.70 44.71 -13.90
N ASN A 1097 14.66 43.86 -14.34
CA ASN A 1097 14.54 43.14 -15.63
C ASN A 1097 14.67 41.58 -15.72
N ASN A 1098 15.09 40.85 -14.69
CA ASN A 1098 15.55 39.44 -14.77
C ASN A 1098 14.57 38.32 -15.23
N LEU A 1099 13.73 37.80 -14.34
CA LEU A 1099 13.17 36.43 -14.42
C LEU A 1099 12.15 36.28 -15.55
N SER A 1100 12.18 35.15 -16.27
CA SER A 1100 11.70 35.16 -17.66
C SER A 1100 11.00 33.89 -18.17
N THR A 1101 11.42 32.66 -17.84
CA THR A 1101 10.81 31.41 -18.38
C THR A 1101 10.71 30.26 -17.37
N THR A 1102 9.78 29.33 -17.60
CA THR A 1102 9.03 28.73 -16.49
C THR A 1102 8.56 27.25 -16.67
N THR A 1103 9.31 26.33 -16.06
CA THR A 1103 8.91 25.17 -15.21
C THR A 1103 8.41 23.81 -15.78
N THR A 1104 9.20 22.70 -15.72
CA THR A 1104 9.26 21.72 -14.57
C THR A 1104 9.94 20.32 -14.68
N SER A 1105 10.38 19.74 -13.54
CA SER A 1105 10.77 18.32 -13.31
C SER A 1105 10.70 17.89 -11.80
N THR A 1106 11.26 16.75 -11.33
CA THR A 1106 10.82 15.96 -10.13
C THR A 1106 11.76 15.81 -8.91
N ILE A 1107 11.18 15.61 -7.70
CA ILE A 1107 11.86 15.15 -6.45
C ILE A 1107 11.00 14.18 -5.58
N THR A 1108 11.53 13.06 -5.09
CA THR A 1108 10.70 11.82 -5.13
C THR A 1108 10.56 10.94 -3.86
N VAL A 1109 9.49 10.11 -3.82
CA VAL A 1109 8.83 9.52 -2.62
C VAL A 1109 7.94 8.26 -2.89
N VAL A 1110 7.84 7.36 -1.89
CA VAL A 1110 7.18 6.03 -1.82
C VAL A 1110 6.89 5.71 -0.33
N GLU A 1111 6.11 4.67 0.04
CA GLU A 1111 5.83 4.31 1.46
C GLU A 1111 6.16 2.85 1.84
N THR A 1112 6.09 2.50 3.13
CA THR A 1112 6.53 1.18 3.62
C THR A 1112 5.50 0.07 3.46
N VAL A 1113 6.05 -1.12 3.69
CA VAL A 1113 5.37 -2.18 4.42
C VAL A 1113 5.40 -1.81 5.91
N PRO A 1114 4.37 -1.17 6.48
CA PRO A 1114 4.14 -1.23 7.90
C PRO A 1114 3.91 -2.68 8.35
N THR A 1115 3.93 -2.94 9.64
CA THR A 1115 4.01 -4.30 10.18
C THR A 1115 3.60 -4.32 11.65
N ILE A 1116 3.28 -5.50 12.19
CA ILE A 1116 3.17 -5.68 13.64
C ILE A 1116 4.59 -5.66 14.22
N SER A 1117 4.97 -4.52 14.79
CA SER A 1117 6.27 -4.31 15.41
C SER A 1117 6.41 -5.09 16.72
N SER A 1118 5.31 -5.30 17.44
CA SER A 1118 5.26 -6.21 18.58
C SER A 1118 3.84 -6.72 18.87
N ILE A 1119 3.77 -7.89 19.48
CA ILE A 1119 2.56 -8.43 20.08
C ILE A 1119 2.93 -8.99 21.46
N ALA A 1120 2.19 -8.60 22.50
CA ALA A 1120 2.53 -8.95 23.89
C ALA A 1120 1.30 -9.05 24.76
N VAL A 1121 1.28 -10.00 25.72
CA VAL A 1121 0.29 -9.99 26.80
C VAL A 1121 0.58 -8.78 27.70
N THR A 1122 -0.31 -7.78 27.69
CA THR A 1122 -0.17 -6.47 28.35
C THR A 1122 -0.84 -6.37 29.71
N SER A 1123 -1.71 -7.31 30.08
CA SER A 1123 -2.29 -7.34 31.42
C SER A 1123 -1.44 -8.10 32.44
N SER A 1124 -1.82 -7.96 33.71
CA SER A 1124 -1.24 -8.72 34.82
C SER A 1124 -2.08 -9.91 35.24
N ALA A 1125 -1.41 -11.04 35.48
CA ALA A 1125 -1.93 -12.24 36.13
C ALA A 1125 -1.82 -12.17 37.67
N GLY A 1126 -2.20 -11.02 38.25
CA GLY A 1126 -2.22 -10.78 39.69
C GLY A 1126 -0.84 -10.76 40.35
N THR A 1127 -0.59 -11.73 41.23
CA THR A 1127 0.72 -12.04 41.85
C THR A 1127 0.96 -13.55 41.96
N ASP A 1128 -0.07 -14.37 41.71
CA ASP A 1128 -0.05 -15.84 41.67
C ASP A 1128 0.11 -16.39 40.23
N ASN A 1129 0.37 -15.51 39.26
CA ASN A 1129 0.49 -15.78 37.83
C ASN A 1129 -0.75 -16.45 37.21
N ARG A 1130 -1.93 -16.29 37.82
CA ARG A 1130 -3.17 -16.94 37.41
C ARG A 1130 -4.28 -15.95 37.08
N TYR A 1131 -4.89 -16.19 35.93
CA TYR A 1131 -6.11 -15.58 35.48
C TYR A 1131 -7.31 -16.44 35.85
N LYS A 1132 -8.30 -15.85 36.51
CA LYS A 1132 -9.45 -16.54 37.10
C LYS A 1132 -10.76 -16.25 36.36
N ILE A 1133 -11.81 -16.94 36.78
CA ILE A 1133 -13.21 -16.68 36.43
C ILE A 1133 -13.59 -15.23 36.81
N GLY A 1134 -13.58 -14.31 35.85
CA GLY A 1134 -14.33 -13.04 35.92
C GLY A 1134 -13.52 -11.78 35.69
N ASP A 1135 -12.23 -11.82 35.96
CA ASP A 1135 -11.33 -10.66 35.95
C ASP A 1135 -11.07 -10.15 34.51
N VAL A 1136 -9.89 -9.55 34.28
CA VAL A 1136 -9.27 -9.08 32.97
C VAL A 1136 -6.80 -10.28 31.68
N VAL A 1137 -6.60 -11.10 30.57
CA VAL A 1137 -5.30 -11.41 29.85
C VAL A 1137 -4.88 -10.52 28.64
N GLU A 1138 -4.91 -9.16 28.70
CA GLU A 1138 -4.83 -8.23 27.54
C GLU A 1138 -3.67 -8.59 26.61
N VAL A 1139 -3.78 -8.46 25.27
CA VAL A 1139 -2.67 -8.71 24.33
C VAL A 1139 -2.53 -7.57 23.31
N SER A 1140 -1.79 -6.50 23.61
CA SER A 1140 -1.64 -5.44 22.62
C SER A 1140 -0.82 -5.91 21.40
N ALA A 1141 -1.37 -5.71 20.20
CA ALA A 1141 -0.59 -5.71 18.97
C ALA A 1141 -0.30 -4.26 18.58
N THR A 1142 0.97 -3.89 18.62
CA THR A 1142 1.47 -2.59 18.19
C THR A 1142 1.95 -2.71 16.77
N PHE A 1143 1.45 -1.84 15.91
CA PHE A 1143 1.94 -1.68 14.55
C PHE A 1143 2.97 -0.56 14.51
N SER A 1144 3.67 -0.41 13.39
CA SER A 1144 4.54 0.74 13.13
C SER A 1144 3.78 2.10 13.17
N GLU A 1145 2.46 2.09 13.04
CA GLU A 1145 1.63 3.22 12.60
C GLU A 1145 0.19 3.18 13.14
N THR A 1146 -0.55 4.30 12.98
CA THR A 1146 -1.94 4.56 13.43
C THR A 1146 -3.02 3.64 12.81
N MET A 1147 -4.31 3.71 13.19
CA MET A 1147 -5.43 2.81 12.81
C MET A 1147 -6.88 3.38 13.18
N THR A 1148 -7.92 3.54 12.31
CA THR A 1148 -9.41 3.50 12.69
C THR A 1148 -10.39 2.56 11.86
N VAL A 1149 -11.40 1.86 12.47
CA VAL A 1149 -11.75 0.42 12.18
C VAL A 1149 -13.21 -0.05 11.88
N THR A 1150 -13.40 -1.22 11.21
CA THR A 1150 -14.72 -1.88 10.89
C THR A 1150 -14.79 -3.49 11.05
N GLY A 1151 -15.90 -4.18 11.53
CA GLY A 1151 -16.25 -5.68 11.36
C GLY A 1151 -16.67 -6.71 12.52
N LEU A 1152 -16.16 -8.01 12.58
CA LEU A 1152 -16.28 -9.15 13.62
C LEU A 1152 -15.05 -10.18 14.20
N PRO A 1153 -13.71 -10.05 14.69
CA PRO A 1153 -12.45 -10.95 14.50
C PRO A 1153 -12.18 -12.24 15.35
N ARG A 1154 -10.99 -12.94 15.42
CA ARG A 1154 -9.56 -12.72 14.95
C ARG A 1154 -8.42 -13.72 15.43
N ILE A 1155 -7.37 -13.32 16.17
CA ILE A 1155 -6.16 -14.17 16.52
C ILE A 1155 -6.52 -15.42 17.36
N PRO A 1156 -5.85 -16.59 17.28
CA PRO A 1156 -5.91 -17.69 18.27
C PRO A 1156 -5.10 -17.58 19.58
N VAL A 1157 -5.73 -17.92 20.72
CA VAL A 1157 -5.12 -18.23 22.03
C VAL A 1157 -4.54 -19.64 22.01
N SER A 1158 -3.23 -19.71 21.90
CA SER A 1158 -2.48 -20.94 22.13
C SER A 1158 -2.58 -21.34 23.61
N GLY A 1159 -2.71 -22.64 23.88
CA GLY A 1159 -2.94 -23.19 25.23
C GLY A 1159 -4.41 -23.53 25.51
N LEU A 1160 -5.36 -23.04 24.71
CA LEU A 1160 -6.79 -23.34 24.83
C LEU A 1160 -7.38 -23.62 23.43
N THR A 1161 -7.87 -24.85 23.19
CA THR A 1161 -8.20 -25.32 21.82
C THR A 1161 -9.42 -24.65 21.20
N GLY A 1162 -9.19 -23.91 20.13
CA GLY A 1162 -10.27 -23.21 19.43
C GLY A 1162 -10.58 -21.88 20.05
N LYS A 1163 -9.68 -21.38 20.93
CA LYS A 1163 -9.73 -20.09 21.63
C LYS A 1163 -8.98 -19.02 20.87
N PHE A 1164 -9.50 -17.81 20.85
CA PHE A 1164 -9.13 -16.72 19.93
C PHE A 1164 -9.27 -15.34 20.62
N PHE A 1165 -9.12 -14.26 19.85
CA PHE A 1165 -8.87 -12.84 20.15
C PHE A 1165 -9.48 -12.01 19.01
N THR A 1166 -9.99 -10.79 19.26
CA THR A 1166 -11.02 -10.07 18.45
C THR A 1166 -10.59 -8.62 17.85
N TYR A 1167 -10.85 -7.22 17.91
CA TYR A 1167 -11.50 -5.87 18.51
C TYR A 1167 -12.66 -5.55 19.78
N ALA A 1168 -12.32 -4.15 19.84
CA ALA A 1168 -11.86 -3.21 20.95
C ALA A 1168 -12.80 -2.03 21.54
N SER A 1169 -12.38 -0.81 22.00
CA SER A 1169 -13.24 0.30 22.55
C SER A 1169 -13.19 1.80 22.02
N GLY A 1170 -12.07 2.54 21.91
CA GLY A 1170 -11.99 3.92 21.34
C GLY A 1170 -10.67 4.29 20.58
N THR A 1171 -10.78 4.88 19.37
CA THR A 1171 -9.98 4.55 18.14
C THR A 1171 -8.93 5.59 17.64
N GLY A 1172 -8.15 5.27 16.57
CA GLY A 1172 -7.21 6.22 15.92
C GLY A 1172 -5.77 6.13 16.43
N THR A 1173 -5.25 4.93 16.71
CA THR A 1173 -3.95 4.74 17.40
C THR A 1173 -3.08 3.67 16.73
N ASN A 1174 -1.81 3.53 17.12
CA ASN A 1174 -0.93 2.48 16.61
C ASN A 1174 -0.96 1.17 17.40
N THR A 1175 -1.73 1.12 18.47
CA THR A 1175 -1.77 -0.02 19.39
C THR A 1175 -3.19 -0.48 19.57
N LEU A 1176 -3.45 -1.70 19.11
CA LEU A 1176 -4.76 -2.32 19.13
C LEU A 1176 -4.84 -3.24 20.37
N THR A 1177 -5.60 -2.83 21.40
CA THR A 1177 -5.59 -3.23 22.84
C THR A 1177 -6.94 -3.82 23.35
N PHE A 1178 -6.98 -4.55 24.48
CA PHE A 1178 -7.57 -5.91 24.56
C PHE A 1178 -8.17 -6.33 25.95
N THR A 1179 -9.47 -6.64 26.17
CA THR A 1179 -9.93 -7.71 27.14
C THR A 1179 -11.02 -8.70 26.66
N TYR A 1180 -10.91 -10.06 26.83
CA TYR A 1180 -11.84 -11.13 26.31
C TYR A 1180 -12.28 -12.27 27.22
N THR A 1181 -11.44 -13.05 27.97
CA THR A 1181 -11.79 -14.11 29.01
C THR A 1181 -10.83 -15.31 29.37
N VAL A 1182 -10.92 -15.76 30.64
CA VAL A 1182 -10.60 -17.09 31.24
C VAL A 1182 -11.68 -17.50 32.24
N ALA A 1183 -12.31 -18.67 32.08
CA ALA A 1183 -13.69 -18.95 32.51
C ALA A 1183 -13.95 -20.26 33.25
N ALA A 1184 -15.16 -20.45 33.80
CA ALA A 1184 -15.56 -21.48 34.80
C ALA A 1184 -15.32 -23.00 34.48
N SER A 1185 -14.48 -23.32 33.49
CA SER A 1185 -13.87 -24.63 33.17
C SER A 1185 -12.72 -24.48 32.16
N ASP A 1186 -12.04 -23.34 32.17
CA ASP A 1186 -10.88 -23.07 31.34
C ASP A 1186 -9.64 -23.47 32.11
N SER A 1187 -8.71 -24.14 31.44
CA SER A 1187 -7.45 -24.48 32.05
C SER A 1187 -6.36 -24.50 30.99
N ALA A 1188 -5.37 -23.62 31.16
CA ALA A 1188 -4.11 -23.68 30.44
C ALA A 1188 -2.98 -23.70 31.48
N ALA A 1189 -2.72 -24.88 32.04
CA ALA A 1189 -1.69 -25.08 33.06
C ALA A 1189 -0.27 -24.73 32.56
N SER A 1190 -0.02 -24.87 31.25
CA SER A 1190 1.22 -24.41 30.59
C SER A 1190 1.24 -22.91 30.26
N GLY A 1191 0.18 -22.19 30.64
CA GLY A 1191 -0.06 -20.81 30.23
C GLY A 1191 -0.73 -20.66 28.88
N ILE A 1192 -1.11 -19.42 28.57
CA ILE A 1192 -1.58 -19.01 27.25
C ILE A 1192 -0.57 -18.19 26.48
N GLY A 1193 -0.77 -18.14 25.16
CA GLY A 1193 0.05 -17.41 24.22
C GLY A 1193 -0.66 -17.23 22.88
N VAL A 1194 0.09 -16.87 21.85
CA VAL A 1194 -0.40 -16.54 20.51
C VAL A 1194 0.46 -17.27 19.48
N ALA A 1195 -0.16 -17.92 18.50
CA ALA A 1195 0.59 -18.57 17.42
C ALA A 1195 1.14 -17.54 16.41
N VAL A 1196 2.21 -17.88 15.69
CA VAL A 1196 2.79 -17.01 14.65
C VAL A 1196 1.76 -16.68 13.56
N ASN A 1197 1.71 -15.42 13.11
CA ASN A 1197 0.85 -14.93 12.01
C ASN A 1197 -0.64 -15.33 12.15
N SER A 1198 -1.14 -15.44 13.38
CA SER A 1198 -2.41 -16.12 13.63
C SER A 1198 -3.61 -15.17 13.74
N LEU A 1199 -3.37 -13.87 13.85
CA LEU A 1199 -4.34 -12.81 13.56
C LEU A 1199 -4.95 -13.04 12.16
N ALA A 1200 -6.19 -12.61 11.86
CA ALA A 1200 -6.74 -12.93 10.54
C ALA A 1200 -8.01 -12.15 10.11
N LEU A 1201 -8.38 -12.32 8.83
CA LEU A 1201 -9.43 -11.57 8.12
C LEU A 1201 -10.47 -12.41 7.35
N ASN A 1202 -11.69 -12.52 7.85
CA ASN A 1202 -12.89 -13.08 7.19
C ASN A 1202 -14.17 -12.30 7.60
N GLY A 1203 -14.18 -10.98 7.42
CA GLY A 1203 -15.36 -10.11 7.59
C GLY A 1203 -15.10 -8.73 8.25
N GLY A 1204 -14.18 -7.91 7.72
CA GLY A 1204 -13.73 -6.60 8.27
C GLY A 1204 -12.20 -6.52 8.57
N THR A 1205 -11.65 -5.47 9.23
CA THR A 1205 -10.40 -4.80 8.72
C THR A 1205 -9.27 -4.27 9.68
N ILE A 1206 -7.96 -4.44 9.37
CA ILE A 1206 -6.72 -3.71 9.87
C ILE A 1206 -5.95 -3.08 8.70
N ASN A 1207 -5.26 -1.93 8.92
CA ASN A 1207 -4.79 -0.91 7.95
C ASN A 1207 -4.70 0.49 8.72
N ASP A 1208 -3.86 1.53 8.53
CA ASP A 1208 -3.88 2.88 9.23
C ASP A 1208 -5.12 3.87 9.17
N SER A 1209 -5.07 5.04 8.48
CA SER A 1209 -5.94 6.25 8.54
C SER A 1209 -6.43 6.69 7.16
N VAL A 1210 -5.68 6.37 6.08
CA VAL A 1210 -6.18 6.61 4.72
C VAL A 1210 -6.26 5.40 3.73
N GLY A 1211 -5.54 4.26 3.87
CA GLY A 1211 -5.92 3.02 3.16
C GLY A 1211 -5.10 1.68 3.11
N ALA A 1212 -3.88 1.59 2.56
CA ALA A 1212 -3.27 0.41 1.87
C ALA A 1212 -2.42 -0.65 2.65
N ALA A 1213 -1.17 -0.34 3.02
CA ALA A 1213 -0.09 -1.28 3.32
C ALA A 1213 -0.02 -1.84 4.76
N GLY A 1214 0.50 -3.07 4.97
CA GLY A 1214 1.33 -3.42 6.15
C GLY A 1214 1.08 -4.63 7.11
N THR A 1215 0.77 -5.83 6.60
CA THR A 1215 1.19 -7.17 7.08
C THR A 1215 0.67 -7.78 8.39
N LEU A 1216 0.09 -8.97 8.24
CA LEU A 1216 -0.24 -9.94 9.31
C LEU A 1216 0.93 -10.36 10.20
N ALA A 1217 2.14 -10.29 9.65
CA ALA A 1217 3.24 -11.10 10.12
C ALA A 1217 3.65 -10.65 11.53
N HIS A 1218 3.50 -11.55 12.50
CA HIS A 1218 3.85 -11.30 13.89
C HIS A 1218 4.43 -12.57 14.51
N SER A 1219 5.43 -12.39 15.36
CA SER A 1219 6.02 -13.46 16.14
C SER A 1219 4.97 -14.15 17.03
N ALA A 1220 5.21 -15.43 17.35
CA ALA A 1220 4.42 -16.13 18.35
C ALA A 1220 4.71 -15.58 19.76
N ILE A 1221 3.68 -15.46 20.59
CA ILE A 1221 3.85 -15.40 22.05
C ILE A 1221 3.82 -16.84 22.52
N ALA A 1222 4.94 -17.37 23.00
CA ALA A 1222 4.97 -18.71 23.59
C ALA A 1222 4.06 -18.78 24.82
N THR A 1223 3.42 -19.93 25.05
CA THR A 1223 2.68 -20.17 26.29
C THR A 1223 3.62 -20.07 27.49
N SER A 1224 3.27 -19.23 28.47
CA SER A 1224 4.13 -18.94 29.63
C SER A 1224 3.41 -19.19 30.94
N THR A 1225 4.10 -19.82 31.90
CA THR A 1225 3.63 -20.02 33.28
C THR A 1225 3.46 -18.72 34.08
N SER A 1226 3.79 -17.56 33.50
CA SER A 1226 3.42 -16.23 34.04
C SER A 1226 1.97 -15.82 33.71
N HIS A 1227 1.32 -16.53 32.78
CA HIS A 1227 -0.02 -16.25 32.28
C HIS A 1227 -0.85 -17.55 32.29
N ILE A 1228 -0.91 -18.21 33.46
CA ILE A 1228 -1.73 -19.42 33.63
C ILE A 1228 -3.20 -19.04 33.61
N VAL A 1229 -3.97 -19.84 32.91
CA VAL A 1229 -5.43 -19.76 32.89
C VAL A 1229 -5.96 -20.81 33.83
N ASP A 1230 -6.61 -20.37 34.90
CA ASP A 1230 -7.19 -21.23 35.92
C ASP A 1230 -8.60 -20.77 36.24
N GLY A 1231 -9.51 -21.20 35.37
CA GLY A 1231 -10.93 -20.95 35.53
C GLY A 1231 -11.70 -22.17 36.00
N VAL A 1232 -11.06 -23.22 36.52
CA VAL A 1232 -11.82 -24.31 37.14
C VAL A 1232 -12.32 -23.83 38.52
N LEU A 1233 -13.58 -24.12 38.87
CA LEU A 1233 -14.06 -23.85 40.23
C LEU A 1233 -13.55 -24.92 41.20
N PRO A 1234 -13.12 -24.56 42.42
CA PRO A 1234 -12.75 -25.54 43.43
C PRO A 1234 -13.96 -26.41 43.79
N THR A 1235 -13.79 -27.73 43.74
CA THR A 1235 -14.83 -28.71 44.10
C THR A 1235 -14.45 -29.41 45.40
N VAL A 1236 -15.43 -29.77 46.24
CA VAL A 1236 -15.15 -30.60 47.42
C VAL A 1236 -15.15 -32.07 46.98
N SER A 1237 -13.95 -32.66 46.93
CA SER A 1237 -13.73 -34.04 46.47
C SER A 1237 -14.16 -35.09 47.50
N SER A 1238 -14.12 -34.76 48.79
CA SER A 1238 -14.55 -35.64 49.88
C SER A 1238 -14.82 -34.87 51.16
N PHE A 1239 -15.73 -35.40 51.98
CA PHE A 1239 -15.83 -35.07 53.39
C PHE A 1239 -15.33 -36.24 54.23
N SER A 1240 -14.58 -35.93 55.27
CA SER A 1240 -14.13 -36.89 56.29
C SER A 1240 -14.50 -36.39 57.67
N THR A 1241 -14.54 -37.28 58.66
CA THR A 1241 -14.84 -36.93 60.05
C THR A 1241 -13.76 -37.49 60.96
N SER A 1242 -13.45 -36.79 62.06
CA SER A 1242 -12.38 -37.20 62.98
C SER A 1242 -12.66 -38.46 63.81
N LYS A 1243 -13.84 -39.10 63.63
CA LYS A 1243 -14.24 -40.33 64.30
C LYS A 1243 -14.90 -41.28 63.31
N THR A 1244 -14.68 -42.59 63.48
CA THR A 1244 -15.31 -43.64 62.68
C THR A 1244 -16.81 -43.71 62.93
N ASN A 1245 -17.58 -43.99 61.87
CA ASN A 1245 -19.05 -44.09 61.87
C ASN A 1245 -19.60 -44.91 63.06
N GLY A 1246 -20.52 -44.31 63.82
CA GLY A 1246 -21.11 -44.92 65.02
C GLY A 1246 -22.04 -43.96 65.78
N SER A 1247 -22.50 -44.38 66.95
CA SER A 1247 -23.30 -43.55 67.86
C SER A 1247 -22.41 -42.71 68.76
N TYR A 1248 -22.65 -41.40 68.83
CA TYR A 1248 -21.89 -40.45 69.64
C TYR A 1248 -22.71 -39.98 70.86
N MET A 1249 -22.03 -39.67 71.96
CA MET A 1249 -22.65 -39.15 73.17
C MET A 1249 -22.82 -37.63 73.11
N ALA A 1250 -23.85 -37.10 73.80
CA ALA A 1250 -24.09 -35.67 73.88
C ALA A 1250 -22.87 -34.94 74.51
N GLY A 1251 -22.34 -33.94 73.81
CA GLY A 1251 -21.13 -33.22 74.19
C GLY A 1251 -19.84 -33.70 73.50
N GLU A 1252 -19.87 -34.79 72.72
CA GLU A 1252 -18.72 -35.19 71.91
C GLU A 1252 -18.52 -34.28 70.70
N THR A 1253 -17.35 -33.63 70.59
CA THR A 1253 -16.95 -32.89 69.39
C THR A 1253 -16.63 -33.84 68.23
N LEU A 1254 -17.20 -33.55 67.06
CA LEU A 1254 -16.87 -34.18 65.78
C LEU A 1254 -16.29 -33.10 64.86
N THR A 1255 -15.07 -33.31 64.36
CA THR A 1255 -14.46 -32.41 63.36
C THR A 1255 -14.82 -32.95 61.98
N ILE A 1256 -15.39 -32.10 61.13
CA ILE A 1256 -15.63 -32.40 59.72
C ILE A 1256 -14.53 -31.72 58.91
N SER A 1257 -13.85 -32.48 58.06
CA SER A 1257 -12.79 -31.99 57.18
C SER A 1257 -13.19 -32.23 55.74
N ALA A 1258 -13.41 -31.14 55.00
CA ALA A 1258 -13.63 -31.14 53.57
C ALA A 1258 -12.28 -31.08 52.83
N THR A 1259 -12.08 -31.96 51.85
CA THR A 1259 -10.91 -31.92 50.96
C THR A 1259 -11.33 -31.29 49.64
N ALA A 1260 -10.99 -30.01 49.44
CA ALA A 1260 -11.16 -29.35 48.15
C ALA A 1260 -10.17 -29.92 47.11
N SER A 1261 -10.53 -29.83 45.82
CA SER A 1261 -9.70 -30.24 44.68
C SER A 1261 -8.43 -29.40 44.52
N GLU A 1262 -8.37 -28.26 45.19
CA GLU A 1262 -7.25 -27.32 45.23
C GLU A 1262 -7.27 -26.52 46.56
N SER A 1263 -6.29 -25.62 46.75
CA SER A 1263 -6.23 -24.79 47.96
C SER A 1263 -7.24 -23.64 47.90
N ILE A 1264 -8.26 -23.68 48.75
CA ILE A 1264 -9.29 -22.64 48.84
C ILE A 1264 -8.97 -21.58 49.90
N GLN A 1265 -9.35 -20.33 49.62
CA GLN A 1265 -9.36 -19.26 50.62
C GLN A 1265 -10.76 -19.17 51.23
N ALA A 1266 -10.89 -19.46 52.53
CA ALA A 1266 -12.17 -19.43 53.23
C ALA A 1266 -12.70 -18.00 53.39
N GLY A 1267 -13.98 -17.81 53.08
CA GLY A 1267 -14.71 -16.56 53.37
C GLY A 1267 -15.17 -16.46 54.83
N ALA A 1268 -16.01 -15.46 55.12
CA ALA A 1268 -16.47 -15.13 56.47
C ALA A 1268 -17.43 -16.16 57.11
N SER A 1269 -17.93 -17.13 56.35
CA SER A 1269 -18.47 -18.40 56.82
C SER A 1269 -18.07 -19.51 55.85
N ILE A 1270 -18.16 -20.76 56.29
CA ILE A 1270 -18.35 -21.92 55.43
C ILE A 1270 -19.52 -22.69 56.04
N ASP A 1271 -20.70 -22.55 55.44
CA ASP A 1271 -21.90 -23.25 55.91
C ASP A 1271 -21.86 -24.71 55.44
N VAL A 1272 -21.90 -25.67 56.38
CA VAL A 1272 -21.96 -27.11 56.05
C VAL A 1272 -23.30 -27.69 56.50
N THR A 1273 -24.20 -27.92 55.55
CA THR A 1273 -25.47 -28.60 55.82
C THR A 1273 -25.26 -30.10 56.00
N LEU A 1274 -25.58 -30.62 57.18
CA LEU A 1274 -25.65 -32.05 57.44
C LEU A 1274 -26.91 -32.65 56.81
N ASN A 1275 -26.90 -33.95 56.48
CA ASN A 1275 -28.07 -34.67 55.96
C ASN A 1275 -29.29 -34.68 56.92
N SER A 1276 -29.11 -34.26 58.18
CA SER A 1276 -30.17 -34.01 59.16
C SER A 1276 -30.86 -32.64 59.00
N GLY A 1277 -30.42 -31.80 58.06
CA GLY A 1277 -30.93 -30.44 57.83
C GLY A 1277 -30.36 -29.36 58.74
N ALA A 1278 -29.41 -29.70 59.63
CA ALA A 1278 -28.70 -28.73 60.45
C ALA A 1278 -27.50 -28.13 59.69
N THR A 1279 -27.36 -26.81 59.74
CA THR A 1279 -26.20 -26.08 59.19
C THR A 1279 -25.18 -25.84 60.30
N LEU A 1280 -23.93 -26.23 60.04
CA LEU A 1280 -22.74 -25.93 60.85
C LEU A 1280 -22.03 -24.68 60.31
#